data_AF-A0A0A1U218-F1
#
_entry.id   AF-A0A0A1U218-F1
#
_cell.length_a   1.000
_cell.length_b   1.000
_cell.length_c   1.000
_cell.angle_alpha   90.00
_cell.angle_beta   90.00
_cell.angle_gamma   90.00
#
_symmetry.space_group_name_H-M   'P 1'
#
loop_
_entity.id
_entity.type
_entity.pdbx_description
1 polymer ?
#
loop_
_entity_poly.entity_id
_entity_poly.type
_entity_poly.pdbx_seq_one_letter_code
_entity_poly.pdbx_strand_id
1 'polypeptide(L)'
;MSGEGSPGIKENFLATSVPLKEKNFRFSKILCFARNTITTSDSKELRKSLQEDAEVQISRSVHWVNKERTRAAENILKIQSYRNKYMFVDPQHFKSHLQLQEDEEKVDIFPMHIDKEMTSLVMSSSKELMVSVQLKNGVYVIVDNTNTILYSPISIENYLKDFDVVLKLVDDPPTKTFTMERLQELEHRFNLHLYLDLRKVQVGNNFFECPKVDTHIHANWAAPENNLFKFIKENKDYQDDVFVNSDKKRENLNQFCQRHKIDLNRLSIHQIGEFENDDSLCSIFLKTTNLDEGKLFAKLLKEELSKIEETQTYTEMRLIIMGNTKDEWEKLSHWVISNKVVSSHNKFLIEFHRFYENVKEITFSEYISRFFKPIFEATLHPEQHKELSLFLQEISGFDSDGDEGVVESITLSSFDPNLENQSDPSYYVYMYYFYSNITSLNLLRMAKGLNTFDFRPHCGKTGHYSHLVAGYLTSKGVSQAVKLEDNTTLQYLFYLDQIGISQAPMATHAKITPYSSNPFNTFFAVGLNVSLSTDKPLRVHKTVEPLLEEYSMAKNMYKYKDHDLVEICRNSVRQCGFSFKTKSRMMKGFVNHLSRPAFRRQLLSDEEQLLKALTENNANGVFEDIPRTRVFLNFKTKSGKDVDIMKNITYFISLREKYLEENETQFVPTKIVDLPTTTKLFYSISNGVYNVFDTPDMVCDVCKVSTAFIECFDCRKKFCKKCFKKFHENKYHSIHLEKNRAYFPIIDYTEYTSDYNSLTSFVANGDSRSFGYIQLKCREEMFTLHKLLNNSIEATEMKNLKEDFDASMKIDTVLTGPRSFHPRKLLKFIQDKLVSDAEKIVYKELEVEMEDGFRVFKKVTLKNMFNIYNINRLNLETLDVSFDPSVIQRYDLWDSRERIFNRRELRNLFLTTNNLDGGKYLGELLKETWFNGNQTRSIKMEIGLGLNGGNKTDVERLAKMLYRAGILQSKDHLLSIQVVREYAKLKHQNIISCFEKIICNIFGPLFEATLNPENNFEVSELLKRVGSFDTKGDESVYSVDGNLEQELPSEYNSYSEPSFQYWIYFLRMNISVLNNLRKSLGLNTFAFRPHCGEAGDPMHNAAAFLTADSISHGRTLDDQNMLQYLFILAQIGITCCPIYDKFLYDIIKHPFNKYFMRGMLVTLATDSPMHSHTTDQPLIEEYANAVKTFGLTATDVNEIAQNSVVISSYTLRDKLTWLIGKNGESLSVPKTRLKYREKVLKKDVDTLLSYNIGTIKITEEERKEVMKGSFNYY
;
A
#
# COMPACT_ATOMS: atom_id res chain seq x y z
N MET A 1 -31.67 66.84 -18.01
CA MET A 1 -32.41 67.59 -16.97
C MET A 1 -33.51 66.69 -16.43
N SER A 2 -33.40 66.37 -15.13
CA SER A 2 -34.46 66.07 -14.14
C SER A 2 -35.68 65.19 -14.49
N GLY A 3 -35.87 64.14 -13.68
CA GLY A 3 -37.20 63.62 -13.36
C GLY A 3 -37.23 62.14 -12.97
N GLU A 4 -37.20 61.86 -11.66
CA GLU A 4 -37.39 60.54 -11.03
C GLU A 4 -38.78 59.93 -11.31
N GLY A 5 -38.87 58.60 -11.30
CA GLY A 5 -40.12 57.86 -11.29
C GLY A 5 -39.93 56.36 -11.56
N SER A 6 -39.99 55.56 -10.51
CA SER A 6 -39.93 54.10 -10.50
C SER A 6 -41.01 53.43 -11.36
N PRO A 7 -40.70 52.28 -11.98
CA PRO A 7 -41.65 51.18 -12.14
C PRO A 7 -41.01 49.89 -11.61
N GLY A 8 -41.52 49.27 -10.56
CA GLY A 8 -42.73 48.47 -10.67
C GLY A 8 -42.40 47.10 -11.28
N ILE A 9 -41.57 46.30 -10.61
CA ILE A 9 -41.40 44.87 -10.95
C ILE A 9 -42.69 44.17 -10.53
N LYS A 10 -43.56 43.95 -11.50
CA LYS A 10 -44.74 43.09 -11.37
C LYS A 10 -44.28 41.68 -11.04
N GLU A 11 -44.58 41.25 -9.82
CA GLU A 11 -44.73 39.85 -9.46
C GLU A 11 -45.81 39.23 -10.34
N ASN A 12 -45.41 38.54 -11.40
CA ASN A 12 -46.23 37.52 -12.04
C ASN A 12 -45.81 36.16 -11.46
N PHE A 13 -46.31 35.88 -10.26
CA PHE A 13 -46.59 34.52 -9.81
C PHE A 13 -47.64 33.93 -10.74
N LEU A 14 -47.31 32.84 -11.45
CA LEU A 14 -48.20 31.69 -11.70
C LEU A 14 -47.47 30.59 -12.49
N ALA A 15 -47.29 29.47 -11.78
CA ALA A 15 -47.53 28.12 -12.27
C ALA A 15 -46.79 27.62 -13.52
N THR A 16 -45.57 27.13 -13.32
CA THR A 16 -45.22 25.77 -13.77
C THR A 16 -44.56 25.02 -12.63
N SER A 17 -45.41 24.57 -11.70
CA SER A 17 -45.11 23.51 -10.75
C SER A 17 -44.81 22.22 -11.51
N VAL A 18 -43.56 21.97 -11.83
CA VAL A 18 -43.05 20.61 -11.92
C VAL A 18 -42.48 20.31 -10.54
N PRO A 19 -43.10 19.43 -9.73
CA PRO A 19 -42.50 19.01 -8.48
C PRO A 19 -41.21 18.27 -8.86
N LEU A 20 -40.06 18.89 -8.59
CA LEU A 20 -38.79 18.18 -8.49
C LEU A 20 -38.94 17.22 -7.31
N LYS A 21 -39.59 16.08 -7.56
CA LYS A 21 -39.51 14.91 -6.69
C LYS A 21 -38.03 14.66 -6.48
N GLU A 22 -37.60 14.64 -5.23
CA GLU A 22 -36.35 14.03 -4.79
C GLU A 22 -36.28 12.61 -5.38
N LYS A 23 -35.70 12.49 -6.57
CA LYS A 23 -35.38 11.21 -7.18
C LYS A 23 -33.87 11.06 -7.12
N ASN A 24 -33.37 10.80 -5.91
CA ASN A 24 -32.13 10.08 -5.76
C ASN A 24 -32.34 8.70 -6.41
N PHE A 25 -31.86 8.52 -7.64
CA PHE A 25 -31.83 7.21 -8.29
C PHE A 25 -30.75 6.38 -7.61
N ARG A 26 -31.16 5.61 -6.59
CA ARG A 26 -30.29 4.75 -5.80
C ARG A 26 -29.96 3.47 -6.58
N PHE A 27 -28.78 2.91 -6.31
CA PHE A 27 -28.19 1.72 -6.94
C PHE A 27 -29.15 0.50 -6.98
N SER A 28 -30.13 0.43 -6.06
CA SER A 28 -31.16 -0.61 -5.99
C SER A 28 -32.19 -0.57 -7.14
N LYS A 29 -32.61 0.60 -7.64
CA LYS A 29 -33.61 0.70 -8.73
C LYS A 29 -33.09 0.15 -10.05
N ILE A 30 -31.78 0.23 -10.25
CA ILE A 30 -31.04 -0.32 -11.37
C ILE A 30 -31.01 -1.85 -11.33
N LEU A 31 -30.72 -2.41 -10.15
CA LEU A 31 -30.64 -3.87 -9.94
C LEU A 31 -32.02 -4.54 -9.89
N CYS A 32 -33.04 -3.83 -9.40
CA CYS A 32 -34.42 -4.32 -9.38
C CYS A 32 -35.03 -4.43 -10.79
N PHE A 33 -34.63 -3.56 -11.73
CA PHE A 33 -34.99 -3.69 -13.14
C PHE A 33 -34.37 -4.95 -13.78
N ALA A 34 -33.11 -5.27 -13.43
CA ALA A 34 -32.39 -6.44 -13.93
C ALA A 34 -32.89 -7.78 -13.33
N ARG A 35 -33.45 -7.77 -12.11
CA ARG A 35 -33.99 -8.99 -11.45
C ARG A 35 -35.30 -9.50 -12.03
N ASN A 36 -36.12 -8.64 -12.65
CA ASN A 36 -37.48 -8.99 -13.07
C ASN A 36 -37.59 -9.69 -14.44
N THR A 37 -36.48 -10.17 -15.04
CA THR A 37 -36.46 -10.78 -16.39
C THR A 37 -35.75 -12.13 -16.47
N ILE A 38 -35.77 -12.93 -15.39
CA ILE A 38 -35.12 -14.25 -15.37
C ILE A 38 -36.11 -15.36 -15.79
N THR A 39 -35.89 -15.94 -16.97
CA THR A 39 -36.29 -17.33 -17.28
C THR A 39 -35.04 -18.19 -17.47
N THR A 40 -35.02 -19.34 -16.81
CA THR A 40 -33.88 -20.26 -16.73
C THR A 40 -33.83 -21.23 -17.90
N SER A 41 -32.93 -21.01 -18.86
CA SER A 41 -32.29 -22.09 -19.64
C SER A 41 -30.99 -21.55 -20.25
N ASP A 42 -30.00 -22.43 -20.43
CA ASP A 42 -28.74 -22.21 -21.18
C ASP A 42 -27.52 -21.69 -20.41
N SER A 43 -27.13 -22.46 -19.38
CA SER A 43 -25.88 -22.31 -18.64
C SER A 43 -24.63 -22.92 -19.30
N LYS A 44 -24.75 -23.55 -20.49
CA LYS A 44 -23.63 -24.27 -21.14
C LYS A 44 -22.93 -23.53 -22.29
N GLU A 45 -23.61 -22.64 -23.02
CA GLU A 45 -22.99 -21.91 -24.14
C GLU A 45 -22.30 -20.59 -23.71
N LEU A 46 -22.63 -20.04 -22.53
CA LEU A 46 -22.09 -18.77 -22.02
C LEU A 46 -20.59 -18.80 -21.63
N ARG A 47 -19.96 -19.97 -21.53
CA ARG A 47 -18.55 -20.09 -21.07
C ARG A 47 -17.52 -19.58 -22.09
N LYS A 48 -17.90 -19.39 -23.36
CA LYS A 48 -16.98 -18.95 -24.42
C LYS A 48 -16.84 -17.43 -24.58
N SER A 49 -17.82 -16.61 -24.18
CA SER A 49 -17.78 -15.14 -24.38
C SER A 49 -17.21 -14.34 -23.19
N LEU A 50 -16.91 -14.97 -22.05
CA LEU A 50 -16.27 -14.34 -20.88
C LEU A 50 -14.76 -14.03 -21.10
N GLN A 51 -14.28 -14.04 -22.34
CA GLN A 51 -12.87 -13.88 -22.71
C GLN A 51 -12.46 -12.43 -23.06
N GLU A 52 -13.39 -11.48 -23.13
CA GLU A 52 -13.04 -10.09 -23.46
C GLU A 52 -12.51 -9.34 -22.23
N ASP A 53 -11.30 -8.79 -22.38
CA ASP A 53 -10.48 -8.23 -21.30
C ASP A 53 -11.07 -6.94 -20.72
N ALA A 54 -11.29 -6.89 -19.41
CA ALA A 54 -11.62 -5.65 -18.71
C ALA A 54 -10.36 -4.78 -18.50
N GLU A 55 -9.98 -3.92 -19.45
CA GLU A 55 -8.82 -3.02 -19.31
C GLU A 55 -9.13 -1.81 -18.39
N VAL A 56 -8.25 -1.40 -17.44
CA VAL A 56 -8.23 0.03 -17.01
C VAL A 56 -7.09 0.69 -17.74
N GLN A 57 -7.47 1.64 -18.57
CA GLN A 57 -6.56 2.58 -19.16
C GLN A 57 -6.29 3.73 -18.18
N ILE A 58 -5.11 3.76 -17.54
CA ILE A 58 -4.60 5.00 -16.93
C ILE A 58 -3.86 5.73 -18.05
N SER A 59 -4.36 6.90 -18.43
CA SER A 59 -3.79 7.66 -19.56
C SER A 59 -2.73 8.61 -19.03
N ARG A 60 -1.62 8.72 -19.76
CA ARG A 60 -0.60 9.73 -19.56
C ARG A 60 -0.96 10.96 -20.39
N SER A 61 -0.67 12.16 -19.91
CA SER A 61 -0.99 13.39 -20.65
C SER A 61 -0.10 13.62 -21.85
N VAL A 62 -0.65 14.30 -22.86
CA VAL A 62 0.07 14.79 -24.04
C VAL A 62 1.11 15.85 -23.64
N HIS A 63 0.86 16.62 -22.57
CA HIS A 63 1.82 17.60 -22.01
C HIS A 63 2.98 16.96 -21.23
N TRP A 64 3.01 15.62 -21.14
CA TRP A 64 4.12 14.91 -20.51
C TRP A 64 5.41 15.05 -21.33
N VAL A 65 5.33 15.22 -22.65
CA VAL A 65 6.49 15.47 -23.51
C VAL A 65 7.02 16.87 -23.28
N ASN A 66 8.26 16.98 -22.80
CA ASN A 66 8.94 18.26 -22.59
C ASN A 66 10.41 18.16 -23.01
N LYS A 67 11.09 19.31 -23.13
CA LYS A 67 12.48 19.38 -23.59
C LYS A 67 13.45 18.58 -22.71
N GLU A 68 13.20 18.54 -21.40
CA GLU A 68 14.04 17.82 -20.44
C GLU A 68 13.96 16.30 -20.65
N ARG A 69 12.76 15.76 -20.91
CA ARG A 69 12.53 14.34 -21.17
C ARG A 69 13.00 13.91 -22.55
N THR A 70 12.84 14.76 -23.57
CA THR A 70 13.45 14.52 -24.89
C THR A 70 14.97 14.43 -24.77
N ARG A 71 15.59 15.39 -24.06
CA ARG A 71 17.03 15.35 -23.77
C ARG A 71 17.45 14.09 -22.99
N ALA A 72 16.66 13.67 -22.01
CA ALA A 72 16.92 12.43 -21.26
C ALA A 72 16.88 11.20 -22.18
N ALA A 73 15.89 11.09 -23.07
CA ALA A 73 15.80 10.01 -24.03
C ALA A 73 16.97 10.00 -25.03
N GLU A 74 17.37 11.17 -25.54
CA GLU A 74 18.56 11.33 -26.39
C GLU A 74 19.84 10.86 -25.69
N ASN A 75 20.01 11.23 -24.41
CA ASN A 75 21.15 10.80 -23.61
C ASN A 75 21.18 9.27 -23.43
N ILE A 76 20.04 8.65 -23.14
CA ILE A 76 19.91 7.19 -22.96
C ILE A 76 20.28 6.45 -24.26
N LEU A 77 19.69 6.85 -25.39
CA LEU A 77 19.99 6.25 -26.70
C LEU A 77 21.45 6.44 -27.10
N LYS A 78 22.02 7.61 -26.78
CA LYS A 78 23.44 7.88 -27.01
C LYS A 78 24.34 6.96 -26.17
N ILE A 79 24.01 6.72 -24.90
CA ILE A 79 24.76 5.78 -24.05
C ILE A 79 24.66 4.35 -24.61
N GLN A 80 23.48 3.89 -25.04
CA GLN A 80 23.31 2.58 -25.67
C GLN A 80 24.16 2.43 -26.95
N SER A 81 24.28 3.50 -27.75
CA SER A 81 25.16 3.49 -28.93
C SER A 81 26.64 3.26 -28.58
N TYR A 82 27.10 3.81 -27.45
CA TYR A 82 28.45 3.53 -26.95
C TYR A 82 28.57 2.09 -26.49
N ARG A 83 27.59 1.52 -25.77
CA ARG A 83 27.63 0.10 -25.41
C ARG A 83 27.71 -0.79 -26.65
N ASN A 84 26.88 -0.54 -27.66
CA ASN A 84 26.87 -1.33 -28.90
C ASN A 84 28.21 -1.29 -29.64
N LYS A 85 28.97 -0.19 -29.53
CA LYS A 85 30.34 -0.08 -30.05
C LYS A 85 31.32 -1.07 -29.41
N TYR A 86 31.09 -1.47 -28.15
CA TYR A 86 31.96 -2.36 -27.38
C TYR A 86 31.41 -3.79 -27.22
N MET A 87 30.20 -4.12 -27.66
CA MET A 87 29.69 -5.47 -27.43
C MET A 87 30.19 -6.48 -28.49
N PHE A 88 30.94 -7.49 -28.04
CA PHE A 88 31.35 -8.62 -28.88
C PHE A 88 30.21 -9.65 -28.98
N VAL A 89 29.79 -9.95 -30.22
CA VAL A 89 28.77 -10.95 -30.53
C VAL A 89 29.33 -11.98 -31.51
N ASP A 90 29.18 -13.26 -31.16
CA ASP A 90 29.49 -14.38 -32.06
C ASP A 90 28.36 -14.54 -33.12
N PRO A 91 28.65 -14.33 -34.42
CA PRO A 91 27.66 -14.45 -35.49
C PRO A 91 27.08 -15.86 -35.67
N GLN A 92 27.81 -16.92 -35.29
CA GLN A 92 27.30 -18.31 -35.40
C GLN A 92 26.22 -18.57 -34.34
N HIS A 93 26.47 -18.13 -33.10
CA HIS A 93 25.45 -18.15 -32.05
C HIS A 93 24.22 -17.32 -32.45
N PHE A 94 24.43 -16.13 -33.03
CA PHE A 94 23.33 -15.28 -33.51
C PHE A 94 22.48 -15.96 -34.61
N LYS A 95 23.11 -16.61 -35.59
CA LYS A 95 22.42 -17.36 -36.66
C LYS A 95 21.67 -18.58 -36.14
N SER A 96 22.27 -19.37 -35.25
CA SER A 96 21.61 -20.53 -34.63
C SER A 96 20.37 -20.14 -33.81
N HIS A 97 20.40 -18.96 -33.18
CA HIS A 97 19.26 -18.39 -32.48
C HIS A 97 18.14 -17.96 -33.43
N LEU A 98 18.46 -17.26 -34.53
CA LEU A 98 17.51 -16.86 -35.56
C LEU A 98 16.78 -18.08 -36.16
N GLN A 99 17.51 -19.15 -36.47
CA GLN A 99 16.91 -20.40 -36.98
C GLN A 99 15.97 -21.07 -35.97
N LEU A 100 16.30 -21.07 -34.68
CA LEU A 100 15.45 -21.69 -33.66
C LEU A 100 14.25 -20.83 -33.25
N GLN A 101 14.31 -19.50 -33.41
CA GLN A 101 13.13 -18.64 -33.29
C GLN A 101 12.09 -18.94 -34.38
N GLU A 102 12.50 -19.49 -35.51
CA GLU A 102 11.62 -19.89 -36.62
C GLU A 102 11.01 -21.30 -36.42
N ASP A 103 11.71 -22.23 -35.75
CA ASP A 103 11.35 -23.66 -35.69
C ASP A 103 10.60 -24.14 -34.41
N GLU A 104 10.80 -23.55 -33.21
CA GLU A 104 10.09 -23.95 -31.96
C GLU A 104 9.70 -22.71 -31.12
N GLU A 105 8.63 -22.79 -30.32
CA GLU A 105 8.08 -21.70 -29.49
C GLU A 105 9.14 -20.78 -28.82
N LYS A 106 9.43 -19.63 -29.44
CA LYS A 106 10.10 -18.42 -28.90
C LYS A 106 10.87 -18.61 -27.57
N VAL A 107 11.96 -19.39 -27.55
CA VAL A 107 12.81 -19.56 -26.35
C VAL A 107 13.81 -18.41 -26.27
N ASP A 108 13.67 -17.59 -25.23
CA ASP A 108 14.43 -16.35 -25.02
C ASP A 108 15.77 -16.62 -24.31
N ILE A 109 16.78 -17.11 -25.04
CA ILE A 109 18.04 -17.65 -24.48
C ILE A 109 19.15 -16.59 -24.37
N PHE A 110 19.02 -15.45 -25.04
CA PHE A 110 20.00 -14.36 -25.03
C PHE A 110 19.41 -13.07 -24.42
N PRO A 111 20.22 -12.16 -23.85
CA PRO A 111 19.77 -10.80 -23.59
C PRO A 111 19.46 -10.08 -24.91
N MET A 112 18.35 -9.33 -24.93
CA MET A 112 17.71 -8.75 -26.13
C MET A 112 18.51 -7.64 -26.84
N HIS A 113 19.66 -7.21 -26.32
CA HIS A 113 20.42 -6.05 -26.82
C HIS A 113 21.22 -6.28 -28.12
N ILE A 114 20.95 -7.36 -28.86
CA ILE A 114 21.61 -7.59 -30.16
C ILE A 114 20.71 -7.04 -31.27
N ASP A 115 20.83 -5.74 -31.50
CA ASP A 115 20.13 -5.05 -32.57
C ASP A 115 20.70 -5.46 -33.95
N LYS A 116 19.86 -5.40 -34.99
CA LYS A 116 20.24 -5.76 -36.39
C LYS A 116 21.39 -4.90 -36.94
N GLU A 117 21.73 -3.80 -36.26
CA GLU A 117 22.75 -2.82 -36.64
C GLU A 117 24.10 -3.01 -35.92
N MET A 118 24.30 -4.09 -35.17
CA MET A 118 25.62 -4.38 -34.65
C MET A 118 26.59 -4.64 -35.81
N THR A 119 27.68 -3.87 -35.86
CA THR A 119 28.80 -4.15 -36.75
C THR A 119 29.37 -5.51 -36.39
N SER A 120 28.90 -6.55 -37.09
CA SER A 120 29.53 -7.87 -37.03
C SER A 120 31.00 -7.68 -37.38
N LEU A 121 31.88 -7.99 -36.41
CA LEU A 121 33.31 -8.02 -36.62
C LEU A 121 33.62 -9.24 -37.49
N VAL A 122 33.39 -9.10 -38.79
CA VAL A 122 33.63 -10.15 -39.78
C VAL A 122 35.11 -10.13 -40.10
N MET A 123 35.83 -11.18 -39.71
CA MET A 123 37.09 -11.49 -40.36
C MET A 123 36.81 -11.76 -41.84
N SER A 124 37.52 -11.06 -42.74
CA SER A 124 37.39 -11.26 -44.17
C SER A 124 37.56 -12.75 -44.50
N SER A 125 36.47 -13.36 -44.95
CA SER A 125 36.43 -14.78 -45.30
C SER A 125 37.35 -15.04 -46.48
N SER A 126 38.44 -15.80 -46.31
CA SER A 126 38.85 -16.87 -47.24
C SER A 126 40.22 -17.47 -46.90
N LYS A 127 40.25 -18.82 -46.88
CA LYS A 127 41.41 -19.73 -46.85
C LYS A 127 42.19 -19.77 -45.54
N GLU A 128 42.88 -20.89 -45.33
CA GLU A 128 43.76 -21.20 -44.20
C GLU A 128 44.75 -20.05 -43.94
N LEU A 129 44.30 -19.03 -43.22
CA LEU A 129 45.15 -17.92 -42.81
C LEU A 129 46.07 -18.47 -41.71
N MET A 130 47.36 -18.60 -42.02
CA MET A 130 48.37 -18.69 -40.98
C MET A 130 48.43 -17.33 -40.28
N VAL A 131 47.68 -17.22 -39.19
CA VAL A 131 47.57 -16.00 -38.38
C VAL A 131 48.59 -16.03 -37.26
N SER A 132 49.23 -14.88 -36.99
CA SER A 132 50.09 -14.71 -35.81
C SER A 132 49.55 -13.60 -34.91
N VAL A 133 50.04 -13.55 -33.67
CA VAL A 133 49.54 -12.65 -32.63
C VAL A 133 50.69 -11.79 -32.12
N GLN A 134 50.48 -10.48 -32.02
CA GLN A 134 51.47 -9.51 -31.52
C GLN A 134 50.88 -8.69 -30.39
N LEU A 135 51.67 -8.42 -29.35
CA LEU A 135 51.30 -7.52 -28.26
C LEU A 135 51.69 -6.08 -28.65
N LYS A 136 50.70 -5.19 -28.79
CA LYS A 136 50.92 -3.75 -29.03
C LYS A 136 50.24 -2.94 -27.92
N ASN A 137 51.03 -2.15 -27.18
CA ASN A 137 50.56 -1.30 -26.09
C ASN A 137 49.62 -2.06 -25.12
N GLY A 138 50.04 -3.22 -24.62
CA GLY A 138 49.23 -4.02 -23.69
C GLY A 138 48.00 -4.72 -24.30
N VAL A 139 47.81 -4.69 -25.62
CA VAL A 139 46.69 -5.38 -26.28
C VAL A 139 47.18 -6.30 -27.41
N TYR A 140 46.69 -7.53 -27.41
CA TYR A 140 46.97 -8.50 -28.47
C TYR A 140 46.19 -8.18 -29.73
N VAL A 141 46.92 -8.02 -30.84
CA VAL A 141 46.37 -7.82 -32.19
C VAL A 141 46.64 -9.05 -33.06
N ILE A 142 45.68 -9.35 -33.92
CA ILE A 142 45.76 -10.47 -34.86
C ILE A 142 46.33 -9.95 -36.17
N VAL A 143 47.44 -10.54 -36.64
CA VAL A 143 48.13 -10.13 -37.88
C VAL A 143 48.25 -11.29 -38.86
N ASP A 144 48.17 -10.97 -40.16
CA ASP A 144 48.47 -11.90 -41.25
C ASP A 144 49.99 -12.07 -41.45
N ASN A 145 50.41 -13.02 -42.29
CA ASN A 145 51.79 -13.30 -42.68
C ASN A 145 52.54 -12.07 -43.25
N THR A 146 51.83 -11.07 -43.78
CA THR A 146 52.39 -9.81 -44.26
C THR A 146 52.54 -8.73 -43.18
N ASN A 147 52.33 -9.10 -41.90
CA ASN A 147 52.31 -8.20 -40.74
C ASN A 147 51.20 -7.14 -40.78
N THR A 148 50.21 -7.29 -41.65
CA THR A 148 49.00 -6.44 -41.66
C THR A 148 48.05 -6.83 -40.54
N ILE A 149 47.58 -5.84 -39.79
CA ILE A 149 46.61 -6.04 -38.70
C ILE A 149 45.26 -6.42 -39.31
N LEU A 150 44.81 -7.64 -39.05
CA LEU A 150 43.50 -8.14 -39.46
C LEU A 150 42.40 -7.63 -38.54
N TYR A 151 42.72 -7.42 -37.26
CA TYR A 151 41.83 -6.81 -36.29
C TYR A 151 42.61 -6.10 -35.18
N SER A 152 42.17 -4.89 -34.84
CA SER A 152 42.58 -4.16 -33.64
C SER A 152 41.33 -3.75 -32.86
N PRO A 153 41.25 -4.04 -31.55
CA PRO A 153 40.21 -3.45 -30.70
C PRO A 153 40.38 -1.93 -30.60
N ILE A 154 39.35 -1.27 -30.09
CA ILE A 154 39.31 0.18 -29.87
C ILE A 154 40.48 0.58 -28.98
N SER A 155 41.20 1.66 -29.32
CA SER A 155 42.31 2.16 -28.52
C SER A 155 41.87 2.72 -27.16
N ILE A 156 42.74 2.66 -26.16
CA ILE A 156 42.48 3.16 -24.79
C ILE A 156 42.09 4.64 -24.79
N GLU A 157 42.70 5.48 -25.62
CA GLU A 157 42.38 6.91 -25.71
C GLU A 157 40.92 7.16 -26.13
N ASN A 158 40.41 6.34 -27.05
CA ASN A 158 39.01 6.42 -27.48
C ASN A 158 38.09 5.84 -26.40
N TYR A 159 38.49 4.77 -25.72
CA TYR A 159 37.76 4.25 -24.56
C TYR A 159 37.62 5.25 -23.43
N LEU A 160 38.70 5.95 -23.06
CA LEU A 160 38.66 6.95 -21.99
C LEU A 160 37.77 8.15 -22.37
N LYS A 161 37.77 8.55 -23.65
CA LYS A 161 36.86 9.60 -24.16
C LYS A 161 35.40 9.15 -24.10
N ASP A 162 35.10 7.93 -24.55
CA ASP A 162 33.75 7.39 -24.53
C ASP A 162 33.26 7.20 -23.08
N PHE A 163 34.13 6.70 -22.20
CA PHE A 163 33.88 6.54 -20.78
C PHE A 163 33.57 7.89 -20.09
N ASP A 164 34.35 8.94 -20.36
CA ASP A 164 34.08 10.30 -19.85
C ASP A 164 32.70 10.82 -20.27
N VAL A 165 32.36 10.61 -21.54
CA VAL A 165 31.07 11.03 -22.09
C VAL A 165 29.93 10.29 -21.41
N VAL A 166 30.03 8.96 -21.28
CA VAL A 166 28.99 8.16 -20.62
C VAL A 166 28.86 8.55 -19.14
N LEU A 167 29.97 8.76 -18.43
CA LEU A 167 29.96 9.20 -17.03
C LEU A 167 29.17 10.51 -16.87
N LYS A 168 29.42 11.49 -17.74
CA LYS A 168 28.70 12.78 -17.74
C LYS A 168 27.22 12.64 -18.10
N LEU A 169 26.87 11.77 -19.03
CA LEU A 169 25.47 11.55 -19.45
C LEU A 169 24.67 10.81 -18.37
N VAL A 170 25.29 9.86 -17.68
CA VAL A 170 24.71 9.12 -16.54
C VAL A 170 24.43 10.04 -15.35
N ASP A 171 25.22 11.10 -15.18
CA ASP A 171 25.03 12.10 -14.12
C ASP A 171 24.14 13.28 -14.49
N ASP A 172 23.62 13.33 -15.71
CA ASP A 172 22.72 14.40 -16.15
C ASP A 172 21.43 14.44 -15.30
N PRO A 173 21.12 15.56 -14.60
CA PRO A 173 20.00 15.61 -13.67
C PRO A 173 18.63 15.34 -14.31
N PRO A 174 18.28 15.91 -15.49
CA PRO A 174 17.05 15.55 -16.20
C PRO A 174 16.95 14.04 -16.49
N THR A 175 18.06 13.43 -16.86
CA THR A 175 18.13 11.99 -17.15
C THR A 175 17.88 11.16 -15.89
N LYS A 176 18.52 11.50 -14.76
CA LYS A 176 18.30 10.83 -13.46
C LYS A 176 16.86 10.91 -12.98
N THR A 177 16.24 12.08 -13.06
CA THR A 177 14.84 12.27 -12.66
C THR A 177 13.92 11.45 -13.57
N PHE A 178 14.14 11.50 -14.88
CA PHE A 178 13.38 10.71 -15.84
C PHE A 178 13.49 9.21 -15.56
N THR A 179 14.70 8.67 -15.41
CA THR A 179 14.91 7.23 -15.16
C THR A 179 14.36 6.80 -13.80
N MET A 180 14.43 7.65 -12.78
CA MET A 180 13.77 7.40 -11.48
C MET A 180 12.25 7.24 -11.64
N GLU A 181 11.58 8.16 -12.34
CA GLU A 181 10.14 8.07 -12.63
C GLU A 181 9.80 6.78 -13.42
N ARG A 182 10.65 6.39 -14.38
CA ARG A 182 10.46 5.15 -15.16
C ARG A 182 10.56 3.90 -14.29
N LEU A 183 11.60 3.80 -13.47
CA LEU A 183 11.84 2.63 -12.61
C LEU A 183 10.71 2.43 -11.60
N GLN A 184 10.25 3.51 -10.96
CA GLN A 184 9.08 3.47 -10.07
C GLN A 184 7.82 2.98 -10.80
N GLU A 185 7.58 3.45 -12.03
CA GLU A 185 6.46 2.97 -12.80
C GLU A 185 6.55 1.47 -13.14
N LEU A 186 7.73 0.98 -13.52
CA LEU A 186 7.97 -0.44 -13.81
C LEU A 186 7.69 -1.31 -12.58
N GLU A 187 8.18 -0.90 -11.41
CA GLU A 187 7.93 -1.56 -10.13
C GLU A 187 6.43 -1.63 -9.80
N HIS A 188 5.72 -0.50 -9.85
CA HIS A 188 4.29 -0.48 -9.53
C HIS A 188 3.43 -1.23 -10.55
N ARG A 189 3.80 -1.21 -11.84
CA ARG A 189 3.15 -2.06 -12.86
C ARG A 189 3.34 -3.54 -12.54
N PHE A 190 4.52 -3.93 -12.07
CA PHE A 190 4.81 -5.30 -11.67
C PHE A 190 4.05 -5.72 -10.40
N ASN A 191 3.98 -4.87 -9.38
CA ASN A 191 3.18 -5.12 -8.17
C ASN A 191 1.70 -5.30 -8.52
N LEU A 192 1.18 -4.48 -9.43
CA LEU A 192 -0.18 -4.62 -9.92
C LEU A 192 -0.38 -5.93 -10.70
N HIS A 193 0.57 -6.31 -11.55
CA HIS A 193 0.56 -7.60 -12.24
C HIS A 193 0.57 -8.78 -11.26
N LEU A 194 1.36 -8.71 -10.18
CA LEU A 194 1.38 -9.72 -9.12
C LEU A 194 -0.03 -9.94 -8.56
N TYR A 195 -0.72 -8.88 -8.12
CA TYR A 195 -2.06 -8.99 -7.53
C TYR A 195 -3.12 -9.55 -8.48
N LEU A 196 -3.00 -9.27 -9.78
CA LEU A 196 -3.91 -9.79 -10.80
C LEU A 196 -3.62 -11.25 -11.16
N ASP A 197 -2.34 -11.63 -11.26
CA ASP A 197 -1.92 -12.97 -11.70
C ASP A 197 -2.00 -14.03 -10.59
N LEU A 198 -2.21 -13.63 -9.32
CA LEU A 198 -2.52 -14.54 -8.19
C LEU A 198 -3.72 -15.47 -8.44
N ARG A 199 -4.48 -15.21 -9.49
CA ARG A 199 -5.73 -15.89 -9.84
C ARG A 199 -5.56 -17.05 -10.83
N LYS A 200 -4.37 -17.26 -11.39
CA LYS A 200 -4.14 -18.38 -12.32
C LYS A 200 -3.78 -19.67 -11.58
N VAL A 201 -4.46 -20.75 -11.94
CA VAL A 201 -4.13 -22.11 -11.51
C VAL A 201 -2.70 -22.42 -11.97
N GLN A 202 -1.87 -22.87 -11.03
CA GLN A 202 -0.51 -23.33 -11.31
C GLN A 202 -0.57 -24.52 -12.28
N VAL A 203 -0.06 -24.32 -13.48
CA VAL A 203 0.24 -25.38 -14.43
C VAL A 203 1.72 -25.20 -14.75
N GLY A 204 2.57 -26.12 -14.29
CA GLY A 204 4.01 -26.02 -14.46
C GLY A 204 4.80 -26.84 -13.45
N ASN A 205 6.10 -26.98 -13.70
CA ASN A 205 7.04 -27.61 -12.79
C ASN A 205 7.18 -26.79 -11.51
N ASN A 206 7.38 -27.44 -10.38
CA ASN A 206 7.61 -26.74 -9.12
C ASN A 206 9.04 -26.15 -9.09
N PHE A 207 9.31 -25.25 -8.14
CA PHE A 207 10.63 -24.64 -7.95
C PHE A 207 11.77 -25.68 -7.83
N PHE A 208 11.52 -26.84 -7.23
CA PHE A 208 12.52 -27.88 -7.00
C PHE A 208 12.88 -28.68 -8.26
N GLU A 209 11.97 -28.75 -9.24
CA GLU A 209 12.18 -29.41 -10.52
C GLU A 209 12.87 -28.52 -11.55
N CYS A 210 12.92 -27.21 -11.31
CA CYS A 210 13.52 -26.26 -12.23
C CYS A 210 15.05 -26.23 -12.10
N PRO A 211 15.80 -26.24 -13.22
CA PRO A 211 17.25 -26.12 -13.17
C PRO A 211 17.65 -24.74 -12.67
N LYS A 212 18.62 -24.69 -11.75
CA LYS A 212 19.11 -23.45 -11.13
C LYS A 212 20.62 -23.39 -11.17
N VAL A 213 21.17 -22.25 -11.57
CA VAL A 213 22.62 -22.08 -11.75
C VAL A 213 23.15 -21.11 -10.70
N ASP A 214 24.15 -21.52 -9.93
CA ASP A 214 24.97 -20.60 -9.15
C ASP A 214 25.98 -19.92 -10.07
N THR A 215 25.65 -18.70 -10.50
CA THR A 215 26.45 -17.92 -11.45
C THR A 215 27.60 -17.17 -10.77
N HIS A 216 27.63 -17.12 -9.43
CA HIS A 216 28.67 -16.43 -8.67
C HIS A 216 29.09 -17.22 -7.42
N ILE A 217 30.06 -18.13 -7.60
CA ILE A 217 30.67 -18.96 -6.56
C ILE A 217 32.19 -19.08 -6.76
N HIS A 218 32.96 -18.94 -5.69
CA HIS A 218 34.42 -19.10 -5.69
C HIS A 218 34.82 -20.55 -5.33
N ALA A 219 35.62 -21.22 -6.18
CA ALA A 219 35.93 -22.64 -6.02
C ALA A 219 36.62 -22.97 -4.68
N ASN A 220 37.56 -22.11 -4.25
CA ASN A 220 38.27 -22.23 -2.97
C ASN A 220 37.38 -22.03 -1.74
N TRP A 221 36.16 -21.51 -1.90
CA TRP A 221 35.20 -21.30 -0.81
C TRP A 221 33.89 -22.07 -1.01
N ALA A 222 33.82 -22.97 -2.01
CA ALA A 222 32.60 -23.62 -2.44
C ALA A 222 32.07 -24.66 -1.43
N ALA A 223 32.96 -25.34 -0.70
CA ALA A 223 32.58 -26.36 0.28
C ALA A 223 32.06 -25.71 1.58
N PRO A 224 30.83 -26.03 2.04
CA PRO A 224 30.31 -25.54 3.31
C PRO A 224 31.14 -26.01 4.51
N GLU A 225 31.05 -25.29 5.63
CA GLU A 225 31.81 -25.55 6.87
C GLU A 225 31.76 -27.03 7.31
N ASN A 226 30.56 -27.60 7.38
CA ASN A 226 30.35 -28.98 7.81
C ASN A 226 31.01 -29.99 6.88
N ASN A 227 30.97 -29.76 5.56
CA ASN A 227 31.55 -30.65 4.57
C ASN A 227 33.08 -30.59 4.63
N LEU A 228 33.65 -29.37 4.71
CA LEU A 228 35.09 -29.19 4.83
C LEU A 228 35.63 -29.80 6.13
N PHE A 229 34.98 -29.60 7.27
CA PHE A 229 35.42 -30.19 8.53
C PHE A 229 35.32 -31.71 8.55
N LYS A 230 34.26 -32.26 7.95
CA LYS A 230 34.14 -33.70 7.77
C LYS A 230 35.30 -34.22 6.91
N PHE A 231 35.58 -33.57 5.78
CA PHE A 231 36.65 -33.94 4.88
C PHE A 231 38.03 -33.88 5.56
N ILE A 232 38.34 -32.81 6.30
CA ILE A 232 39.60 -32.69 7.04
C ILE A 232 39.75 -33.82 8.06
N LYS A 233 38.67 -34.18 8.78
CA LYS A 233 38.68 -35.28 9.75
C LYS A 233 38.89 -36.65 9.10
N GLU A 234 38.29 -36.88 7.94
CA GLU A 234 38.42 -38.13 7.18
C GLU A 234 39.83 -38.30 6.59
N ASN A 235 40.54 -37.20 6.31
CA ASN A 235 41.91 -37.20 5.79
C ASN A 235 42.96 -36.87 6.88
N LYS A 236 42.64 -37.03 8.18
CA LYS A 236 43.58 -36.76 9.29
C LYS A 236 44.85 -37.63 9.26
N ASP A 237 44.72 -38.85 8.73
CA ASP A 237 45.79 -39.85 8.67
C ASP A 237 46.54 -39.79 7.32
N TYR A 238 46.41 -38.69 6.58
CA TYR A 238 47.11 -38.47 5.32
C TYR A 238 48.62 -38.46 5.56
N GLN A 239 49.31 -39.45 4.99
CA GLN A 239 50.72 -39.73 5.29
C GLN A 239 51.70 -38.92 4.45
N ASP A 240 51.26 -38.39 3.31
CA ASP A 240 52.11 -37.61 2.42
C ASP A 240 52.46 -36.26 3.04
N ASP A 241 53.63 -35.74 2.69
CA ASP A 241 54.05 -34.40 3.09
C ASP A 241 53.13 -33.36 2.42
N VAL A 242 52.51 -32.48 3.21
CA VAL A 242 51.52 -31.51 2.72
C VAL A 242 52.03 -30.07 2.77
N PHE A 243 53.07 -29.80 3.57
CA PHE A 243 53.56 -28.45 3.80
C PHE A 243 55.08 -28.40 3.96
N VAL A 244 55.69 -27.26 3.62
CA VAL A 244 57.11 -26.97 3.88
C VAL A 244 57.20 -25.78 4.81
N ASN A 245 57.75 -25.99 6.00
CA ASN A 245 57.89 -24.91 6.97
C ASN A 245 59.03 -23.93 6.63
N SER A 246 59.13 -22.84 7.38
CA SER A 246 60.17 -21.81 7.23
C SER A 246 61.61 -22.34 7.35
N ASP A 247 61.80 -23.49 8.00
CA ASP A 247 63.09 -24.20 8.12
C ASP A 247 63.36 -25.17 6.95
N LYS A 248 62.55 -25.14 5.88
CA LYS A 248 62.58 -26.05 4.73
C LYS A 248 62.35 -27.53 5.08
N LYS A 249 61.77 -27.83 6.24
CA LYS A 249 61.37 -29.20 6.60
C LYS A 249 59.98 -29.47 6.04
N ARG A 250 59.83 -30.66 5.45
CA ARG A 250 58.55 -31.17 5.01
C ARG A 250 57.77 -31.71 6.21
N GLU A 251 56.52 -31.30 6.32
CA GLU A 251 55.60 -31.67 7.39
C GLU A 251 54.40 -32.40 6.79
N ASN A 252 54.01 -33.52 7.40
CA ASN A 252 52.70 -34.12 7.16
C ASN A 252 51.61 -33.36 7.96
N LEU A 253 50.34 -33.66 7.70
CA LEU A 253 49.21 -32.93 8.30
C LEU A 253 49.24 -32.94 9.83
N ASN A 254 49.62 -34.07 10.45
CA ASN A 254 49.71 -34.20 11.90
C ASN A 254 50.83 -33.32 12.50
N GLN A 255 52.00 -33.28 11.85
CA GLN A 255 53.11 -32.44 12.27
C GLN A 255 52.77 -30.95 12.14
N PHE A 256 52.11 -30.56 11.05
CA PHE A 256 51.62 -29.21 10.84
C PHE A 256 50.63 -28.78 11.94
N CYS A 257 49.64 -29.62 12.24
CA CYS A 257 48.64 -29.34 13.28
C CYS A 257 49.27 -29.22 14.67
N GLN A 258 50.28 -30.03 14.98
CA GLN A 258 51.02 -29.95 16.24
C GLN A 258 51.77 -28.61 16.39
N ARG A 259 52.42 -28.14 15.31
CA ARG A 259 53.14 -26.86 15.30
C ARG A 259 52.20 -25.67 15.53
N HIS A 260 51.04 -25.70 14.90
CA HIS A 260 50.01 -24.65 15.02
C HIS A 260 49.04 -24.83 16.20
N LYS A 261 49.22 -25.88 17.01
CA LYS A 261 48.34 -26.23 18.14
C LYS A 261 46.85 -26.35 17.75
N ILE A 262 46.59 -26.90 16.56
CA ILE A 262 45.25 -27.10 16.02
C ILE A 262 44.75 -28.50 16.42
N ASP A 263 43.60 -28.57 17.10
CA ASP A 263 42.90 -29.84 17.36
C ASP A 263 41.90 -30.13 16.23
N LEU A 264 42.18 -31.15 15.42
CA LEU A 264 41.34 -31.58 14.30
C LEU A 264 39.94 -32.03 14.73
N ASN A 265 39.73 -32.39 16.00
CA ASN A 265 38.41 -32.78 16.49
C ASN A 265 37.51 -31.57 16.79
N ARG A 266 38.11 -30.42 17.10
CA ARG A 266 37.46 -29.15 17.47
C ARG A 266 37.95 -28.01 16.57
N LEU A 267 37.58 -28.09 15.29
CA LEU A 267 37.85 -27.06 14.29
C LEU A 267 36.81 -25.94 14.33
N SER A 268 37.29 -24.72 14.11
CA SER A 268 36.48 -23.52 13.85
C SER A 268 36.96 -22.84 12.57
N ILE A 269 36.10 -22.06 11.91
CA ILE A 269 36.44 -21.40 10.63
C ILE A 269 37.70 -20.52 10.76
N HIS A 270 37.88 -19.84 11.91
CA HIS A 270 39.06 -19.00 12.15
C HIS A 270 40.39 -19.77 12.13
N GLN A 271 40.39 -21.06 12.49
CA GLN A 271 41.59 -21.90 12.50
C GLN A 271 41.98 -22.41 11.10
N ILE A 272 41.10 -22.28 10.09
CA ILE A 272 41.42 -22.63 8.71
C ILE A 272 42.46 -21.65 8.13
N GLY A 273 42.40 -20.38 8.56
CA GLY A 273 43.25 -19.30 8.08
C GLY A 273 42.73 -18.61 6.81
N GLU A 274 43.41 -17.54 6.42
CA GLU A 274 43.10 -16.76 5.22
C GLU A 274 43.83 -17.29 3.99
N PHE A 275 43.28 -17.07 2.80
CA PHE A 275 43.82 -17.59 1.54
C PHE A 275 45.21 -17.02 1.20
N GLU A 276 45.48 -15.78 1.61
CA GLU A 276 46.78 -15.13 1.44
C GLU A 276 47.85 -15.70 2.38
N ASN A 277 47.45 -16.33 3.49
CA ASN A 277 48.40 -16.90 4.44
C ASN A 277 48.85 -18.29 3.97
N ASP A 278 50.07 -18.38 3.48
CA ASP A 278 50.68 -19.63 3.03
C ASP A 278 50.92 -20.63 4.17
N ASP A 279 51.13 -20.18 5.42
CA ASP A 279 51.29 -21.06 6.59
C ASP A 279 49.94 -21.28 7.31
N SER A 280 48.95 -21.82 6.59
CA SER A 280 47.61 -22.09 7.11
C SER A 280 47.00 -23.38 6.54
N LEU A 281 45.93 -23.90 7.15
CA LEU A 281 45.19 -25.04 6.59
C LEU A 281 44.55 -24.70 5.23
N CYS A 282 44.29 -23.42 4.95
CA CYS A 282 43.80 -22.95 3.66
C CYS A 282 44.76 -23.29 2.51
N SER A 283 46.09 -23.14 2.71
CA SER A 283 47.09 -23.47 1.67
C SER A 283 47.16 -24.96 1.37
N ILE A 284 46.84 -25.81 2.33
CA ILE A 284 46.81 -27.27 2.18
C ILE A 284 45.54 -27.72 1.49
N PHE A 285 44.37 -27.26 1.95
CA PHE A 285 43.08 -27.83 1.52
C PHE A 285 42.35 -27.05 0.42
N LEU A 286 42.68 -25.79 0.18
CA LEU A 286 41.88 -24.88 -0.66
C LEU A 286 42.68 -24.21 -1.80
N LYS A 287 43.96 -24.52 -1.97
CA LYS A 287 44.80 -24.05 -3.10
C LYS A 287 45.00 -25.14 -4.15
N THR A 288 45.07 -24.72 -5.41
CA THR A 288 45.35 -25.59 -6.57
C THR A 288 46.84 -25.94 -6.68
N THR A 289 47.71 -25.10 -6.13
CA THR A 289 49.16 -25.28 -6.12
C THR A 289 49.68 -25.29 -4.68
N ASN A 290 50.24 -26.41 -4.26
CA ASN A 290 50.88 -26.62 -2.96
C ASN A 290 51.91 -27.76 -3.11
N LEU A 291 52.46 -28.28 -2.00
CA LEU A 291 53.44 -29.38 -2.04
C LEU A 291 52.87 -30.70 -2.60
N ASP A 292 51.57 -30.96 -2.40
CA ASP A 292 50.88 -32.18 -2.85
C ASP A 292 50.26 -32.05 -4.25
N GLU A 293 50.59 -30.98 -4.97
CA GLU A 293 50.01 -30.61 -6.26
C GLU A 293 48.47 -30.46 -6.19
N GLY A 294 47.94 -29.99 -5.06
CA GLY A 294 46.52 -29.67 -4.87
C GLY A 294 45.60 -30.89 -4.86
N LYS A 295 46.10 -32.09 -4.57
CA LYS A 295 45.33 -33.35 -4.63
C LYS A 295 44.18 -33.36 -3.63
N LEU A 296 44.42 -32.89 -2.40
CA LEU A 296 43.37 -32.79 -1.38
C LEU A 296 42.25 -31.85 -1.81
N PHE A 297 42.59 -30.70 -2.39
CA PHE A 297 41.59 -29.74 -2.90
C PHE A 297 40.78 -30.32 -4.06
N ALA A 298 41.45 -31.00 -5.00
CA ALA A 298 40.78 -31.67 -6.12
C ALA A 298 39.80 -32.76 -5.63
N LYS A 299 40.19 -33.53 -4.61
CA LYS A 299 39.32 -34.55 -3.99
C LYS A 299 38.10 -33.91 -3.32
N LEU A 300 38.29 -32.83 -2.56
CA LEU A 300 37.19 -32.08 -1.93
C LEU A 300 36.19 -31.55 -2.98
N LEU A 301 36.67 -30.88 -4.03
CA LEU A 301 35.79 -30.35 -5.07
C LEU A 301 35.02 -31.43 -5.81
N LYS A 302 35.63 -32.59 -6.07
CA LYS A 302 34.92 -33.72 -6.68
C LYS A 302 33.77 -34.22 -5.81
N GLU A 303 33.99 -34.34 -4.50
CA GLU A 303 32.94 -34.76 -3.58
C GLU A 303 31.77 -33.75 -3.56
N GLU A 304 32.06 -32.45 -3.65
CA GLU A 304 31.02 -31.42 -3.76
C GLU A 304 30.32 -31.47 -5.13
N LEU A 305 31.06 -31.61 -6.23
CA LEU A 305 30.49 -31.72 -7.58
C LEU A 305 29.61 -32.97 -7.72
N SER A 306 30.01 -34.12 -7.16
CA SER A 306 29.20 -35.33 -7.21
C SER A 306 27.86 -35.17 -6.48
N LYS A 307 27.83 -34.42 -5.37
CA LYS A 307 26.58 -34.10 -4.67
C LYS A 307 25.70 -33.17 -5.51
N ILE A 308 26.30 -32.19 -6.18
CA ILE A 308 25.58 -31.25 -7.06
C ILE A 308 24.96 -31.99 -8.26
N GLU A 309 25.66 -32.97 -8.83
CA GLU A 309 25.18 -33.80 -9.95
C GLU A 309 23.93 -34.63 -9.63
N GLU A 310 23.67 -34.93 -8.35
CA GLU A 310 22.44 -35.60 -7.90
C GLU A 310 21.22 -34.66 -7.87
N THR A 311 21.43 -33.35 -8.05
CA THR A 311 20.39 -32.31 -7.97
C THR A 311 20.18 -31.60 -9.31
N GLN A 312 19.13 -30.76 -9.41
CA GLN A 312 18.94 -29.83 -10.55
C GLN A 312 19.75 -28.53 -10.40
N THR A 313 20.81 -28.54 -9.59
CA THR A 313 21.70 -27.40 -9.38
C THR A 313 22.91 -27.50 -10.31
N TYR A 314 23.30 -26.36 -10.87
CA TYR A 314 24.47 -26.18 -11.71
C TYR A 314 25.33 -25.07 -11.14
N THR A 315 26.63 -25.06 -11.45
CA THR A 315 27.56 -24.06 -10.90
C THR A 315 28.50 -23.49 -11.95
N GLU A 316 28.93 -22.27 -11.70
CA GLU A 316 30.01 -21.61 -12.43
C GLU A 316 31.10 -21.17 -11.45
N MET A 317 31.97 -22.13 -11.11
CA MET A 317 33.02 -21.93 -10.11
C MET A 317 34.18 -21.10 -10.62
N ARG A 318 34.64 -20.14 -9.80
CA ARG A 318 35.82 -19.31 -10.12
C ARG A 318 37.11 -19.98 -9.67
N LEU A 319 38.04 -20.11 -10.61
CA LEU A 319 39.43 -20.49 -10.37
C LEU A 319 40.33 -19.27 -10.56
N ILE A 320 41.38 -19.17 -9.77
CA ILE A 320 42.21 -17.97 -9.69
C ILE A 320 43.47 -18.13 -10.57
N ILE A 321 43.77 -17.10 -11.35
CA ILE A 321 45.07 -16.90 -12.00
C ILE A 321 45.54 -15.48 -11.67
N MET A 322 46.73 -15.39 -11.08
CA MET A 322 47.28 -14.13 -10.58
C MET A 322 48.03 -13.38 -11.67
N GLY A 323 48.67 -14.11 -12.59
CA GLY A 323 49.57 -13.54 -13.60
C GLY A 323 50.97 -13.25 -13.07
N ASN A 324 51.35 -13.83 -11.93
CA ASN A 324 52.67 -13.67 -11.33
C ASN A 324 53.72 -14.41 -12.13
N THR A 325 53.44 -15.65 -12.55
CA THR A 325 54.35 -16.47 -13.36
C THR A 325 53.70 -16.94 -14.67
N LYS A 326 54.52 -17.26 -15.69
CA LYS A 326 54.04 -17.66 -17.02
C LYS A 326 53.45 -19.08 -17.06
N ASP A 327 53.81 -19.91 -16.09
CA ASP A 327 53.45 -21.33 -16.01
C ASP A 327 52.16 -21.58 -15.20
N GLU A 328 51.48 -20.54 -14.70
CA GLU A 328 50.23 -20.67 -13.92
C GLU A 328 49.14 -21.40 -14.70
N TRP A 329 48.94 -21.06 -15.98
CA TRP A 329 47.96 -21.72 -16.84
C TRP A 329 48.28 -23.21 -17.05
N GLU A 330 49.55 -23.55 -17.26
CA GLU A 330 49.98 -24.93 -17.46
C GLU A 330 49.76 -25.73 -16.19
N LYS A 331 50.19 -25.22 -15.03
CA LYS A 331 49.96 -25.83 -13.70
C LYS A 331 48.47 -26.03 -13.42
N LEU A 332 47.63 -25.03 -13.66
CA LEU A 332 46.20 -25.11 -13.41
C LEU A 332 45.54 -26.12 -14.35
N SER A 333 45.87 -26.08 -15.65
CA SER A 333 45.33 -27.04 -16.61
C SER A 333 45.74 -28.48 -16.30
N HIS A 334 47.00 -28.67 -15.91
CA HIS A 334 47.51 -29.96 -15.47
C HIS A 334 46.73 -30.45 -14.25
N TRP A 335 46.55 -29.59 -13.24
CA TRP A 335 45.79 -29.92 -12.03
C TRP A 335 44.35 -30.35 -12.33
N VAL A 336 43.63 -29.63 -13.20
CA VAL A 336 42.23 -29.98 -13.55
C VAL A 336 42.16 -31.31 -14.31
N ILE A 337 43.04 -31.52 -15.30
CA ILE A 337 42.99 -32.70 -16.17
C ILE A 337 43.54 -33.95 -15.48
N SER A 338 44.70 -33.86 -14.83
CA SER A 338 45.34 -34.98 -14.13
C SER A 338 44.46 -35.49 -12.99
N ASN A 339 43.88 -34.55 -12.24
CA ASN A 339 42.93 -34.90 -11.19
C ASN A 339 41.51 -35.10 -11.72
N LYS A 340 41.17 -34.95 -13.00
CA LYS A 340 39.78 -35.13 -13.52
C LYS A 340 38.71 -34.32 -12.76
N VAL A 341 38.97 -33.04 -12.49
CA VAL A 341 38.04 -32.12 -11.79
C VAL A 341 37.09 -31.48 -12.81
N VAL A 342 36.36 -32.31 -13.56
CA VAL A 342 35.40 -31.88 -14.59
C VAL A 342 34.04 -32.50 -14.30
N SER A 343 32.97 -31.75 -14.53
CA SER A 343 31.59 -32.18 -14.25
C SER A 343 30.64 -31.65 -15.31
N SER A 344 29.58 -32.40 -15.59
CA SER A 344 28.53 -31.94 -16.52
C SER A 344 27.66 -30.82 -15.94
N HIS A 345 27.67 -30.65 -14.61
CA HIS A 345 26.91 -29.65 -13.88
C HIS A 345 27.74 -28.39 -13.54
N ASN A 346 29.02 -28.34 -13.92
CA ASN A 346 29.88 -27.21 -13.62
C ASN A 346 30.60 -26.66 -14.87
N LYS A 347 30.76 -25.34 -14.93
CA LYS A 347 31.74 -24.66 -15.78
C LYS A 347 32.65 -23.79 -14.93
N PHE A 348 33.82 -23.42 -15.45
CA PHE A 348 34.76 -22.57 -14.72
C PHE A 348 34.78 -21.15 -15.28
N LEU A 349 34.92 -20.17 -14.39
CA LEU A 349 35.37 -18.83 -14.75
C LEU A 349 36.79 -18.64 -14.23
N ILE A 350 37.60 -17.90 -14.98
CA ILE A 350 38.93 -17.52 -14.51
C ILE A 350 38.84 -16.14 -13.89
N GLU A 351 39.09 -16.10 -12.59
CA GLU A 351 39.19 -14.89 -11.80
C GLU A 351 40.63 -14.39 -11.85
N PHE A 352 40.78 -13.13 -12.25
CA PHE A 352 42.02 -12.39 -12.07
C PHE A 352 41.84 -11.35 -10.98
N HIS A 353 42.97 -10.90 -10.47
CA HIS A 353 43.09 -10.19 -9.21
C HIS A 353 43.68 -8.80 -9.49
N ARG A 354 42.93 -7.73 -9.17
CA ARG A 354 43.29 -6.33 -9.51
C ARG A 354 44.32 -5.75 -8.54
N PHE A 355 45.53 -6.30 -8.52
CA PHE A 355 46.59 -5.89 -7.60
C PHE A 355 47.96 -5.99 -8.27
N TYR A 356 48.14 -5.20 -9.33
CA TYR A 356 49.43 -5.10 -10.01
C TYR A 356 50.50 -4.48 -9.09
N GLU A 357 50.08 -3.66 -8.11
CA GLU A 357 50.98 -3.08 -7.11
C GLU A 357 51.84 -4.12 -6.36
N ASN A 358 51.39 -5.37 -6.20
CA ASN A 358 52.18 -6.39 -5.51
C ASN A 358 53.28 -7.03 -6.39
N VAL A 359 53.29 -6.73 -7.70
CA VAL A 359 54.22 -7.30 -8.69
C VAL A 359 55.12 -6.21 -9.30
N LYS A 360 55.57 -5.23 -8.47
CA LYS A 360 56.28 -3.99 -8.89
C LYS A 360 57.52 -4.18 -9.76
N GLU A 361 58.04 -5.40 -9.91
CA GLU A 361 59.24 -5.69 -10.69
C GLU A 361 59.00 -5.78 -12.21
N ILE A 362 57.74 -5.77 -12.68
CA ILE A 362 57.39 -5.92 -14.09
C ILE A 362 56.50 -4.78 -14.58
N THR A 363 56.51 -4.47 -15.87
CA THR A 363 55.56 -3.50 -16.47
C THR A 363 54.14 -4.09 -16.54
N PHE A 364 53.12 -3.23 -16.60
CA PHE A 364 51.74 -3.69 -16.76
C PHE A 364 51.53 -4.48 -18.07
N SER A 365 52.21 -4.09 -19.15
CA SER A 365 52.21 -4.83 -20.41
C SER A 365 52.79 -6.25 -20.24
N GLU A 366 53.85 -6.40 -19.43
CA GLU A 366 54.39 -7.73 -19.12
C GLU A 366 53.43 -8.55 -18.26
N TYR A 367 52.75 -7.93 -17.28
CA TYR A 367 51.70 -8.57 -16.49
C TYR A 367 50.58 -9.13 -17.37
N ILE A 368 50.04 -8.30 -18.28
CA ILE A 368 49.04 -8.72 -19.28
C ILE A 368 49.60 -9.83 -20.18
N SER A 369 50.89 -9.75 -20.54
CA SER A 369 51.53 -10.81 -21.33
C SER A 369 51.62 -12.13 -20.57
N ARG A 370 51.94 -12.14 -19.27
CA ARG A 370 52.01 -13.36 -18.45
C ARG A 370 50.64 -14.03 -18.36
N PHE A 371 49.58 -13.23 -18.25
CA PHE A 371 48.22 -13.73 -18.18
C PHE A 371 47.70 -14.26 -19.53
N PHE A 372 47.76 -13.47 -20.61
CA PHE A 372 47.07 -13.81 -21.86
C PHE A 372 47.92 -14.62 -22.85
N LYS A 373 49.25 -14.50 -22.85
CA LYS A 373 50.10 -15.18 -23.85
C LYS A 373 49.87 -16.70 -23.92
N PRO A 374 49.82 -17.44 -22.78
CA PRO A 374 49.68 -18.89 -22.83
C PRO A 374 48.39 -19.36 -23.50
N ILE A 375 47.28 -18.63 -23.30
CA ILE A 375 45.98 -18.99 -23.89
C ILE A 375 45.85 -18.60 -25.37
N PHE A 376 46.59 -17.57 -25.82
CA PHE A 376 46.75 -17.29 -27.25
C PHE A 376 47.58 -18.37 -27.93
N GLU A 377 48.70 -18.80 -27.33
CA GLU A 377 49.57 -19.86 -27.87
C GLU A 377 48.83 -21.21 -27.93
N ALA A 378 48.09 -21.58 -26.88
CA ALA A 378 47.26 -22.78 -26.88
C ALA A 378 46.13 -22.74 -27.95
N THR A 379 45.60 -21.55 -28.24
CA THR A 379 44.63 -21.36 -29.32
C THR A 379 45.28 -21.50 -30.71
N LEU A 380 46.52 -21.00 -30.88
CA LEU A 380 47.26 -21.11 -32.13
C LEU A 380 47.75 -22.53 -32.40
N HIS A 381 48.23 -23.23 -31.36
CA HIS A 381 48.83 -24.56 -31.44
C HIS A 381 48.22 -25.54 -30.42
N PRO A 382 46.96 -25.99 -30.60
CA PRO A 382 46.29 -26.86 -29.63
C PRO A 382 47.01 -28.19 -29.36
N GLU A 383 47.69 -28.74 -30.38
CA GLU A 383 48.45 -29.99 -30.26
C GLU A 383 49.70 -29.87 -29.38
N GLN A 384 50.29 -28.66 -29.27
CA GLN A 384 51.45 -28.41 -28.41
C GLN A 384 51.03 -28.22 -26.95
N HIS A 385 49.84 -27.66 -26.71
CA HIS A 385 49.29 -27.39 -25.39
C HIS A 385 47.99 -28.19 -25.15
N LYS A 386 48.07 -29.53 -25.19
CA LYS A 386 46.88 -30.40 -25.15
C LYS A 386 46.04 -30.25 -23.88
N GLU A 387 46.68 -30.30 -22.71
CA GLU A 387 45.97 -30.20 -21.42
C GLU A 387 45.29 -28.84 -21.27
N LEU A 388 46.01 -27.75 -21.57
CA LEU A 388 45.45 -26.40 -21.56
C LEU A 388 44.31 -26.25 -22.57
N SER A 389 44.45 -26.78 -23.79
CA SER A 389 43.39 -26.71 -24.81
C SER A 389 42.11 -27.44 -24.40
N LEU A 390 42.23 -28.58 -23.71
CA LEU A 390 41.09 -29.30 -23.14
C LEU A 390 40.46 -28.51 -21.99
N PHE A 391 41.27 -27.97 -21.07
CA PHE A 391 40.78 -27.16 -19.96
C PHE A 391 40.03 -25.91 -20.45
N LEU A 392 40.52 -25.24 -21.50
CA LEU A 392 39.85 -24.08 -22.11
C LEU A 392 38.42 -24.39 -22.62
N GLN A 393 38.05 -25.66 -22.87
CA GLN A 393 36.68 -26.04 -23.24
C GLN A 393 35.72 -26.08 -22.02
N GLU A 394 36.27 -26.19 -20.81
CA GLU A 394 35.53 -26.16 -19.55
C GLU A 394 35.39 -24.75 -18.96
N ILE A 395 36.10 -23.77 -19.54
CA ILE A 395 36.01 -22.37 -19.15
C ILE A 395 34.90 -21.68 -19.93
N SER A 396 34.03 -20.96 -19.22
CA SER A 396 32.95 -20.17 -19.81
C SER A 396 33.23 -18.67 -19.83
N GLY A 397 34.17 -18.17 -19.03
CA GLY A 397 34.44 -16.74 -18.97
C GLY A 397 35.55 -16.30 -18.03
N PHE A 398 35.66 -14.99 -17.88
CA PHE A 398 36.59 -14.31 -16.99
C PHE A 398 35.84 -13.41 -16.00
N ASP A 399 36.39 -13.29 -14.79
CA ASP A 399 35.95 -12.41 -13.71
C ASP A 399 37.16 -11.61 -13.19
N SER A 400 36.90 -10.45 -12.58
CA SER A 400 37.88 -9.65 -11.86
C SER A 400 37.48 -9.58 -10.38
N ASP A 401 38.37 -9.90 -9.45
CA ASP A 401 38.18 -9.72 -8.00
C ASP A 401 39.23 -8.74 -7.43
N GLY A 402 38.91 -8.14 -6.28
CA GLY A 402 39.74 -7.18 -5.56
C GLY A 402 38.95 -6.20 -4.70
N ASP A 403 39.63 -5.48 -3.79
CA ASP A 403 38.98 -4.54 -2.89
C ASP A 403 38.51 -3.29 -3.63
N GLU A 404 37.21 -3.25 -3.95
CA GLU A 404 36.58 -2.09 -4.59
C GLU A 404 36.42 -0.89 -3.62
N GLY A 405 36.67 -1.06 -2.32
CA GLY A 405 36.59 0.02 -1.33
C GLY A 405 37.73 1.04 -1.40
N VAL A 406 38.79 0.74 -2.15
CA VAL A 406 39.93 1.65 -2.33
C VAL A 406 39.50 2.88 -3.14
N VAL A 407 39.81 4.07 -2.62
CA VAL A 407 39.46 5.35 -3.29
C VAL A 407 40.39 5.57 -4.48
N GLU A 408 39.86 5.42 -5.69
CA GLU A 408 40.56 5.70 -6.94
C GLU A 408 40.35 7.14 -7.40
N SER A 409 41.37 7.76 -8.01
CA SER A 409 41.19 9.06 -8.68
C SER A 409 40.46 8.88 -10.01
N ILE A 410 39.33 9.58 -10.20
CA ILE A 410 38.56 9.58 -11.47
C ILE A 410 39.13 10.62 -12.47
N THR A 411 40.35 11.12 -12.26
CA THR A 411 41.03 11.94 -13.26
C THR A 411 41.51 11.04 -14.40
N LEU A 412 40.80 11.11 -15.54
CA LEU A 412 41.15 10.41 -16.78
C LEU A 412 42.50 10.88 -17.32
N SER A 413 43.56 10.26 -16.82
CA SER A 413 44.94 10.46 -17.27
C SER A 413 45.31 9.37 -18.28
N SER A 414 46.20 9.69 -19.21
CA SER A 414 46.76 8.72 -20.15
C SER A 414 47.56 7.67 -19.36
N PHE A 415 47.14 6.40 -19.44
CA PHE A 415 47.85 5.27 -18.85
C PHE A 415 48.68 4.57 -19.93
N ASP A 416 50.01 4.60 -19.80
CA ASP A 416 50.92 3.85 -20.68
C ASP A 416 51.34 2.53 -20.02
N PRO A 417 50.95 1.37 -20.57
CA PRO A 417 51.20 0.06 -19.96
C PRO A 417 52.68 -0.36 -19.98
N ASN A 418 53.56 0.38 -20.67
CA ASN A 418 54.98 0.06 -20.79
C ASN A 418 55.88 0.77 -19.76
N LEU A 419 55.32 1.67 -18.95
CA LEU A 419 56.09 2.38 -17.93
C LEU A 419 56.39 1.46 -16.73
N GLU A 420 57.63 1.53 -16.22
CA GLU A 420 58.04 0.86 -14.99
C GLU A 420 57.65 1.68 -13.75
N ASN A 421 57.38 1.03 -12.62
CA ASN A 421 57.05 1.64 -11.32
C ASN A 421 55.80 2.55 -11.33
N GLN A 422 54.81 2.26 -12.17
CA GLN A 422 53.53 2.97 -12.19
C GLN A 422 52.66 2.56 -10.99
N SER A 423 51.85 3.49 -10.46
CA SER A 423 50.82 3.17 -9.47
C SER A 423 49.81 2.17 -10.02
N ASP A 424 49.10 1.47 -9.14
CA ASP A 424 48.07 0.51 -9.55
C ASP A 424 47.05 1.18 -10.49
N PRO A 425 46.72 0.55 -11.64
CA PRO A 425 45.74 1.12 -12.57
C PRO A 425 44.36 1.21 -11.93
N SER A 426 43.61 2.27 -12.24
CA SER A 426 42.21 2.37 -11.81
C SER A 426 41.35 1.27 -12.44
N TYR A 427 40.25 0.90 -11.79
CA TYR A 427 39.33 -0.15 -12.21
C TYR A 427 38.95 -0.09 -13.71
N TYR A 428 38.59 1.08 -14.23
CA TYR A 428 38.19 1.23 -15.64
C TYR A 428 39.33 0.91 -16.63
N VAL A 429 40.60 1.06 -16.23
CA VAL A 429 41.76 0.70 -17.03
C VAL A 429 41.93 -0.83 -17.08
N TYR A 430 41.82 -1.50 -15.94
CA TYR A 430 41.80 -2.96 -15.86
C TYR A 430 40.70 -3.55 -16.75
N MET A 431 39.49 -3.01 -16.62
CA MET A 431 38.34 -3.42 -17.42
C MET A 431 38.63 -3.32 -18.91
N TYR A 432 39.19 -2.21 -19.39
CA TYR A 432 39.55 -2.02 -20.79
C TYR A 432 40.57 -3.05 -21.29
N TYR A 433 41.70 -3.23 -20.59
CA TYR A 433 42.77 -4.10 -21.07
C TYR A 433 42.35 -5.57 -21.08
N PHE A 434 41.66 -6.04 -20.03
CA PHE A 434 41.15 -7.41 -20.00
C PHE A 434 40.06 -7.62 -21.06
N TYR A 435 39.08 -6.72 -21.15
CA TYR A 435 38.04 -6.79 -22.18
C TYR A 435 38.62 -6.84 -23.60
N SER A 436 39.57 -5.95 -23.91
CA SER A 436 40.15 -5.86 -25.26
C SER A 436 40.90 -7.13 -25.64
N ASN A 437 41.68 -7.69 -24.70
CA ASN A 437 42.41 -8.93 -24.91
C ASN A 437 41.48 -10.16 -24.99
N ILE A 438 40.43 -10.23 -24.16
CA ILE A 438 39.40 -11.28 -24.24
C ILE A 438 38.67 -11.21 -25.59
N THR A 439 38.36 -10.01 -26.08
CA THR A 439 37.70 -9.81 -27.37
C THR A 439 38.59 -10.24 -28.53
N SER A 440 39.87 -9.86 -28.53
CA SER A 440 40.85 -10.35 -29.51
C SER A 440 41.00 -11.86 -29.47
N LEU A 441 41.04 -12.46 -28.27
CA LEU A 441 41.11 -13.91 -28.11
C LEU A 441 39.87 -14.60 -28.65
N ASN A 442 38.68 -14.08 -28.34
CA ASN A 442 37.42 -14.62 -28.82
C ASN A 442 37.31 -14.58 -30.34
N LEU A 443 37.77 -13.52 -30.99
CA LEU A 443 37.82 -13.45 -32.46
C LEU A 443 38.73 -14.53 -33.05
N LEU A 444 39.92 -14.75 -32.47
CA LEU A 444 40.83 -15.80 -32.90
C LEU A 444 40.23 -17.20 -32.69
N ARG A 445 39.63 -17.44 -31.51
CA ARG A 445 39.00 -18.73 -31.18
C ARG A 445 37.81 -19.01 -32.09
N MET A 446 36.97 -18.00 -32.34
CA MET A 446 35.85 -18.07 -33.27
C MET A 446 36.33 -18.38 -34.70
N ALA A 447 37.39 -17.74 -35.18
CA ALA A 447 37.97 -18.01 -36.50
C ALA A 447 38.46 -19.47 -36.66
N LYS A 448 38.83 -20.10 -35.54
CA LYS A 448 39.23 -21.51 -35.46
C LYS A 448 38.10 -22.48 -35.09
N GLY A 449 36.87 -22.01 -34.91
CA GLY A 449 35.73 -22.84 -34.49
C GLY A 449 35.83 -23.37 -33.05
N LEU A 450 36.56 -22.67 -32.18
CA LEU A 450 36.69 -22.99 -30.75
C LEU A 450 35.69 -22.18 -29.91
N ASN A 451 35.44 -22.59 -28.65
CA ASN A 451 34.54 -21.88 -27.74
C ASN A 451 35.07 -20.47 -27.41
N THR A 452 34.17 -19.51 -27.19
CA THR A 452 34.48 -18.15 -26.73
C THR A 452 34.22 -17.97 -25.24
N PHE A 453 34.74 -16.89 -24.67
CA PHE A 453 34.67 -16.57 -23.25
C PHE A 453 33.87 -15.29 -22.99
N ASP A 454 32.99 -15.32 -21.99
CA ASP A 454 32.26 -14.15 -21.53
C ASP A 454 33.05 -13.37 -20.49
N PHE A 455 32.91 -12.05 -20.46
CA PHE A 455 33.50 -11.21 -19.41
C PHE A 455 32.43 -10.77 -18.41
N ARG A 456 32.57 -11.21 -17.14
CA ARG A 456 31.60 -11.05 -16.05
C ARG A 456 32.31 -10.66 -14.73
N PRO A 457 32.77 -9.42 -14.59
CA PRO A 457 33.55 -8.93 -13.45
C PRO A 457 32.72 -8.80 -12.16
N HIS A 458 33.38 -8.83 -10.99
CA HIS A 458 32.89 -8.15 -9.80
C HIS A 458 32.90 -6.66 -10.05
N CYS A 459 31.74 -6.05 -9.87
CA CYS A 459 31.53 -4.66 -10.21
C CYS A 459 30.46 -4.05 -9.30
N GLY A 460 30.82 -2.98 -8.59
CA GLY A 460 29.87 -2.20 -7.79
C GLY A 460 29.35 -2.95 -6.56
N LYS A 461 30.18 -3.78 -5.92
CA LYS A 461 29.92 -4.33 -4.58
C LYS A 461 30.05 -3.23 -3.51
N THR A 462 31.16 -2.50 -3.53
CA THR A 462 31.45 -1.38 -2.61
C THR A 462 32.00 -0.15 -3.32
N GLY A 463 32.51 -0.31 -4.55
CA GLY A 463 33.14 0.76 -5.31
C GLY A 463 32.18 1.82 -5.85
N HIS A 464 32.75 2.90 -6.35
CA HIS A 464 32.02 4.03 -6.92
C HIS A 464 31.24 3.62 -8.20
N TYR A 465 30.15 4.32 -8.54
CA TYR A 465 29.31 3.96 -9.71
C TYR A 465 30.05 4.05 -11.06
N SER A 466 31.21 4.69 -11.11
CA SER A 466 32.12 4.67 -12.27
C SER A 466 32.59 3.26 -12.62
N HIS A 467 32.71 2.35 -11.64
CA HIS A 467 32.97 0.94 -11.88
C HIS A 467 31.85 0.31 -12.71
N LEU A 468 30.59 0.60 -12.35
CA LEU A 468 29.40 0.14 -13.07
C LEU A 468 29.30 0.73 -14.48
N VAL A 469 29.80 1.95 -14.73
CA VAL A 469 29.94 2.51 -16.08
C VAL A 469 30.93 1.69 -16.92
N ALA A 470 32.09 1.32 -16.34
CA ALA A 470 33.07 0.49 -17.03
C ALA A 470 32.53 -0.93 -17.31
N GLY A 471 31.85 -1.52 -16.32
CA GLY A 471 31.11 -2.78 -16.48
C GLY A 471 30.05 -2.67 -17.59
N TYR A 472 29.22 -1.64 -17.56
CA TYR A 472 28.19 -1.40 -18.58
C TYR A 472 28.75 -1.28 -20.00
N LEU A 473 29.96 -0.75 -20.20
CA LEU A 473 30.55 -0.67 -21.54
C LEU A 473 31.18 -1.99 -21.98
N THR A 474 31.76 -2.77 -21.08
CA THR A 474 32.67 -3.87 -21.45
C THR A 474 32.20 -5.27 -21.08
N SER A 475 31.19 -5.43 -20.23
CA SER A 475 30.77 -6.74 -19.72
C SER A 475 29.41 -7.21 -20.26
N LYS A 476 29.25 -8.53 -20.30
CA LYS A 476 27.98 -9.21 -20.61
C LYS A 476 27.09 -9.38 -19.37
N GLY A 477 27.70 -9.38 -18.20
CA GLY A 477 27.04 -9.44 -16.90
C GLY A 477 27.99 -8.94 -15.82
N VAL A 478 27.51 -8.82 -14.59
CA VAL A 478 28.29 -8.36 -13.44
C VAL A 478 27.95 -9.17 -12.20
N SER A 479 28.93 -9.35 -11.32
CA SER A 479 28.76 -9.95 -10.00
C SER A 479 28.58 -8.84 -8.96
N GLN A 480 27.65 -9.07 -8.02
CA GLN A 480 27.25 -8.21 -6.89
C GLN A 480 26.45 -6.95 -7.24
N ALA A 481 27.02 -5.95 -7.93
CA ALA A 481 26.34 -4.71 -8.38
C ALA A 481 25.36 -4.06 -7.37
N VAL A 482 25.66 -4.12 -6.07
CA VAL A 482 24.82 -3.55 -5.00
C VAL A 482 24.72 -2.02 -5.17
N LYS A 483 25.83 -1.38 -5.55
CA LYS A 483 25.93 0.07 -5.77
C LYS A 483 25.18 0.60 -6.99
N LEU A 484 24.55 -0.29 -7.75
CA LEU A 484 23.65 0.13 -8.81
C LEU A 484 22.44 0.89 -8.22
N GLU A 485 22.05 0.62 -6.97
CA GLU A 485 20.98 1.34 -6.26
C GLU A 485 21.21 2.86 -6.18
N ASP A 486 22.48 3.29 -6.15
CA ASP A 486 22.87 4.69 -6.00
C ASP A 486 22.68 5.51 -7.31
N ASN A 487 22.49 4.86 -8.47
CA ASN A 487 22.33 5.55 -9.76
C ASN A 487 21.18 4.99 -10.61
N THR A 488 20.07 5.74 -10.67
CA THR A 488 18.86 5.35 -11.39
C THR A 488 19.05 5.28 -12.91
N THR A 489 19.94 6.07 -13.49
CA THR A 489 20.20 6.04 -14.94
C THR A 489 20.91 4.75 -15.32
N LEU A 490 21.91 4.32 -14.55
CA LEU A 490 22.55 3.01 -14.75
C LEU A 490 21.56 1.86 -14.51
N GLN A 491 20.75 1.90 -13.45
CA GLN A 491 19.70 0.88 -13.25
C GLN A 491 18.80 0.72 -14.46
N TYR A 492 18.34 1.85 -15.02
CA TYR A 492 17.47 1.84 -16.18
C TYR A 492 18.18 1.31 -17.44
N LEU A 493 19.46 1.64 -17.65
CA LEU A 493 20.26 1.09 -18.74
C LEU A 493 20.48 -0.42 -18.60
N PHE A 494 20.78 -0.91 -17.40
CA PHE A 494 20.88 -2.34 -17.11
C PHE A 494 19.55 -3.07 -17.35
N TYR A 495 18.42 -2.41 -17.07
CA TYR A 495 17.10 -2.90 -17.40
C TYR A 495 16.86 -2.95 -18.91
N LEU A 496 17.12 -1.85 -19.64
CA LEU A 496 16.89 -1.78 -21.10
C LEU A 496 17.73 -2.84 -21.85
N ASP A 497 19.01 -2.94 -21.51
CA ASP A 497 19.92 -3.86 -22.19
C ASP A 497 19.91 -5.28 -21.60
N GLN A 498 19.09 -5.50 -20.55
CA GLN A 498 18.92 -6.78 -19.86
C GLN A 498 20.25 -7.42 -19.42
N ILE A 499 21.16 -6.61 -18.88
CA ILE A 499 22.48 -7.05 -18.41
C ILE A 499 22.33 -7.95 -17.18
N GLY A 500 22.96 -9.12 -17.21
CA GLY A 500 22.88 -10.09 -16.11
C GLY A 500 23.56 -9.60 -14.84
N ILE A 501 22.88 -9.67 -13.71
CA ILE A 501 23.39 -9.34 -12.39
C ILE A 501 23.27 -10.57 -11.49
N SER A 502 24.40 -11.05 -10.98
CA SER A 502 24.44 -12.14 -10.00
C SER A 502 24.70 -11.57 -8.60
N GLN A 503 23.76 -11.72 -7.66
CA GLN A 503 23.90 -11.20 -6.30
C GLN A 503 23.85 -12.31 -5.26
N ALA A 504 24.67 -12.15 -4.21
CA ALA A 504 24.64 -13.01 -3.02
C ALA A 504 24.21 -12.20 -1.77
N PRO A 505 22.90 -11.97 -1.58
CA PRO A 505 22.41 -11.19 -0.44
C PRO A 505 22.93 -11.66 0.93
N MET A 506 23.01 -12.97 1.21
CA MET A 506 23.56 -13.47 2.50
C MET A 506 25.03 -13.05 2.69
N ALA A 507 25.84 -13.07 1.63
CA ALA A 507 27.25 -12.68 1.70
C ALA A 507 27.42 -11.17 1.98
N THR A 508 26.46 -10.35 1.53
CA THR A 508 26.46 -8.89 1.80
C THR A 508 25.86 -8.51 3.14
N HIS A 509 25.06 -9.39 3.76
CA HIS A 509 24.22 -9.09 4.93
C HIS A 509 24.98 -8.45 6.10
N ALA A 510 26.11 -9.05 6.47
CA ALA A 510 26.86 -8.66 7.66
C ALA A 510 27.83 -7.49 7.42
N LYS A 511 28.24 -7.26 6.16
CA LYS A 511 29.34 -6.35 5.82
C LYS A 511 28.91 -5.07 5.09
N ILE A 512 27.79 -5.10 4.38
CA ILE A 512 27.42 -4.03 3.45
C ILE A 512 26.00 -3.52 3.74
N THR A 513 24.98 -4.37 3.59
CA THR A 513 23.58 -3.97 3.75
C THR A 513 22.78 -5.09 4.42
N PRO A 514 21.83 -4.79 5.34
CA PRO A 514 20.92 -5.79 5.89
C PRO A 514 20.18 -6.55 4.79
N TYR A 515 19.91 -7.85 4.98
CA TYR A 515 19.25 -8.68 3.96
C TYR A 515 17.91 -8.09 3.51
N SER A 516 17.11 -7.56 4.45
CA SER A 516 15.82 -6.94 4.15
C SER A 516 15.91 -5.65 3.33
N SER A 517 17.07 -4.99 3.32
CA SER A 517 17.34 -3.73 2.63
C SER A 517 18.28 -3.92 1.44
N ASN A 518 18.53 -5.17 1.02
CA ASN A 518 19.35 -5.44 -0.15
C ASN A 518 18.55 -5.12 -1.43
N PRO A 519 19.16 -4.48 -2.45
CA PRO A 519 18.45 -4.01 -3.63
C PRO A 519 17.94 -5.13 -4.55
N PHE A 520 18.30 -6.40 -4.29
CA PHE A 520 17.85 -7.55 -5.09
C PHE A 520 16.34 -7.57 -5.30
N ASN A 521 15.55 -7.30 -4.26
CA ASN A 521 14.09 -7.32 -4.35
C ASN A 521 13.56 -6.21 -5.26
N THR A 522 14.12 -5.00 -5.15
CA THR A 522 13.76 -3.87 -6.00
C THR A 522 14.18 -4.13 -7.46
N PHE A 523 15.40 -4.63 -7.68
CA PHE A 523 15.90 -4.96 -9.01
C PHE A 523 15.04 -6.05 -9.68
N PHE A 524 14.66 -7.07 -8.92
CA PHE A 524 13.73 -8.10 -9.37
C PHE A 524 12.35 -7.51 -9.69
N ALA A 525 11.79 -6.65 -8.84
CA ALA A 525 10.48 -6.05 -9.04
C ALA A 525 10.42 -5.19 -10.32
N VAL A 526 11.42 -4.32 -10.52
CA VAL A 526 11.57 -3.51 -11.76
C VAL A 526 11.70 -4.41 -13.00
N GLY A 527 12.38 -5.56 -12.87
CA GLY A 527 12.60 -6.51 -13.95
C GLY A 527 14.00 -6.46 -14.55
N LEU A 528 15.00 -6.06 -13.76
CA LEU A 528 16.40 -6.28 -14.09
C LEU A 528 16.66 -7.79 -14.17
N ASN A 529 17.62 -8.18 -15.00
CA ASN A 529 18.01 -9.57 -15.18
C ASN A 529 18.89 -10.03 -14.00
N VAL A 530 18.25 -10.30 -12.86
CA VAL A 530 18.93 -10.71 -11.61
C VAL A 530 18.86 -12.23 -11.38
N SER A 531 19.93 -12.79 -10.80
CA SER A 531 20.00 -14.17 -10.27
C SER A 531 20.60 -14.19 -8.87
N LEU A 532 20.17 -15.16 -8.04
CA LEU A 532 20.79 -15.42 -6.74
C LEU A 532 22.04 -16.29 -6.87
N SER A 533 23.04 -16.02 -6.04
CA SER A 533 24.30 -16.73 -5.96
C SER A 533 24.79 -16.85 -4.52
N THR A 534 25.89 -17.58 -4.29
CA THR A 534 26.39 -17.87 -2.93
C THR A 534 27.69 -17.15 -2.56
N ASP A 535 28.44 -16.60 -3.53
CA ASP A 535 29.74 -15.96 -3.36
C ASP A 535 30.76 -16.94 -2.72
N LYS A 536 30.79 -17.00 -1.38
CA LYS A 536 31.75 -17.78 -0.58
C LYS A 536 30.99 -18.66 0.44
N PRO A 537 30.38 -19.79 0.01
CA PRO A 537 29.61 -20.71 0.85
C PRO A 537 30.20 -21.00 2.22
N LEU A 538 31.51 -21.34 2.27
CA LEU A 538 32.23 -21.69 3.49
C LEU A 538 32.13 -20.64 4.61
N ARG A 539 31.98 -19.35 4.25
CA ARG A 539 31.94 -18.24 5.22
C ARG A 539 30.55 -17.91 5.73
N VAL A 540 29.52 -18.24 4.96
CA VAL A 540 28.18 -17.65 5.11
C VAL A 540 27.11 -18.71 5.33
N HIS A 541 27.17 -19.81 4.57
CA HIS A 541 26.11 -20.81 4.51
C HIS A 541 26.34 -21.93 5.52
N LYS A 542 25.25 -22.48 6.06
CA LYS A 542 25.28 -23.54 7.08
C LYS A 542 24.69 -24.86 6.60
N THR A 543 23.95 -24.83 5.50
CA THR A 543 23.30 -26.01 4.94
C THR A 543 24.21 -26.77 3.96
N VAL A 544 23.79 -27.98 3.58
CA VAL A 544 24.50 -28.82 2.60
C VAL A 544 24.32 -28.29 1.17
N GLU A 545 23.24 -27.55 0.90
CA GLU A 545 22.97 -26.89 -0.39
C GLU A 545 22.93 -25.36 -0.23
N PRO A 546 24.09 -24.67 -0.29
CA PRO A 546 24.19 -23.22 -0.09
C PRO A 546 23.24 -22.40 -0.95
N LEU A 547 23.13 -22.75 -2.24
CA LEU A 547 22.25 -22.00 -3.14
C LEU A 547 20.78 -22.14 -2.72
N LEU A 548 20.34 -23.33 -2.30
CA LEU A 548 18.96 -23.55 -1.87
C LEU A 548 18.63 -22.78 -0.58
N GLU A 549 19.61 -22.62 0.31
CA GLU A 549 19.52 -21.74 1.48
C GLU A 549 19.31 -20.28 1.09
N GLU A 550 20.04 -19.77 0.09
CA GLU A 550 19.86 -18.41 -0.43
C GLU A 550 18.43 -18.20 -0.98
N TYR A 551 17.93 -19.12 -1.81
CA TYR A 551 16.56 -19.07 -2.32
C TYR A 551 15.51 -19.15 -1.19
N SER A 552 15.77 -19.96 -0.16
CA SER A 552 14.87 -20.12 0.99
C SER A 552 14.82 -18.85 1.85
N MET A 553 15.97 -18.20 2.05
CA MET A 553 16.05 -16.89 2.70
C MET A 553 15.33 -15.82 1.90
N ALA A 554 15.56 -15.75 0.59
CA ALA A 554 14.85 -14.81 -0.29
C ALA A 554 13.32 -15.03 -0.24
N LYS A 555 12.86 -16.29 -0.29
CA LYS A 555 11.44 -16.65 -0.16
C LYS A 555 10.82 -16.12 1.14
N ASN A 556 11.53 -16.28 2.26
CA ASN A 556 11.02 -15.91 3.57
C ASN A 556 11.10 -14.39 3.84
N MET A 557 12.18 -13.74 3.41
CA MET A 557 12.42 -12.31 3.66
C MET A 557 11.63 -11.44 2.69
N TYR A 558 11.66 -11.73 1.39
CA TYR A 558 10.96 -10.95 0.36
C TYR A 558 9.54 -11.44 0.07
N LYS A 559 9.08 -12.50 0.76
CA LYS A 559 7.74 -13.10 0.59
C LYS A 559 7.48 -13.59 -0.84
N TYR A 560 8.52 -14.06 -1.52
CA TYR A 560 8.41 -14.62 -2.86
C TYR A 560 7.55 -15.86 -2.89
N LYS A 561 6.86 -16.02 -4.02
CA LYS A 561 6.10 -17.22 -4.38
C LYS A 561 6.93 -18.09 -5.31
N ASP A 562 6.49 -19.32 -5.53
CA ASP A 562 7.26 -20.26 -6.35
C ASP A 562 7.48 -19.75 -7.78
N HIS A 563 6.53 -19.02 -8.36
CA HIS A 563 6.72 -18.41 -9.69
C HIS A 563 7.79 -17.33 -9.72
N ASP A 564 8.00 -16.60 -8.62
CA ASP A 564 9.07 -15.60 -8.52
C ASP A 564 10.42 -16.31 -8.50
N LEU A 565 10.54 -17.39 -7.72
CA LEU A 565 11.76 -18.19 -7.66
C LEU A 565 12.06 -18.86 -9.01
N VAL A 566 11.05 -19.36 -9.71
CA VAL A 566 11.21 -19.95 -11.05
C VAL A 566 11.67 -18.91 -12.07
N GLU A 567 11.20 -17.65 -11.99
CA GLU A 567 11.69 -16.54 -12.81
C GLU A 567 13.17 -16.26 -12.54
N ILE A 568 13.59 -16.26 -11.26
CA ILE A 568 15.00 -16.09 -10.85
C ILE A 568 15.86 -17.26 -11.34
N CYS A 569 15.39 -18.51 -11.22
CA CYS A 569 16.07 -19.69 -11.77
C CYS A 569 16.23 -19.58 -13.29
N ARG A 570 15.18 -19.17 -14.00
CA ARG A 570 15.22 -18.94 -15.45
C ARG A 570 16.26 -17.89 -15.82
N ASN A 571 16.34 -16.79 -15.07
CA ASN A 571 17.37 -15.77 -15.28
C ASN A 571 18.79 -16.33 -15.05
N SER A 572 19.00 -17.16 -14.03
CA SER A 572 20.30 -17.81 -13.80
C SER A 572 20.76 -18.67 -14.98
N VAL A 573 19.84 -19.41 -15.62
CA VAL A 573 20.13 -20.21 -16.83
C VAL A 573 20.42 -19.32 -18.05
N ARG A 574 19.74 -18.18 -18.18
CA ARG A 574 20.03 -17.21 -19.25
C ARG A 574 21.44 -16.62 -19.09
N GLN A 575 21.81 -16.28 -17.86
CA GLN A 575 23.08 -15.64 -17.51
C GLN A 575 24.29 -16.59 -17.51
N CYS A 576 24.08 -17.89 -17.40
CA CYS A 576 25.19 -18.83 -17.26
C CYS A 576 26.02 -18.96 -18.55
N GLY A 577 27.22 -19.52 -18.46
CA GLY A 577 28.12 -19.70 -19.60
C GLY A 577 28.07 -21.10 -20.24
N PHE A 578 27.02 -21.89 -19.99
CA PHE A 578 26.86 -23.21 -20.59
C PHE A 578 26.56 -23.13 -22.09
N SER A 579 26.86 -24.22 -22.81
CA SER A 579 26.60 -24.31 -24.26
C SER A 579 25.12 -24.06 -24.58
N PHE A 580 24.85 -23.48 -25.75
CA PHE A 580 23.49 -23.20 -26.20
C PHE A 580 22.58 -24.44 -26.17
N LYS A 581 23.11 -25.62 -26.54
CA LYS A 581 22.38 -26.90 -26.50
C LYS A 581 21.98 -27.28 -25.06
N THR A 582 22.88 -27.08 -24.10
CA THR A 582 22.62 -27.34 -22.68
C THR A 582 21.60 -26.35 -22.13
N LYS A 583 21.77 -25.04 -22.40
CA LYS A 583 20.80 -24.01 -22.01
C LYS A 583 19.41 -24.29 -22.58
N SER A 584 19.32 -24.66 -23.86
CA SER A 584 18.05 -25.00 -24.51
C SER A 584 17.34 -26.16 -23.80
N ARG A 585 18.10 -27.18 -23.37
CA ARG A 585 17.55 -28.30 -22.58
C ARG A 585 17.04 -27.83 -21.21
N MET A 586 17.81 -27.01 -20.50
CA MET A 586 17.40 -26.43 -19.21
C MET A 586 16.15 -25.57 -19.37
N MET A 587 16.07 -24.78 -20.44
CA MET A 587 14.97 -23.86 -20.72
C MET A 587 13.63 -24.58 -20.98
N LYS A 588 13.66 -25.83 -21.48
CA LYS A 588 12.45 -26.67 -21.61
C LYS A 588 11.75 -26.93 -20.28
N GLY A 589 12.47 -26.85 -19.15
CA GLY A 589 11.91 -26.97 -17.80
C GLY A 589 10.98 -25.82 -17.37
N PHE A 590 10.94 -24.70 -18.11
CA PHE A 590 10.23 -23.46 -17.72
C PHE A 590 9.00 -23.13 -18.58
N VAL A 591 8.63 -23.99 -19.54
CA VAL A 591 7.75 -23.70 -20.68
C VAL A 591 6.30 -23.31 -20.30
N ASN A 592 5.84 -23.57 -19.07
CA ASN A 592 4.43 -23.38 -18.71
C ASN A 592 4.08 -22.06 -17.99
N HIS A 593 5.05 -21.16 -17.73
CA HIS A 593 4.80 -19.86 -17.06
C HIS A 593 4.57 -18.69 -18.03
N LEU A 594 3.80 -18.87 -19.10
CA LEU A 594 3.75 -17.92 -20.23
C LEU A 594 3.32 -16.47 -19.90
N SER A 595 2.57 -16.21 -18.83
CA SER A 595 2.07 -14.85 -18.53
C SER A 595 3.15 -13.88 -18.07
N ARG A 596 4.06 -14.34 -17.21
CA ARG A 596 5.06 -13.48 -16.56
C ARG A 596 6.18 -13.03 -17.50
N PRO A 597 6.83 -13.92 -18.28
CA PRO A 597 7.75 -13.52 -19.34
C PRO A 597 7.10 -12.70 -20.45
N ALA A 598 5.83 -12.96 -20.78
CA ALA A 598 5.10 -12.12 -21.74
C ALA A 598 4.90 -10.69 -21.21
N PHE A 599 4.53 -10.56 -19.94
CA PHE A 599 4.43 -9.26 -19.26
C PHE A 599 5.78 -8.51 -19.25
N ARG A 600 6.88 -9.17 -18.87
CA ARG A 600 8.23 -8.56 -18.89
C ARG A 600 8.65 -8.09 -20.27
N ARG A 601 8.44 -8.92 -21.32
CA ARG A 601 8.76 -8.56 -22.71
C ARG A 601 7.92 -7.40 -23.22
N GLN A 602 6.63 -7.37 -22.87
CA GLN A 602 5.77 -6.25 -23.24
C GLN A 602 6.25 -4.96 -22.61
N LEU A 603 6.58 -4.96 -21.30
CA LEU A 603 7.11 -3.78 -20.63
C LEU A 603 8.40 -3.27 -21.28
N LEU A 604 9.34 -4.17 -21.56
CA LEU A 604 10.60 -3.79 -22.20
C LEU A 604 10.37 -3.19 -23.59
N SER A 605 9.49 -3.80 -24.40
CA SER A 605 9.09 -3.26 -25.70
C SER A 605 8.38 -1.91 -25.60
N ASP A 606 7.57 -1.69 -24.56
CA ASP A 606 6.89 -0.41 -24.33
C ASP A 606 7.91 0.71 -24.01
N GLU A 607 8.95 0.41 -23.22
CA GLU A 607 10.01 1.38 -22.91
C GLU A 607 10.83 1.76 -24.15
N GLU A 608 11.18 0.81 -25.00
CA GLU A 608 11.87 1.07 -26.27
C GLU A 608 11.05 1.98 -27.20
N GLN A 609 9.75 1.70 -27.34
CA GLN A 609 8.83 2.51 -28.14
C GLN A 609 8.69 3.93 -27.57
N LEU A 610 8.68 4.07 -26.25
CA LEU A 610 8.60 5.35 -25.56
C LEU A 610 9.83 6.22 -25.83
N LEU A 611 11.04 5.65 -25.78
CA LEU A 611 12.28 6.38 -26.06
C LEU A 611 12.35 6.85 -27.52
N LYS A 612 11.95 5.99 -28.47
CA LYS A 612 11.86 6.36 -29.90
C LYS A 612 10.85 7.48 -30.12
N ALA A 613 9.68 7.40 -29.50
CA ALA A 613 8.66 8.42 -29.62
C ALA A 613 9.16 9.80 -29.13
N LEU A 614 9.88 9.84 -27.99
CA LEU A 614 10.38 11.09 -27.40
C LEU A 614 11.40 11.82 -28.28
N THR A 615 12.16 11.08 -29.08
CA THR A 615 13.23 11.62 -29.93
C THR A 615 12.74 11.99 -31.34
N GLU A 616 11.75 11.28 -31.87
CA GLU A 616 11.21 11.53 -33.22
C GLU A 616 10.06 12.56 -33.25
N ASN A 617 9.93 13.43 -32.24
CA ASN A 617 8.81 14.37 -32.10
C ASN A 617 7.44 13.71 -32.31
N ASN A 618 7.30 12.47 -31.85
CA ASN A 618 6.12 11.65 -32.07
C ASN A 618 5.81 11.22 -33.52
N ALA A 619 6.79 11.12 -34.42
CA ALA A 619 6.54 10.68 -35.80
C ALA A 619 5.79 9.33 -35.90
N ASN A 620 5.95 8.45 -34.90
CA ASN A 620 5.26 7.17 -34.80
C ASN A 620 3.82 7.25 -34.25
N GLY A 621 3.29 8.45 -34.01
CA GLY A 621 1.94 8.66 -33.49
C GLY A 621 1.74 8.23 -32.04
N VAL A 622 2.78 7.70 -31.38
CA VAL A 622 2.73 7.16 -30.02
C VAL A 622 2.03 8.13 -29.07
N PHE A 623 2.37 9.44 -29.02
CA PHE A 623 1.80 10.54 -28.20
C PHE A 623 0.48 11.17 -28.69
N GLU A 624 0.04 10.98 -29.94
CA GLU A 624 -1.26 11.45 -30.46
C GLU A 624 -2.33 10.38 -30.20
N ASP A 625 -1.92 9.12 -30.36
CA ASP A 625 -2.59 7.90 -29.99
C ASP A 625 -1.82 7.19 -28.85
N ILE A 626 -1.52 7.86 -27.71
CA ILE A 626 -1.31 7.10 -26.47
C ILE A 626 -2.70 6.92 -25.90
N PRO A 627 -3.36 5.79 -26.16
CA PRO A 627 -4.01 5.20 -25.06
C PRO A 627 -2.93 4.41 -24.30
N ARG A 628 -2.81 4.73 -23.01
CA ARG A 628 -2.50 3.76 -21.96
C ARG A 628 -1.02 3.62 -21.57
N THR A 629 -0.67 4.07 -20.35
CA THR A 629 -0.05 3.09 -19.43
C THR A 629 -1.11 2.00 -19.28
N ARG A 630 -1.03 0.97 -20.14
CA ARG A 630 -2.01 -0.09 -20.25
C ARG A 630 -1.77 -1.00 -19.08
N VAL A 631 -2.33 -0.63 -17.93
CA VAL A 631 -2.50 -1.59 -16.86
C VAL A 631 -3.55 -2.57 -17.35
N PHE A 632 -3.08 -3.66 -17.96
CA PHE A 632 -3.89 -4.82 -18.23
C PHE A 632 -4.32 -5.41 -16.89
N LEU A 633 -5.39 -4.87 -16.32
CA LEU A 633 -6.11 -5.52 -15.22
C LEU A 633 -6.86 -6.70 -15.82
N ASN A 634 -6.12 -7.76 -16.11
CA ASN A 634 -6.69 -8.95 -16.71
C ASN A 634 -7.53 -9.66 -15.62
N PHE A 635 -8.77 -9.19 -15.41
CA PHE A 635 -9.75 -9.83 -14.55
C PHE A 635 -10.31 -11.07 -15.26
N LYS A 636 -9.44 -12.02 -15.59
CA LYS A 636 -9.85 -13.38 -16.00
C LYS A 636 -10.37 -14.12 -14.77
N THR A 637 -11.51 -13.71 -14.22
CA THR A 637 -12.19 -14.52 -13.20
C THR A 637 -12.79 -15.74 -13.90
N LYS A 638 -12.02 -16.82 -13.98
CA LYS A 638 -12.46 -18.16 -14.42
C LYS A 638 -13.03 -19.00 -13.27
N SER A 639 -12.92 -18.53 -12.02
CA SER A 639 -13.33 -19.30 -10.85
C SER A 639 -14.82 -19.06 -10.53
N GLY A 640 -15.60 -20.14 -10.36
CA GLY A 640 -17.01 -20.02 -9.97
C GLY A 640 -17.20 -19.34 -8.61
N LYS A 641 -16.22 -19.50 -7.71
CA LYS A 641 -16.19 -18.87 -6.39
C LYS A 641 -16.16 -17.34 -6.45
N ASP A 642 -15.34 -16.75 -7.31
CA ASP A 642 -15.26 -15.29 -7.44
C ASP A 642 -16.58 -14.70 -7.94
N VAL A 643 -17.27 -15.41 -8.85
CA VAL A 643 -18.58 -14.99 -9.36
C VAL A 643 -19.61 -15.00 -8.23
N ASP A 644 -19.61 -16.02 -7.38
CA ASP A 644 -20.52 -16.09 -6.24
C ASP A 644 -20.22 -14.99 -5.19
N ILE A 645 -18.95 -14.67 -4.96
CA ILE A 645 -18.55 -13.53 -4.11
C ILE A 645 -19.08 -12.22 -4.70
N MET A 646 -18.93 -11.97 -6.00
CA MET A 646 -19.44 -10.76 -6.67
C MET A 646 -20.96 -10.64 -6.58
N LYS A 647 -21.70 -11.76 -6.71
CA LYS A 647 -23.15 -11.80 -6.49
C LYS A 647 -23.51 -11.43 -5.06
N ASN A 648 -22.80 -11.99 -4.08
CA ASN A 648 -23.01 -11.68 -2.67
C ASN A 648 -22.70 -10.21 -2.35
N ILE A 649 -21.63 -9.64 -2.90
CA ILE A 649 -21.35 -8.19 -2.80
C ILE A 649 -22.55 -7.37 -3.26
N THR A 650 -23.12 -7.73 -4.40
CA THR A 650 -24.24 -7.00 -4.99
C THR A 650 -25.52 -7.16 -4.15
N TYR A 651 -25.74 -8.35 -3.60
CA TYR A 651 -26.79 -8.60 -2.62
C TYR A 651 -26.63 -7.68 -1.39
N PHE A 652 -25.44 -7.61 -0.78
CA PHE A 652 -25.22 -6.80 0.42
C PHE A 652 -25.28 -5.29 0.18
N ILE A 653 -24.87 -4.82 -1.00
CA ILE A 653 -25.10 -3.41 -1.40
C ILE A 653 -26.61 -3.13 -1.52
N SER A 654 -27.37 -4.04 -2.13
CA SER A 654 -28.83 -3.93 -2.20
C SER A 654 -29.49 -4.03 -0.82
N LEU A 655 -28.92 -4.85 0.07
CA LEU A 655 -29.40 -5.03 1.42
C LEU A 655 -29.21 -3.78 2.27
N ARG A 656 -28.08 -3.07 2.12
CA ARG A 656 -27.88 -1.75 2.76
C ARG A 656 -28.96 -0.76 2.32
N GLU A 657 -29.29 -0.71 1.04
CA GLU A 657 -30.33 0.21 0.54
C GLU A 657 -31.68 -0.01 1.21
N LYS A 658 -32.08 -1.24 1.50
CA LYS A 658 -33.32 -1.54 2.26
C LYS A 658 -33.41 -0.77 3.59
N TYR A 659 -32.31 -0.59 4.31
CA TYR A 659 -32.26 0.14 5.60
C TYR A 659 -32.14 1.66 5.43
N LEU A 660 -31.75 2.11 4.24
CA LEU A 660 -31.64 3.51 3.89
C LEU A 660 -32.86 4.02 3.10
N GLU A 661 -33.64 3.14 2.49
CA GLU A 661 -34.76 3.46 1.61
C GLU A 661 -35.82 4.24 2.38
N GLU A 662 -36.12 5.41 1.84
CA GLU A 662 -37.20 6.26 2.31
C GLU A 662 -38.49 5.68 1.75
N ASN A 663 -39.26 5.02 2.61
CA ASN A 663 -40.50 4.38 2.20
C ASN A 663 -41.51 5.44 1.72
N GLU A 664 -41.90 5.38 0.44
CA GLU A 664 -43.07 6.10 -0.05
C GLU A 664 -44.32 5.59 0.70
N THR A 665 -45.24 6.51 1.00
CA THR A 665 -46.45 6.23 1.79
C THR A 665 -47.25 5.07 1.19
N GLN A 666 -47.70 4.13 2.02
CA GLN A 666 -48.58 3.03 1.56
C GLN A 666 -49.93 3.53 1.01
N PHE A 667 -50.28 4.80 1.29
CA PHE A 667 -51.36 5.52 0.64
C PHE A 667 -50.81 6.43 -0.44
N VAL A 668 -51.09 6.08 -1.71
CA VAL A 668 -51.00 7.02 -2.83
C VAL A 668 -52.34 7.74 -2.92
N PRO A 669 -52.46 9.04 -2.60
CA PRO A 669 -53.62 9.79 -3.03
C PRO A 669 -53.50 9.96 -4.53
N THR A 670 -54.34 9.23 -5.27
CA THR A 670 -54.56 9.50 -6.67
C THR A 670 -55.19 10.90 -6.77
N LYS A 671 -54.44 11.83 -7.38
CA LYS A 671 -54.78 13.23 -7.62
C LYS A 671 -54.77 14.11 -6.38
N ILE A 672 -54.13 15.27 -6.55
CA ILE A 672 -54.30 16.46 -5.72
C ILE A 672 -55.79 16.85 -5.81
N VAL A 673 -56.57 16.37 -4.86
CA VAL A 673 -57.91 16.87 -4.55
C VAL A 673 -57.90 17.05 -3.05
N ASP A 674 -57.94 18.32 -2.63
CA ASP A 674 -58.23 18.81 -1.29
C ASP A 674 -57.97 17.80 -0.16
N LEU A 675 -56.72 17.80 0.34
CA LEU A 675 -56.44 17.24 1.67
C LEU A 675 -57.40 17.93 2.65
N PRO A 676 -58.30 17.18 3.33
CA PRO A 676 -59.12 17.80 4.35
C PRO A 676 -58.16 18.30 5.43
N THR A 677 -58.17 19.62 5.65
CA THR A 677 -57.71 20.23 6.88
C THR A 677 -58.20 19.37 8.05
N THR A 678 -57.27 18.90 8.89
CA THR A 678 -57.46 18.12 10.13
C THR A 678 -57.56 16.58 10.02
N THR A 679 -56.50 15.89 9.56
CA THR A 679 -56.14 14.58 10.16
C THR A 679 -55.03 14.81 11.18
N LYS A 680 -55.36 14.66 12.46
CA LYS A 680 -54.39 14.81 13.56
C LYS A 680 -53.54 13.54 13.61
N LEU A 681 -52.26 13.63 13.25
CA LEU A 681 -51.33 12.50 13.32
C LEU A 681 -50.95 12.22 14.78
N PHE A 682 -50.89 10.95 15.15
CA PHE A 682 -50.49 10.49 16.48
C PHE A 682 -49.24 9.62 16.39
N TYR A 683 -48.45 9.56 17.47
CA TYR A 683 -47.28 8.69 17.57
C TYR A 683 -47.40 7.75 18.76
N SER A 684 -46.90 6.53 18.62
CA SER A 684 -46.84 5.55 19.72
C SER A 684 -45.63 4.64 19.54
N ILE A 685 -45.08 4.12 20.64
CA ILE A 685 -43.96 3.17 20.58
C ILE A 685 -44.48 1.73 20.56
N SER A 686 -43.93 0.90 19.68
CA SER A 686 -44.17 -0.54 19.65
C SER A 686 -42.87 -1.27 19.39
N ASN A 687 -42.57 -2.31 20.18
CA ASN A 687 -41.32 -3.07 20.08
C ASN A 687 -40.06 -2.19 20.10
N GLY A 688 -40.08 -1.09 20.86
CA GLY A 688 -38.96 -0.15 20.97
C GLY A 688 -38.74 0.80 19.77
N VAL A 689 -39.62 0.77 18.77
CA VAL A 689 -39.59 1.72 17.63
C VAL A 689 -40.88 2.54 17.62
N TYR A 690 -40.74 3.85 17.43
CA TYR A 690 -41.85 4.78 17.27
C TYR A 690 -42.56 4.56 15.93
N ASN A 691 -43.89 4.63 15.96
CA ASN A 691 -44.77 4.54 14.82
C ASN A 691 -45.68 5.77 14.77
N VAL A 692 -46.07 6.17 13.55
CA VAL A 692 -47.03 7.24 13.29
C VAL A 692 -48.34 6.64 12.77
N PHE A 693 -49.48 7.19 13.20
CA PHE A 693 -50.83 6.74 12.86
C PHE A 693 -51.71 7.94 12.47
N ASP A 694 -52.70 7.69 11.61
CA ASP A 694 -53.59 8.69 11.01
C ASP A 694 -54.97 8.83 11.71
N THR A 695 -55.29 7.94 12.65
CA THR A 695 -56.59 7.89 13.34
C THR A 695 -56.46 7.96 14.87
N PRO A 696 -57.26 8.80 15.58
CA PRO A 696 -57.23 8.94 17.04
C PRO A 696 -57.59 7.65 17.80
N ASP A 697 -58.40 6.79 17.18
CA ASP A 697 -59.00 5.60 17.80
C ASP A 697 -58.01 4.43 17.99
N MET A 698 -56.72 4.66 17.72
CA MET A 698 -55.66 3.66 17.68
C MET A 698 -54.69 3.74 18.87
N VAL A 699 -54.90 4.69 19.79
CA VAL A 699 -54.06 4.90 20.98
C VAL A 699 -54.80 4.40 22.22
N CYS A 700 -54.10 3.72 23.13
CA CYS A 700 -54.66 3.26 24.39
C CYS A 700 -55.23 4.44 25.20
N ASP A 701 -56.52 4.39 25.53
CA ASP A 701 -57.24 5.44 26.25
C ASP A 701 -56.66 5.71 27.65
N VAL A 702 -55.94 4.74 28.22
CA VAL A 702 -55.36 4.82 29.55
C VAL A 702 -53.98 5.46 29.53
N CYS A 703 -53.04 4.90 28.77
CA CYS A 703 -51.65 5.38 28.81
C CYS A 703 -51.36 6.47 27.78
N LYS A 704 -52.22 6.67 26.78
CA LYS A 704 -52.08 7.61 25.67
C LYS A 704 -50.76 7.55 24.87
N VAL A 705 -49.93 6.53 25.11
CA VAL A 705 -48.58 6.39 24.53
C VAL A 705 -48.42 5.07 23.77
N SER A 706 -49.15 4.03 24.13
CA SER A 706 -49.11 2.72 23.45
C SER A 706 -50.28 2.57 22.51
N THR A 707 -50.11 1.83 21.40
CA THR A 707 -51.20 1.43 20.52
C THR A 707 -52.27 0.64 21.26
N ALA A 708 -53.53 0.97 20.99
CA ALA A 708 -54.66 0.17 21.41
C ALA A 708 -54.72 -1.10 20.55
N PHE A 709 -54.70 -2.27 21.19
CA PHE A 709 -54.84 -3.57 20.51
C PHE A 709 -56.12 -4.30 20.92
N ILE A 710 -56.69 -3.91 22.07
CA ILE A 710 -57.79 -4.60 22.70
C ILE A 710 -58.88 -3.57 22.95
N GLU A 711 -59.94 -3.61 22.17
CA GLU A 711 -61.17 -2.90 22.51
C GLU A 711 -61.99 -3.77 23.46
N CYS A 712 -62.25 -3.28 24.66
CA CYS A 712 -63.14 -3.94 25.59
C CYS A 712 -64.56 -3.41 25.37
N PHE A 713 -65.45 -4.25 24.85
CA PHE A 713 -66.84 -3.87 24.60
C PHE A 713 -67.56 -3.45 25.87
N ASP A 714 -67.27 -4.11 27.00
CA ASP A 714 -67.93 -3.85 28.28
C ASP A 714 -67.47 -2.54 28.93
N CYS A 715 -66.21 -2.15 28.72
CA CYS A 715 -65.66 -0.88 29.23
C CYS A 715 -65.78 0.27 28.24
N ARG A 716 -66.19 0.02 26.99
CA ARG A 716 -66.18 0.97 25.85
C ARG A 716 -64.88 1.78 25.78
N LYS A 717 -63.76 1.09 26.03
CA LYS A 717 -62.43 1.69 26.06
C LYS A 717 -61.46 0.77 25.34
N LYS A 718 -60.50 1.39 24.67
CA LYS A 718 -59.44 0.74 23.93
C LYS A 718 -58.16 0.72 24.75
N PHE A 719 -57.56 -0.45 24.88
CA PHE A 719 -56.43 -0.71 25.75
C PHE A 719 -55.24 -1.27 24.97
N CYS A 720 -54.02 -0.88 25.37
CA CYS A 720 -52.84 -1.65 25.02
C CYS A 720 -52.79 -2.93 25.87
N LYS A 721 -52.02 -3.94 25.46
CA LYS A 721 -51.94 -5.25 26.15
C LYS A 721 -51.61 -5.12 27.64
N LYS A 722 -50.68 -4.22 28.01
CA LYS A 722 -50.30 -3.95 29.41
C LYS A 722 -51.42 -3.28 30.21
N CYS A 723 -52.03 -2.22 29.66
CA CYS A 723 -53.13 -1.53 30.32
C CYS A 723 -54.36 -2.43 30.44
N PHE A 724 -54.67 -3.25 29.44
CA PHE A 724 -55.78 -4.20 29.51
C PHE A 724 -55.59 -5.17 30.69
N LYS A 725 -54.41 -5.81 30.77
CA LYS A 725 -54.08 -6.77 31.85
C LYS A 725 -54.19 -6.13 33.24
N LYS A 726 -53.76 -4.87 33.39
CA LYS A 726 -53.83 -4.14 34.66
C LYS A 726 -55.25 -3.64 35.00
N PHE A 727 -56.02 -3.19 34.01
CA PHE A 727 -57.37 -2.64 34.22
C PHE A 727 -58.44 -3.72 34.35
N HIS A 728 -58.16 -4.93 33.82
CA HIS A 728 -59.04 -6.10 33.81
C HIS A 728 -58.49 -7.26 34.64
N GLU A 729 -57.60 -6.98 35.60
CA GLU A 729 -57.14 -7.98 36.55
C GLU A 729 -58.37 -8.53 37.31
N ASN A 730 -58.61 -9.84 37.19
CA ASN A 730 -59.77 -10.58 37.72
C ASN A 730 -61.16 -10.18 37.16
N LYS A 731 -61.24 -9.62 35.93
CA LYS A 731 -62.51 -9.31 35.24
C LYS A 731 -62.61 -10.03 33.90
N TYR A 732 -63.74 -10.69 33.63
CA TYR A 732 -64.02 -11.37 32.36
C TYR A 732 -64.88 -10.48 31.46
N HIS A 733 -64.23 -9.76 30.54
CA HIS A 733 -64.90 -8.87 29.59
C HIS A 733 -64.69 -9.36 28.14
N SER A 734 -65.65 -9.02 27.28
CA SER A 734 -65.60 -9.28 25.83
C SER A 734 -64.60 -8.35 25.16
N ILE A 735 -63.73 -8.91 24.32
CA ILE A 735 -62.65 -8.17 23.65
C ILE A 735 -62.72 -8.30 22.13
N HIS A 736 -62.38 -7.20 21.44
CA HIS A 736 -62.06 -7.19 20.02
C HIS A 736 -60.58 -6.88 19.83
N LEU A 737 -59.91 -7.64 18.96
CA LEU A 737 -58.50 -7.44 18.60
C LEU A 737 -58.43 -6.70 17.26
N GLU A 738 -58.03 -5.43 17.29
CA GLU A 738 -57.81 -4.65 16.06
C GLU A 738 -56.40 -4.94 15.48
N LYS A 739 -56.33 -5.11 14.15
CA LYS A 739 -55.06 -5.23 13.41
C LYS A 739 -54.63 -3.84 12.91
N ASN A 740 -53.71 -3.21 13.63
CA ASN A 740 -53.26 -1.85 13.31
C ASN A 740 -52.15 -1.88 12.25
N ARG A 741 -52.19 -0.97 11.27
CA ARG A 741 -51.12 -0.76 10.28
C ARG A 741 -50.44 0.57 10.54
N ALA A 742 -49.11 0.56 10.64
CA ALA A 742 -48.31 1.76 10.79
C ALA A 742 -48.31 2.60 9.50
N TYR A 743 -48.22 3.93 9.64
CA TYR A 743 -48.19 4.85 8.49
C TYR A 743 -46.92 4.73 7.65
N PHE A 744 -45.79 4.38 8.29
CA PHE A 744 -44.51 4.11 7.65
C PHE A 744 -44.10 2.65 7.87
N PRO A 745 -43.59 1.93 6.85
CA PRO A 745 -43.02 0.60 7.03
C PRO A 745 -41.77 0.65 7.90
N ILE A 746 -41.60 -0.36 8.75
CA ILE A 746 -40.44 -0.55 9.64
C ILE A 746 -39.90 -1.95 9.39
N ILE A 747 -38.58 -2.09 9.41
CA ILE A 747 -37.89 -3.38 9.34
C ILE A 747 -37.84 -3.95 10.75
N ASP A 748 -38.20 -5.21 10.93
CA ASP A 748 -38.20 -5.84 12.25
C ASP A 748 -36.78 -6.19 12.71
N TYR A 749 -36.58 -6.25 14.04
CA TYR A 749 -35.27 -6.51 14.62
C TYR A 749 -34.77 -7.94 14.35
N THR A 750 -35.68 -8.90 14.22
CA THR A 750 -35.37 -10.29 13.84
C THR A 750 -34.83 -10.36 12.41
N GLU A 751 -35.39 -9.57 11.51
CA GLU A 751 -34.95 -9.47 10.13
C GLU A 751 -33.56 -8.81 10.06
N TYR A 752 -33.35 -7.72 10.80
CA TYR A 752 -32.02 -7.09 10.96
C TYR A 752 -30.98 -8.05 11.50
N THR A 753 -31.34 -8.86 12.49
CA THR A 753 -30.44 -9.85 13.08
C THR A 753 -30.01 -10.90 12.05
N SER A 754 -30.94 -11.39 11.24
CA SER A 754 -30.65 -12.33 10.16
C SER A 754 -29.74 -11.71 9.08
N ASP A 755 -30.04 -10.47 8.69
CA ASP A 755 -29.28 -9.72 7.69
C ASP A 755 -27.84 -9.43 8.16
N TYR A 756 -27.69 -8.99 9.41
CA TYR A 756 -26.40 -8.74 10.04
C TYR A 756 -25.57 -10.02 10.13
N ASN A 757 -26.15 -11.12 10.62
CA ASN A 757 -25.44 -12.40 10.74
C ASN A 757 -25.02 -12.97 9.38
N SER A 758 -25.83 -12.75 8.34
CA SER A 758 -25.48 -13.11 6.97
C SER A 758 -24.30 -12.29 6.44
N LEU A 759 -24.30 -10.99 6.72
CA LEU A 759 -23.19 -10.09 6.35
C LEU A 759 -21.90 -10.44 7.08
N THR A 760 -21.94 -10.63 8.40
CA THR A 760 -20.76 -10.99 9.20
C THR A 760 -20.16 -12.32 8.74
N SER A 761 -21.01 -13.31 8.45
CA SER A 761 -20.58 -14.59 7.89
C SER A 761 -19.90 -14.44 6.53
N PHE A 762 -20.44 -13.58 5.66
CA PHE A 762 -19.87 -13.31 4.34
C PHE A 762 -18.51 -12.60 4.41
N VAL A 763 -18.37 -11.58 5.27
CA VAL A 763 -17.12 -10.79 5.38
C VAL A 763 -16.04 -11.52 6.16
N ALA A 764 -16.40 -12.43 7.07
CA ALA A 764 -15.48 -13.30 7.79
C ALA A 764 -14.95 -14.46 6.93
N ASN A 765 -15.65 -14.83 5.85
CA ASN A 765 -15.25 -15.90 4.94
C ASN A 765 -13.87 -15.64 4.32
N GLY A 766 -12.96 -16.62 4.40
CA GLY A 766 -11.58 -16.51 3.89
C GLY A 766 -11.47 -16.19 2.40
N ASP A 767 -12.36 -16.74 1.57
CA ASP A 767 -12.38 -16.48 0.12
C ASP A 767 -12.80 -15.02 -0.14
N SER A 768 -13.85 -14.53 0.53
CA SER A 768 -14.28 -13.13 0.49
C SER A 768 -13.19 -12.16 0.96
N ARG A 769 -12.52 -12.46 2.09
CA ARG A 769 -11.42 -11.62 2.61
C ARG A 769 -10.25 -11.52 1.64
N SER A 770 -9.90 -12.63 1.01
CA SER A 770 -8.83 -12.68 0.00
C SER A 770 -9.21 -11.90 -1.25
N PHE A 771 -10.45 -12.03 -1.72
CA PHE A 771 -10.98 -11.24 -2.83
C PHE A 771 -10.91 -9.74 -2.51
N GLY A 772 -11.44 -9.32 -1.35
CA GLY A 772 -11.41 -7.93 -0.90
C GLY A 772 -9.98 -7.39 -0.83
N TYR A 773 -9.06 -8.16 -0.23
CA TYR A 773 -7.65 -7.78 -0.12
C TYR A 773 -7.03 -7.47 -1.49
N ILE A 774 -7.25 -8.34 -2.48
CA ILE A 774 -6.72 -8.14 -3.83
C ILE A 774 -7.31 -6.88 -4.46
N GLN A 775 -8.62 -6.64 -4.33
CA GLN A 775 -9.24 -5.44 -4.91
C GLN A 775 -8.71 -4.15 -4.27
N LEU A 776 -8.57 -4.13 -2.94
CA LEU A 776 -8.02 -2.98 -2.23
C LEU A 776 -6.57 -2.69 -2.66
N LYS A 777 -5.73 -3.73 -2.76
CA LYS A 777 -4.33 -3.59 -3.19
C LYS A 777 -4.20 -3.15 -4.64
N CYS A 778 -5.01 -3.69 -5.54
CA CYS A 778 -5.08 -3.19 -6.90
C CYS A 778 -5.40 -1.68 -6.94
N ARG A 779 -6.35 -1.21 -6.14
CA ARG A 779 -6.73 0.21 -6.08
C ARG A 779 -5.62 1.10 -5.51
N GLU A 780 -4.89 0.63 -4.49
CA GLU A 780 -3.71 1.32 -3.97
C GLU A 780 -2.65 1.52 -5.06
N GLU A 781 -2.23 0.45 -5.73
CA GLU A 781 -1.21 0.52 -6.80
C GLU A 781 -1.68 1.38 -7.99
N MET A 782 -2.96 1.28 -8.36
CA MET A 782 -3.54 2.12 -9.40
C MET A 782 -3.50 3.61 -9.05
N PHE A 783 -3.71 3.97 -7.78
CA PHE A 783 -3.66 5.37 -7.36
C PHE A 783 -2.22 5.88 -7.31
N THR A 784 -1.28 5.06 -6.84
CA THR A 784 0.15 5.38 -6.91
C THR A 784 0.60 5.62 -8.35
N LEU A 785 0.23 4.73 -9.28
CA LEU A 785 0.50 4.90 -10.71
C LEU A 785 -0.15 6.17 -11.27
N HIS A 786 -1.40 6.47 -10.88
CA HIS A 786 -2.05 7.71 -11.30
C HIS A 786 -1.30 8.94 -10.81
N LYS A 787 -0.87 8.98 -9.55
CA LYS A 787 -0.06 10.09 -9.03
C LYS A 787 1.26 10.22 -9.79
N LEU A 788 2.00 9.13 -9.99
CA LEU A 788 3.26 9.15 -10.74
C LEU A 788 3.09 9.71 -12.16
N LEU A 789 2.00 9.34 -12.84
CA LEU A 789 1.75 9.73 -14.21
C LEU A 789 1.16 11.14 -14.36
N ASN A 790 0.39 11.61 -13.37
CA ASN A 790 -0.46 12.80 -13.52
C ASN A 790 -0.21 13.93 -12.51
N ASN A 791 0.69 13.76 -11.53
CA ASN A 791 0.93 14.78 -10.50
C ASN A 791 1.33 16.15 -11.07
N SER A 792 2.12 16.18 -12.15
CA SER A 792 2.50 17.44 -12.83
C SER A 792 1.31 18.19 -13.43
N ILE A 793 0.35 17.46 -14.00
CA ILE A 793 -0.88 18.03 -14.58
C ILE A 793 -1.79 18.48 -13.46
N GLU A 794 -2.00 17.64 -12.45
CA GLU A 794 -2.82 17.99 -11.29
C GLU A 794 -2.29 19.26 -10.62
N ALA A 795 -0.97 19.38 -10.43
CA ALA A 795 -0.33 20.58 -9.91
C ALA A 795 -0.51 21.82 -10.82
N THR A 796 -0.57 21.63 -12.13
CA THR A 796 -0.82 22.72 -13.10
C THR A 796 -2.29 23.13 -13.10
N GLU A 797 -3.22 22.17 -13.10
CA GLU A 797 -4.65 22.40 -12.95
C GLU A 797 -4.94 23.14 -11.64
N MET A 798 -4.34 22.70 -10.52
CA MET A 798 -4.46 23.36 -9.21
C MET A 798 -4.14 24.85 -9.26
N LYS A 799 -3.11 25.27 -10.01
CA LYS A 799 -2.74 26.70 -10.16
C LYS A 799 -3.79 27.51 -10.91
N ASN A 800 -4.59 26.86 -11.75
CA ASN A 800 -5.64 27.50 -12.56
C ASN A 800 -7.01 27.48 -11.86
N LEU A 801 -7.16 26.75 -10.77
CA LEU A 801 -8.38 26.71 -9.98
C LEU A 801 -8.57 28.03 -9.21
N LYS A 802 -9.83 28.35 -8.89
CA LYS A 802 -10.21 29.62 -8.27
C LYS A 802 -9.92 29.64 -6.77
N GLU A 803 -10.06 28.49 -6.12
CA GLU A 803 -9.87 28.36 -4.68
C GLU A 803 -8.61 27.55 -4.40
N ASP A 804 -7.77 28.10 -3.54
CA ASP A 804 -6.69 27.36 -2.90
C ASP A 804 -7.22 26.65 -1.64
N PHE A 805 -6.33 26.00 -0.89
CA PHE A 805 -6.72 25.36 0.36
C PHE A 805 -7.34 26.36 1.33
N ASP A 806 -6.81 27.57 1.52
CA ASP A 806 -7.30 28.49 2.55
C ASP A 806 -8.72 29.01 2.26
N ALA A 807 -9.03 29.22 0.98
CA ALA A 807 -10.35 29.60 0.51
C ALA A 807 -11.36 28.44 0.51
N SER A 808 -10.91 27.21 0.26
CA SER A 808 -11.80 26.06 0.12
C SER A 808 -12.54 25.73 1.42
N MET A 809 -13.80 25.33 1.30
CA MET A 809 -14.64 25.01 2.44
C MET A 809 -14.19 23.71 3.11
N LYS A 810 -13.95 23.74 4.43
CA LYS A 810 -13.65 22.55 5.24
C LYS A 810 -14.61 22.46 6.40
N ILE A 811 -15.11 21.25 6.67
CA ILE A 811 -16.12 21.03 7.68
C ILE A 811 -15.59 20.04 8.72
N ASP A 812 -15.53 20.48 9.98
CA ASP A 812 -15.30 19.58 11.10
C ASP A 812 -16.60 18.82 11.40
N THR A 813 -16.70 17.60 10.89
CA THR A 813 -17.91 16.76 10.96
C THR A 813 -18.05 16.01 12.29
N VAL A 814 -16.97 15.93 13.09
CA VAL A 814 -16.95 15.23 14.38
C VAL A 814 -16.25 16.13 15.39
N LEU A 815 -17.06 16.87 16.16
CA LEU A 815 -16.58 17.79 17.17
C LEU A 815 -17.45 17.72 18.43
N THR A 816 -16.88 17.34 19.56
CA THR A 816 -17.56 17.24 20.84
C THR A 816 -17.66 18.62 21.49
N GLY A 817 -18.86 19.18 21.60
CA GLY A 817 -19.12 20.56 22.05
C GLY A 817 -18.42 20.94 23.36
N PRO A 818 -18.62 20.21 24.48
CA PRO A 818 -17.95 20.48 25.76
C PRO A 818 -16.41 20.40 25.73
N ARG A 819 -15.81 19.87 24.66
CA ARG A 819 -14.36 19.66 24.49
C ARG A 819 -13.80 20.31 23.22
N SER A 820 -14.59 21.17 22.60
CA SER A 820 -14.31 21.69 21.26
C SER A 820 -13.22 22.76 21.25
N PHE A 821 -12.96 23.43 22.38
CA PHE A 821 -12.10 24.60 22.48
C PHE A 821 -10.73 24.29 23.08
N HIS A 822 -9.76 25.15 22.77
CA HIS A 822 -8.42 25.09 23.36
C HIS A 822 -8.46 25.39 24.88
N PRO A 823 -7.69 24.69 25.74
CA PRO A 823 -7.74 24.84 27.19
C PRO A 823 -7.51 26.27 27.72
N ARG A 824 -6.67 27.06 27.03
CA ARG A 824 -6.41 28.45 27.40
C ARG A 824 -7.67 29.32 27.31
N LYS A 825 -8.57 29.03 26.36
CA LYS A 825 -9.85 29.77 26.23
C LYS A 825 -10.78 29.45 27.39
N LEU A 826 -10.86 28.18 27.82
CA LEU A 826 -11.60 27.80 29.02
C LEU A 826 -11.06 28.50 30.26
N LEU A 827 -9.73 28.53 30.43
CA LEU A 827 -9.10 29.20 31.57
C LEU A 827 -9.43 30.70 31.60
N LYS A 828 -9.29 31.38 30.46
CA LYS A 828 -9.63 32.80 30.33
C LYS A 828 -11.10 33.06 30.62
N PHE A 829 -11.99 32.22 30.08
CA PHE A 829 -13.43 32.32 30.36
C PHE A 829 -13.74 32.18 31.85
N ILE A 830 -13.13 31.21 32.55
CA ILE A 830 -13.31 31.04 33.99
C ILE A 830 -12.79 32.26 34.76
N GLN A 831 -11.64 32.82 34.37
CA GLN A 831 -11.10 34.05 34.97
C GLN A 831 -12.06 35.23 34.81
N ASP A 832 -12.61 35.44 33.60
CA ASP A 832 -13.55 36.52 33.33
C ASP A 832 -14.85 36.35 34.15
N LYS A 833 -15.35 35.11 34.29
CA LYS A 833 -16.54 34.82 35.11
C LYS A 833 -16.29 34.94 36.61
N LEU A 834 -15.07 34.69 37.09
CA LEU A 834 -14.73 34.94 38.49
C LEU A 834 -14.72 36.43 38.82
N VAL A 835 -14.53 37.31 37.83
CA VAL A 835 -14.66 38.76 38.01
C VAL A 835 -16.13 39.19 37.90
N SER A 836 -16.87 38.71 36.88
CA SER A 836 -18.24 39.17 36.62
C SER A 836 -19.29 38.56 37.56
N ASP A 837 -19.17 37.26 37.88
CA ASP A 837 -20.20 36.46 38.55
C ASP A 837 -19.73 36.00 39.94
N ALA A 838 -18.74 36.68 40.55
CA ALA A 838 -18.08 36.29 41.80
C ALA A 838 -19.03 35.92 42.95
N GLU A 839 -20.03 36.78 43.20
CA GLU A 839 -20.99 36.65 44.30
C GLU A 839 -22.25 35.84 43.90
N LYS A 840 -22.29 35.32 42.67
CA LYS A 840 -23.43 34.54 42.19
C LYS A 840 -23.46 33.17 42.86
N ILE A 841 -24.62 32.78 43.35
CA ILE A 841 -24.84 31.45 43.94
C ILE A 841 -24.86 30.41 42.81
N VAL A 842 -23.92 29.46 42.86
CA VAL A 842 -23.76 28.38 41.88
C VAL A 842 -24.29 27.04 42.39
N TYR A 843 -24.27 26.82 43.71
CA TYR A 843 -24.83 25.63 44.36
C TYR A 843 -25.70 26.01 45.56
N LYS A 844 -26.88 25.37 45.69
CA LYS A 844 -27.75 25.52 46.87
C LYS A 844 -27.14 24.82 48.09
N GLU A 845 -26.68 23.58 47.89
CA GLU A 845 -25.94 22.77 48.86
C GLU A 845 -24.84 22.05 48.08
N LEU A 846 -23.63 22.01 48.63
CA LEU A 846 -22.44 21.40 48.06
C LEU A 846 -21.80 20.50 49.11
N GLU A 847 -21.78 19.20 48.86
CA GLU A 847 -21.07 18.23 49.71
C GLU A 847 -19.66 18.07 49.17
N VAL A 848 -18.65 18.30 50.02
CA VAL A 848 -17.24 18.16 49.66
C VAL A 848 -16.58 17.19 50.62
N GLU A 849 -15.90 16.19 50.08
CA GLU A 849 -15.08 15.24 50.82
C GLU A 849 -13.79 15.95 51.28
N MET A 850 -13.57 16.02 52.58
CA MET A 850 -12.34 16.56 53.21
C MET A 850 -11.63 15.44 53.99
N GLU A 851 -10.39 15.69 54.43
CA GLU A 851 -9.60 14.73 55.22
C GLU A 851 -10.33 14.22 56.49
N ASP A 852 -11.30 15.00 57.02
CA ASP A 852 -12.12 14.67 58.20
C ASP A 852 -13.51 14.07 57.87
N GLY A 853 -13.80 13.76 56.60
CA GLY A 853 -15.11 13.31 56.11
C GLY A 853 -15.89 14.35 55.29
N PHE A 854 -17.17 14.11 55.02
CA PHE A 854 -18.00 14.98 54.17
C PHE A 854 -18.48 16.23 54.91
N ARG A 855 -18.21 17.42 54.37
CA ARG A 855 -18.77 18.69 54.84
C ARG A 855 -19.77 19.26 53.82
N VAL A 856 -20.91 19.73 54.32
CA VAL A 856 -21.99 20.30 53.49
C VAL A 856 -21.98 21.82 53.60
N PHE A 857 -21.73 22.51 52.48
CA PHE A 857 -21.76 23.98 52.37
C PHE A 857 -23.08 24.43 51.75
N LYS A 858 -23.74 25.44 52.34
CA LYS A 858 -25.02 25.98 51.83
C LYS A 858 -24.82 27.33 51.16
N LYS A 859 -25.59 27.62 50.09
CA LYS A 859 -25.54 28.86 49.28
C LYS A 859 -24.13 29.20 48.83
N VAL A 860 -23.47 28.27 48.15
CA VAL A 860 -22.09 28.44 47.70
C VAL A 860 -22.06 29.41 46.51
N THR A 861 -21.36 30.53 46.66
CA THR A 861 -21.06 31.49 45.58
C THR A 861 -19.90 31.00 44.74
N LEU A 862 -19.74 31.51 43.51
CA LEU A 862 -18.63 31.14 42.64
C LEU A 862 -17.27 31.40 43.33
N LYS A 863 -17.11 32.57 43.98
CA LYS A 863 -15.91 32.90 44.74
C LYS A 863 -15.71 31.98 45.95
N ASN A 864 -16.77 31.68 46.70
CA ASN A 864 -16.69 30.75 47.84
C ASN A 864 -16.32 29.34 47.40
N MET A 865 -16.80 28.88 46.24
CA MET A 865 -16.44 27.58 45.68
C MET A 865 -14.93 27.45 45.45
N PHE A 866 -14.30 28.45 44.81
CA PHE A 866 -12.86 28.44 44.57
C PHE A 866 -12.04 28.51 45.87
N ASN A 867 -12.55 29.22 46.88
CA ASN A 867 -11.94 29.26 48.22
C ASN A 867 -12.06 27.92 48.96
N ILE A 868 -13.24 27.26 48.93
CA ILE A 868 -13.46 25.93 49.54
C ILE A 868 -12.46 24.90 48.97
N TYR A 869 -12.18 25.03 47.68
CA TYR A 869 -11.29 24.16 46.93
C TYR A 869 -9.81 24.60 46.96
N ASN A 870 -9.46 25.65 47.72
CA ASN A 870 -8.12 26.24 47.86
C ASN A 870 -7.43 26.63 46.53
N ILE A 871 -8.20 27.08 45.54
CA ILE A 871 -7.67 27.46 44.20
C ILE A 871 -7.27 28.94 44.22
N ASN A 872 -6.02 29.23 44.63
CA ASN A 872 -5.50 30.60 44.76
C ASN A 872 -4.85 31.17 43.48
N ARG A 873 -4.28 30.30 42.64
CA ARG A 873 -3.73 30.66 41.32
C ARG A 873 -4.53 29.90 40.27
N LEU A 874 -5.04 30.59 39.26
CA LEU A 874 -5.80 29.97 38.16
C LEU A 874 -4.87 29.48 37.06
N ASN A 875 -4.55 28.19 37.09
CA ASN A 875 -3.92 27.48 35.98
C ASN A 875 -4.61 26.12 35.77
N LEU A 876 -4.26 25.38 34.71
CA LEU A 876 -4.93 24.11 34.40
C LEU A 876 -4.71 23.04 35.49
N GLU A 877 -3.54 23.04 36.13
CA GLU A 877 -3.16 22.09 37.19
C GLU A 877 -3.96 22.30 38.48
N THR A 878 -4.13 23.55 38.92
CA THR A 878 -4.92 23.93 40.11
C THR A 878 -6.42 23.76 39.92
N LEU A 879 -6.89 23.89 38.67
CA LEU A 879 -8.27 23.53 38.30
C LEU A 879 -8.48 22.01 38.26
N ASP A 880 -7.42 21.22 38.44
CA ASP A 880 -7.48 19.76 38.47
C ASP A 880 -8.06 19.21 37.14
N VAL A 881 -7.67 19.85 36.04
CA VAL A 881 -8.03 19.44 34.67
C VAL A 881 -7.05 18.33 34.27
N SER A 882 -7.56 17.12 34.01
CA SER A 882 -6.71 15.99 33.69
C SER A 882 -6.17 16.12 32.26
N PHE A 883 -4.84 16.17 32.13
CA PHE A 883 -4.12 16.13 30.84
C PHE A 883 -3.19 14.92 30.74
N ASP A 884 -3.15 14.06 31.76
CA ASP A 884 -2.20 12.96 31.83
C ASP A 884 -2.50 11.90 30.75
N PRO A 885 -1.66 11.79 29.70
CA PRO A 885 -1.87 10.80 28.65
C PRO A 885 -1.86 9.37 29.20
N SER A 886 -1.14 9.12 30.30
CA SER A 886 -1.04 7.78 30.91
C SER A 886 -2.33 7.30 31.57
N VAL A 887 -3.18 8.22 32.04
CA VAL A 887 -4.50 7.92 32.62
C VAL A 887 -5.53 7.68 31.52
N ILE A 888 -5.42 8.39 30.40
CA ILE A 888 -6.34 8.33 29.25
C ILE A 888 -6.08 7.08 28.37
N GLN A 889 -4.82 6.65 28.27
CA GLN A 889 -4.38 5.46 27.53
C GLN A 889 -4.83 4.13 28.17
N ARG A 890 -5.26 4.14 29.44
CA ARG A 890 -5.75 2.97 30.16
C ARG A 890 -7.20 2.64 29.79
N TYR A 891 -7.39 1.52 29.11
CA TYR A 891 -8.70 1.03 28.64
C TYR A 891 -9.71 0.80 29.78
N ASP A 892 -9.24 0.40 30.96
CA ASP A 892 -10.10 0.13 32.13
C ASP A 892 -10.67 1.41 32.79
N LEU A 893 -10.24 2.58 32.32
CA LEU A 893 -10.64 3.89 32.83
C LEU A 893 -11.35 4.71 31.75
N TRP A 894 -12.19 4.13 30.89
CA TRP A 894 -12.96 4.90 29.89
C TRP A 894 -13.72 6.09 30.50
N ASP A 895 -14.31 5.92 31.69
CA ASP A 895 -14.96 6.98 32.47
C ASP A 895 -14.01 8.15 32.83
N SER A 896 -12.69 7.94 32.83
CA SER A 896 -11.68 9.00 33.04
C SER A 896 -11.49 9.89 31.82
N ARG A 897 -11.77 9.38 30.60
CA ARG A 897 -11.78 10.17 29.36
C ARG A 897 -12.90 11.20 29.36
N GLU A 898 -13.95 10.98 30.16
CA GLU A 898 -15.05 11.92 30.44
C GLU A 898 -14.76 12.90 31.59
N ARG A 899 -13.64 12.74 32.31
CA ARG A 899 -13.24 13.60 33.43
C ARG A 899 -12.32 14.72 32.95
N ILE A 900 -12.92 15.69 32.27
CA ILE A 900 -12.26 16.95 31.91
C ILE A 900 -11.69 17.63 33.17
N PHE A 901 -12.53 17.77 34.20
CA PHE A 901 -12.08 18.07 35.55
C PHE A 901 -12.15 16.78 36.38
N ASN A 902 -11.11 16.52 37.17
CA ASN A 902 -11.16 15.50 38.21
C ASN A 902 -12.22 15.85 39.28
N ARG A 903 -12.51 17.14 39.44
CA ARG A 903 -13.57 17.65 40.33
C ARG A 903 -14.91 17.71 39.59
N ARG A 904 -15.86 16.85 40.00
CA ARG A 904 -17.18 16.70 39.37
C ARG A 904 -17.98 18.00 39.41
N GLU A 905 -17.83 18.78 40.46
CA GLU A 905 -18.58 20.00 40.73
C GLU A 905 -18.19 21.10 39.75
N LEU A 906 -16.88 21.33 39.54
CA LEU A 906 -16.40 22.29 38.55
C LEU A 906 -16.81 21.90 37.12
N ARG A 907 -16.70 20.60 36.77
CA ARG A 907 -17.19 20.08 35.48
C ARG A 907 -18.68 20.35 35.31
N ASN A 908 -19.50 20.00 36.30
CA ASN A 908 -20.95 20.19 36.23
C ASN A 908 -21.35 21.66 36.11
N LEU A 909 -20.58 22.55 36.73
CA LEU A 909 -20.84 23.99 36.67
C LEU A 909 -20.56 24.56 35.28
N PHE A 910 -19.40 24.28 34.70
CA PHE A 910 -18.96 24.96 33.48
C PHE A 910 -19.28 24.20 32.19
N LEU A 911 -19.33 22.87 32.22
CA LEU A 911 -19.33 22.02 31.02
C LEU A 911 -20.57 21.13 30.86
N THR A 912 -21.56 21.23 31.75
CA THR A 912 -22.81 20.44 31.64
C THR A 912 -24.05 21.32 31.74
N THR A 913 -25.20 20.74 31.39
CA THR A 913 -26.53 21.38 31.53
C THR A 913 -27.16 21.11 32.90
N ASN A 914 -26.61 20.18 33.68
CA ASN A 914 -27.16 19.72 34.95
C ASN A 914 -26.59 20.53 36.13
N ASN A 915 -26.87 21.84 36.11
CA ASN A 915 -26.50 22.79 37.16
C ASN A 915 -27.65 23.77 37.44
N LEU A 916 -27.50 24.59 38.48
CA LEU A 916 -28.54 25.53 38.94
C LEU A 916 -28.94 26.55 37.86
N ASP A 917 -28.00 26.92 36.98
CA ASP A 917 -28.19 27.90 35.91
C ASP A 917 -28.65 27.27 34.58
N GLY A 918 -28.89 25.95 34.54
CA GLY A 918 -29.32 25.24 33.34
C GLY A 918 -28.33 25.31 32.17
N GLY A 919 -27.02 25.24 32.45
CA GLY A 919 -25.95 25.21 31.44
C GLY A 919 -25.54 26.58 30.88
N LYS A 920 -25.91 27.69 31.53
CA LYS A 920 -25.60 29.05 31.06
C LYS A 920 -24.12 29.23 30.66
N TYR A 921 -23.18 28.79 31.49
CA TYR A 921 -21.74 28.94 31.22
C TYR A 921 -21.27 28.16 29.99
N LEU A 922 -21.74 26.92 29.80
CA LEU A 922 -21.42 26.13 28.61
C LEU A 922 -21.96 26.82 27.34
N GLY A 923 -23.19 27.31 27.38
CA GLY A 923 -23.80 28.04 26.26
C GLY A 923 -23.06 29.32 25.91
N GLU A 924 -22.64 30.10 26.90
CA GLU A 924 -21.83 31.31 26.70
C GLU A 924 -20.45 30.99 26.11
N LEU A 925 -19.78 29.96 26.63
CA LEU A 925 -18.46 29.53 26.16
C LEU A 925 -18.51 29.04 24.70
N LEU A 926 -19.50 28.22 24.35
CA LEU A 926 -19.72 27.77 22.98
C LEU A 926 -19.99 28.95 22.04
N LYS A 927 -20.83 29.90 22.48
CA LYS A 927 -21.15 31.09 21.70
C LYS A 927 -19.91 31.96 21.46
N GLU A 928 -19.14 32.24 22.50
CA GLU A 928 -17.94 33.05 22.41
C GLU A 928 -16.89 32.41 21.50
N THR A 929 -16.75 31.09 21.56
CA THR A 929 -15.73 30.38 20.79
C THR A 929 -16.11 30.22 19.32
N TRP A 930 -17.34 29.76 19.04
CA TRP A 930 -17.72 29.28 17.72
C TRP A 930 -18.74 30.19 17.00
N PHE A 931 -19.60 30.91 17.72
CA PHE A 931 -20.73 31.63 17.11
C PHE A 931 -20.58 33.16 17.09
N ASN A 932 -19.60 33.74 17.78
CA ASN A 932 -19.31 35.18 17.78
C ASN A 932 -18.30 35.56 16.68
N GLY A 933 -18.67 35.41 15.40
CA GLY A 933 -18.14 36.14 14.22
C GLY A 933 -16.63 36.14 13.89
N ASN A 934 -15.74 35.63 14.74
CA ASN A 934 -14.28 35.73 14.62
C ASN A 934 -13.65 34.56 13.84
N GLN A 935 -14.45 33.72 13.19
CA GLN A 935 -13.95 32.54 12.48
C GLN A 935 -13.80 32.80 10.98
N THR A 936 -12.82 32.13 10.38
CA THR A 936 -12.61 32.15 8.93
C THR A 936 -13.84 31.58 8.23
N ARG A 937 -14.36 32.30 7.23
CA ARG A 937 -15.58 31.92 6.48
C ARG A 937 -15.50 30.52 5.83
N SER A 938 -14.29 30.04 5.57
CA SER A 938 -13.99 28.74 4.95
C SER A 938 -14.01 27.55 5.91
N ILE A 939 -14.20 27.75 7.21
CA ILE A 939 -14.28 26.65 8.20
C ILE A 939 -15.69 26.59 8.78
N LYS A 940 -16.29 25.40 8.70
CA LYS A 940 -17.61 25.07 9.23
C LYS A 940 -17.52 23.88 10.17
N MET A 941 -18.55 23.69 11.00
CA MET A 941 -18.53 22.68 12.06
C MET A 941 -19.90 22.05 12.27
N GLU A 942 -19.89 20.80 12.73
CA GLU A 942 -21.04 20.06 13.24
C GLU A 942 -20.79 19.72 14.71
N ILE A 943 -21.30 20.57 15.60
CA ILE A 943 -20.99 20.51 17.03
C ILE A 943 -21.92 19.48 17.71
N GLY A 944 -21.32 18.39 18.18
CA GLY A 944 -21.96 17.31 18.92
C GLY A 944 -22.29 17.68 20.36
N LEU A 945 -23.51 17.39 20.79
CA LEU A 945 -24.01 17.62 22.14
C LEU A 945 -24.54 16.31 22.73
N GLY A 946 -23.92 15.89 23.84
CA GLY A 946 -24.19 14.61 24.50
C GLY A 946 -25.55 14.53 25.20
N LEU A 947 -26.26 13.41 25.01
CA LEU A 947 -27.48 13.03 25.71
C LEU A 947 -27.39 11.55 26.13
N ASN A 948 -27.58 11.25 27.42
CA ASN A 948 -27.58 9.87 27.92
C ASN A 948 -29.00 9.27 28.06
N GLY A 949 -30.05 10.06 27.86
CA GLY A 949 -31.44 9.61 27.95
C GLY A 949 -31.92 9.20 29.34
N GLY A 950 -31.24 9.65 30.41
CA GLY A 950 -31.63 9.36 31.80
C GLY A 950 -32.97 9.99 32.18
N ASN A 951 -33.24 11.23 31.76
CA ASN A 951 -34.49 11.94 32.05
C ASN A 951 -35.22 12.40 30.78
N LYS A 952 -36.55 12.45 30.84
CA LYS A 952 -37.40 12.97 29.75
C LYS A 952 -37.15 14.45 29.42
N THR A 953 -36.67 15.23 30.38
CA THR A 953 -36.46 16.69 30.23
C THR A 953 -35.09 17.07 29.69
N ASP A 954 -34.20 16.10 29.42
CA ASP A 954 -32.81 16.41 29.05
C ASP A 954 -32.73 17.12 27.69
N VAL A 955 -33.53 16.69 26.70
CA VAL A 955 -33.67 17.37 25.40
C VAL A 955 -34.17 18.80 25.56
N GLU A 956 -35.20 19.01 26.39
CA GLU A 956 -35.79 20.33 26.63
C GLU A 956 -34.80 21.27 27.34
N ARG A 957 -34.03 20.76 28.31
CA ARG A 957 -32.99 21.53 29.00
C ARG A 957 -31.90 21.97 28.03
N LEU A 958 -31.45 21.06 27.17
CA LEU A 958 -30.45 21.35 26.14
C LEU A 958 -30.96 22.43 25.18
N ALA A 959 -32.18 22.28 24.66
CA ALA A 959 -32.80 23.25 23.77
C ALA A 959 -32.93 24.64 24.42
N LYS A 960 -33.38 24.70 25.67
CA LYS A 960 -33.49 25.96 26.45
C LYS A 960 -32.14 26.63 26.67
N MET A 961 -31.08 25.87 26.96
CA MET A 961 -29.74 26.40 27.11
C MET A 961 -29.27 27.07 25.80
N LEU A 962 -29.39 26.37 24.67
CA LEU A 962 -28.95 26.86 23.36
C LEU A 962 -29.76 28.07 22.90
N TYR A 963 -31.08 28.07 23.13
CA TYR A 963 -31.95 29.19 22.81
C TYR A 963 -31.59 30.44 23.61
N ARG A 964 -31.39 30.30 24.94
CA ARG A 964 -30.97 31.41 25.83
C ARG A 964 -29.60 31.96 25.49
N ALA A 965 -28.66 31.10 25.12
CA ALA A 965 -27.33 31.53 24.69
C ALA A 965 -27.41 32.36 23.39
N GLY A 966 -28.41 32.13 22.53
CA GLY A 966 -28.51 32.77 21.23
C GLY A 966 -27.83 31.96 20.12
N ILE A 967 -27.58 30.66 20.34
CA ILE A 967 -26.89 29.78 19.40
C ILE A 967 -27.81 29.35 18.26
N LEU A 968 -29.10 29.11 18.57
CA LEU A 968 -30.08 28.61 17.58
C LEU A 968 -30.40 29.62 16.48
N GLN A 969 -30.13 30.92 16.71
CA GLN A 969 -30.35 32.01 15.77
C GLN A 969 -29.21 32.16 14.74
N SER A 970 -28.01 31.63 15.02
CA SER A 970 -26.91 31.66 14.06
C SER A 970 -27.16 30.69 12.92
N LYS A 971 -26.78 31.07 11.69
CA LYS A 971 -26.83 30.17 10.52
C LYS A 971 -25.49 29.49 10.21
N ASP A 972 -24.43 29.85 10.93
CA ASP A 972 -23.07 29.52 10.51
C ASP A 972 -22.67 28.06 10.72
N HIS A 973 -22.98 27.45 11.87
CA HIS A 973 -22.59 26.08 12.21
C HIS A 973 -23.81 25.20 12.53
N LEU A 974 -23.73 23.90 12.22
CA LEU A 974 -24.79 22.93 12.54
C LEU A 974 -24.52 22.23 13.86
N LEU A 975 -25.57 21.63 14.41
CA LEU A 975 -25.51 20.84 15.64
C LEU A 975 -25.71 19.35 15.33
N SER A 976 -25.13 18.50 16.17
CA SER A 976 -25.32 17.05 16.15
C SER A 976 -25.75 16.57 17.54
N ILE A 977 -26.69 15.62 17.60
CA ILE A 977 -27.12 15.01 18.86
C ILE A 977 -26.31 13.73 19.07
N GLN A 978 -25.52 13.68 20.14
CA GLN A 978 -24.67 12.53 20.47
C GLN A 978 -25.31 11.70 21.58
N VAL A 979 -25.85 10.53 21.24
CA VAL A 979 -26.44 9.61 22.22
C VAL A 979 -25.33 8.82 22.92
N VAL A 980 -25.23 8.93 24.24
CA VAL A 980 -24.19 8.25 25.02
C VAL A 980 -24.69 6.88 25.51
N ARG A 981 -23.97 5.80 25.16
CA ARG A 981 -24.24 4.40 25.52
C ARG A 981 -23.77 4.10 26.94
N GLU A 982 -24.62 4.42 27.92
CA GLU A 982 -24.37 4.22 29.35
C GLU A 982 -25.56 3.52 30.05
N TYR A 983 -26.23 2.58 29.37
CA TYR A 983 -27.41 1.92 29.93
C TYR A 983 -27.10 1.22 31.26
N ALA A 984 -25.99 0.46 31.32
CA ALA A 984 -25.61 -0.28 32.53
C ALA A 984 -25.41 0.66 33.72
N LYS A 985 -24.75 1.80 33.50
CA LYS A 985 -24.50 2.83 34.53
C LYS A 985 -25.79 3.45 35.03
N LEU A 986 -26.71 3.83 34.13
CA LEU A 986 -28.01 4.39 34.50
C LEU A 986 -28.90 3.37 35.22
N LYS A 987 -28.80 2.09 34.85
CA LYS A 987 -29.51 0.97 35.46
C LYS A 987 -29.00 0.69 36.88
N HIS A 988 -27.69 0.65 37.10
CA HIS A 988 -27.08 0.50 38.42
C HIS A 988 -27.42 1.66 39.37
N GLN A 989 -27.61 2.88 38.82
CA GLN A 989 -28.07 4.05 39.58
C GLN A 989 -29.58 4.10 39.83
N ASN A 990 -30.34 3.09 39.39
CA ASN A 990 -31.81 3.03 39.48
C ASN A 990 -32.53 4.22 38.81
N ILE A 991 -31.91 4.87 37.82
CA ILE A 991 -32.51 6.00 37.08
C ILE A 991 -33.53 5.48 36.05
N ILE A 992 -33.21 4.35 35.42
CA ILE A 992 -34.04 3.72 34.37
C ILE A 992 -34.41 2.29 34.73
N SER A 993 -35.58 1.84 34.29
CA SER A 993 -36.07 0.48 34.52
C SER A 993 -35.70 -0.49 33.39
N CYS A 994 -35.69 -0.05 32.13
CA CYS A 994 -35.40 -0.88 30.96
C CYS A 994 -34.88 -0.01 29.81
N PHE A 995 -34.35 -0.64 28.75
CA PHE A 995 -33.76 0.05 27.62
C PHE A 995 -34.74 0.95 26.87
N GLU A 996 -36.00 0.52 26.71
CA GLU A 996 -37.08 1.32 26.07
C GLU A 996 -37.24 2.71 26.70
N LYS A 997 -36.91 2.86 27.99
CA LYS A 997 -37.02 4.14 28.68
C LYS A 997 -36.03 5.19 28.15
N ILE A 998 -34.82 4.77 27.78
CA ILE A 998 -33.82 5.66 27.14
C ILE A 998 -34.35 6.15 25.80
N ILE A 999 -34.82 5.23 24.95
CA ILE A 999 -35.41 5.55 23.64
C ILE A 999 -36.58 6.53 23.80
N CYS A 1000 -37.46 6.30 24.77
CA CYS A 1000 -38.59 7.20 25.04
C CYS A 1000 -38.16 8.59 25.51
N ASN A 1001 -37.13 8.67 26.36
CA ASN A 1001 -36.64 9.93 26.90
C ASN A 1001 -35.92 10.78 25.83
N ILE A 1002 -35.30 10.14 24.84
CA ILE A 1002 -34.62 10.82 23.73
C ILE A 1002 -35.61 11.18 22.62
N PHE A 1003 -36.29 10.20 22.02
CA PHE A 1003 -37.11 10.42 20.81
C PHE A 1003 -38.51 10.97 21.12
N GLY A 1004 -39.08 10.67 22.29
CA GLY A 1004 -40.42 11.12 22.66
C GLY A 1004 -40.58 12.65 22.57
N PRO A 1005 -39.68 13.46 23.16
CA PRO A 1005 -39.69 14.92 22.99
C PRO A 1005 -39.51 15.40 21.54
N LEU A 1006 -38.76 14.68 20.70
CA LEU A 1006 -38.50 15.07 19.31
C LEU A 1006 -39.73 14.85 18.41
N PHE A 1007 -40.44 13.73 18.61
CA PHE A 1007 -41.71 13.47 17.92
C PHE A 1007 -42.78 14.49 18.33
N GLU A 1008 -42.90 14.79 19.63
CA GLU A 1008 -43.84 15.78 20.14
C GLU A 1008 -43.55 17.18 19.58
N ALA A 1009 -42.28 17.61 19.55
CA ALA A 1009 -41.89 18.91 19.00
C ALA A 1009 -42.04 19.01 17.46
N THR A 1010 -42.07 17.86 16.77
CA THR A 1010 -42.30 17.79 15.32
C THR A 1010 -43.79 17.91 15.00
N LEU A 1011 -44.66 17.25 15.75
CA LEU A 1011 -46.12 17.27 15.54
C LEU A 1011 -46.80 18.50 16.13
N ASN A 1012 -46.34 18.94 17.31
CA ASN A 1012 -46.89 20.08 18.04
C ASN A 1012 -45.78 21.12 18.35
N PRO A 1013 -45.32 21.89 17.34
CA PRO A 1013 -44.24 22.86 17.52
C PRO A 1013 -44.52 23.92 18.59
N GLU A 1014 -45.79 24.31 18.76
CA GLU A 1014 -46.20 25.33 19.73
C GLU A 1014 -46.01 24.88 21.18
N ASN A 1015 -46.17 23.59 21.46
CA ASN A 1015 -46.02 23.05 22.81
C ASN A 1015 -44.56 22.97 23.26
N ASN A 1016 -43.62 22.86 22.31
CA ASN A 1016 -42.19 22.69 22.55
C ASN A 1016 -41.37 23.54 21.58
N PHE A 1017 -41.58 24.86 21.62
CA PHE A 1017 -40.99 25.81 20.67
C PHE A 1017 -39.45 25.74 20.63
N GLU A 1018 -38.77 25.74 21.78
CA GLU A 1018 -37.31 25.70 21.82
C GLU A 1018 -36.74 24.41 21.22
N VAL A 1019 -37.42 23.27 21.42
CA VAL A 1019 -37.01 21.98 20.84
C VAL A 1019 -37.26 21.99 19.32
N SER A 1020 -38.34 22.60 18.86
CA SER A 1020 -38.61 22.74 17.42
C SER A 1020 -37.53 23.60 16.73
N GLU A 1021 -37.09 24.70 17.34
CA GLU A 1021 -35.98 25.51 16.84
C GLU A 1021 -34.64 24.76 16.88
N LEU A 1022 -34.38 23.96 17.92
CA LEU A 1022 -33.22 23.07 17.97
C LEU A 1022 -33.21 22.11 16.77
N LEU A 1023 -34.33 21.45 16.49
CA LEU A 1023 -34.43 20.47 15.40
C LEU A 1023 -34.17 21.08 14.01
N LYS A 1024 -34.45 22.37 13.80
CA LYS A 1024 -34.09 23.08 12.56
C LYS A 1024 -32.57 23.27 12.39
N ARG A 1025 -31.81 23.22 13.48
CA ARG A 1025 -30.35 23.40 13.52
C ARG A 1025 -29.57 22.07 13.62
N VAL A 1026 -30.24 20.99 13.97
CA VAL A 1026 -29.63 19.65 14.04
C VAL A 1026 -29.53 19.06 12.64
N GLY A 1027 -28.32 18.67 12.25
CA GLY A 1027 -28.05 18.00 10.98
C GLY A 1027 -27.91 16.48 11.10
N SER A 1028 -27.44 16.00 12.26
CA SER A 1028 -27.16 14.57 12.45
C SER A 1028 -27.42 14.06 13.86
N PHE A 1029 -27.58 12.74 13.96
CA PHE A 1029 -27.51 11.95 15.18
C PHE A 1029 -26.24 11.10 15.16
N ASP A 1030 -25.61 10.99 16.30
CA ASP A 1030 -24.38 10.23 16.54
C ASP A 1030 -24.59 9.40 17.82
N THR A 1031 -23.80 8.35 17.99
CA THR A 1031 -23.77 7.52 19.20
C THR A 1031 -22.33 7.39 19.69
N LYS A 1032 -22.11 7.59 20.99
CA LYS A 1032 -20.81 7.52 21.66
C LYS A 1032 -20.87 6.56 22.83
N GLY A 1033 -19.75 5.93 23.17
CA GLY A 1033 -19.63 5.08 24.35
C GLY A 1033 -18.37 4.24 24.26
N ASP A 1034 -18.06 3.48 25.31
CA ASP A 1034 -16.90 2.59 25.28
C ASP A 1034 -17.11 1.51 24.19
N GLU A 1035 -16.31 1.59 23.12
CA GLU A 1035 -16.32 0.59 22.05
C GLU A 1035 -15.57 -0.68 22.46
N SER A 1036 -14.71 -0.62 23.48
CA SER A 1036 -13.89 -1.76 23.92
C SER A 1036 -14.65 -2.81 24.75
N VAL A 1037 -15.86 -2.47 25.22
CA VAL A 1037 -16.74 -3.39 25.93
C VAL A 1037 -17.21 -4.48 24.97
N TYR A 1038 -16.57 -5.65 25.05
CA TYR A 1038 -16.98 -6.84 24.30
C TYR A 1038 -18.32 -7.35 24.84
N SER A 1039 -19.34 -7.41 23.98
CA SER A 1039 -20.56 -8.17 24.27
C SER A 1039 -20.21 -9.66 24.27
N VAL A 1040 -20.40 -10.32 25.41
CA VAL A 1040 -19.84 -11.66 25.73
C VAL A 1040 -20.45 -12.78 24.88
N ASP A 1041 -21.61 -12.56 24.25
CA ASP A 1041 -22.26 -13.56 23.43
C ASP A 1041 -22.52 -13.02 22.01
N GLY A 1042 -21.93 -13.67 21.00
CA GLY A 1042 -22.19 -13.39 19.58
C GLY A 1042 -23.64 -13.68 19.13
N ASN A 1043 -24.56 -13.95 20.06
CA ASN A 1043 -25.99 -14.02 19.80
C ASN A 1043 -26.59 -12.64 20.05
N LEU A 1044 -27.05 -12.00 18.98
CA LEU A 1044 -27.90 -10.81 19.07
C LEU A 1044 -29.07 -11.08 20.02
N GLU A 1045 -29.14 -10.28 21.09
CA GLU A 1045 -30.17 -10.37 22.12
C GLU A 1045 -31.54 -10.29 21.45
N GLN A 1046 -32.35 -11.36 21.47
CA GLN A 1046 -33.70 -11.37 20.89
C GLN A 1046 -34.73 -10.62 21.75
N GLU A 1047 -34.30 -10.10 22.90
CA GLU A 1047 -35.17 -9.42 23.85
C GLU A 1047 -35.61 -8.05 23.30
N LEU A 1048 -36.90 -7.75 23.41
CA LEU A 1048 -37.42 -6.45 23.05
C LEU A 1048 -36.93 -5.37 24.03
N PRO A 1049 -36.79 -4.10 23.61
CA PRO A 1049 -36.37 -3.01 24.49
C PRO A 1049 -37.15 -2.86 25.79
N SER A 1050 -38.44 -3.24 25.76
CA SER A 1050 -39.32 -3.17 26.94
C SER A 1050 -39.11 -4.31 27.94
N GLU A 1051 -38.48 -5.40 27.49
CA GLU A 1051 -38.19 -6.62 28.23
C GLU A 1051 -36.72 -6.69 28.67
N TYR A 1052 -35.85 -5.92 28.01
CA TYR A 1052 -34.44 -5.78 28.35
C TYR A 1052 -34.25 -5.15 29.74
N ASN A 1053 -34.00 -6.01 30.72
CA ASN A 1053 -33.87 -5.64 32.14
C ASN A 1053 -32.52 -6.04 32.75
N SER A 1054 -31.58 -6.53 31.92
CA SER A 1054 -30.23 -6.89 32.35
C SER A 1054 -29.50 -5.68 32.97
N TYR A 1055 -28.49 -5.97 33.79
CA TYR A 1055 -27.52 -4.97 34.28
C TYR A 1055 -26.31 -4.83 33.34
N SER A 1056 -26.20 -5.68 32.31
CA SER A 1056 -25.20 -5.54 31.25
C SER A 1056 -25.56 -4.42 30.27
N GLU A 1057 -24.53 -3.87 29.61
CA GLU A 1057 -24.72 -2.93 28.51
C GLU A 1057 -25.22 -3.69 27.27
N PRO A 1058 -26.25 -3.19 26.55
CA PRO A 1058 -26.70 -3.77 25.29
C PRO A 1058 -25.58 -3.73 24.24
N SER A 1059 -25.57 -4.72 23.36
CA SER A 1059 -24.59 -4.78 22.27
C SER A 1059 -24.65 -3.56 21.34
N PHE A 1060 -23.53 -3.24 20.70
CA PHE A 1060 -23.43 -2.08 19.79
C PHE A 1060 -24.45 -2.16 18.64
N GLN A 1061 -24.63 -3.36 18.07
CA GLN A 1061 -25.57 -3.60 16.98
C GLN A 1061 -27.02 -3.37 17.41
N TYR A 1062 -27.36 -3.70 18.67
CA TYR A 1062 -28.67 -3.46 19.27
C TYR A 1062 -28.95 -1.95 19.37
N TRP A 1063 -28.01 -1.20 19.95
CA TRP A 1063 -28.09 0.26 20.04
C TRP A 1063 -28.31 0.92 18.68
N ILE A 1064 -27.45 0.59 17.71
CA ILE A 1064 -27.48 1.20 16.38
C ILE A 1064 -28.79 0.94 15.65
N TYR A 1065 -29.33 -0.28 15.71
CA TYR A 1065 -30.59 -0.62 15.06
C TYR A 1065 -31.74 0.24 15.60
N PHE A 1066 -31.93 0.31 16.93
CA PHE A 1066 -33.05 1.06 17.50
C PHE A 1066 -32.90 2.56 17.28
N LEU A 1067 -31.67 3.10 17.33
CA LEU A 1067 -31.44 4.49 16.98
C LEU A 1067 -31.81 4.76 15.51
N ARG A 1068 -31.30 3.95 14.57
CA ARG A 1068 -31.56 4.12 13.13
C ARG A 1068 -33.05 4.03 12.82
N MET A 1069 -33.76 3.01 13.30
CA MET A 1069 -35.18 2.85 12.99
C MET A 1069 -36.02 4.03 13.50
N ASN A 1070 -35.75 4.52 14.71
CA ASN A 1070 -36.44 5.68 15.25
C ASN A 1070 -36.10 6.97 14.49
N ILE A 1071 -34.83 7.16 14.08
CA ILE A 1071 -34.42 8.28 13.22
C ILE A 1071 -35.10 8.20 11.85
N SER A 1072 -35.18 7.01 11.23
CA SER A 1072 -35.85 6.82 9.94
C SER A 1072 -37.33 7.19 10.00
N VAL A 1073 -38.06 6.74 11.03
CA VAL A 1073 -39.48 7.11 11.20
C VAL A 1073 -39.64 8.60 11.45
N LEU A 1074 -38.77 9.21 12.27
CA LEU A 1074 -38.78 10.65 12.51
C LEU A 1074 -38.50 11.44 11.23
N ASN A 1075 -37.52 11.00 10.42
CA ASN A 1075 -37.19 11.61 9.14
C ASN A 1075 -38.36 11.53 8.15
N ASN A 1076 -39.00 10.36 8.04
CA ASN A 1076 -40.16 10.19 7.16
C ASN A 1076 -41.33 11.11 7.57
N LEU A 1077 -41.57 11.25 8.88
CA LEU A 1077 -42.56 12.20 9.40
C LEU A 1077 -42.18 13.66 9.12
N ARG A 1078 -40.93 14.04 9.37
CA ARG A 1078 -40.46 15.41 9.14
C ARG A 1078 -40.53 15.78 7.68
N LYS A 1079 -40.15 14.85 6.79
CA LYS A 1079 -40.23 15.01 5.35
C LYS A 1079 -41.66 15.15 4.85
N SER A 1080 -42.62 14.37 5.39
CA SER A 1080 -44.04 14.54 5.03
C SER A 1080 -44.61 15.90 5.43
N LEU A 1081 -44.01 16.55 6.44
CA LEU A 1081 -44.31 17.91 6.89
C LEU A 1081 -43.43 18.99 6.23
N GLY A 1082 -42.53 18.65 5.30
CA GLY A 1082 -41.63 19.60 4.64
C GLY A 1082 -40.53 20.18 5.55
N LEU A 1083 -40.17 19.48 6.62
CA LEU A 1083 -39.10 19.85 7.56
C LEU A 1083 -37.77 19.16 7.20
N ASN A 1084 -36.66 19.65 7.77
CA ASN A 1084 -35.33 19.04 7.58
C ASN A 1084 -35.25 17.63 8.19
N THR A 1085 -34.43 16.78 7.57
CA THR A 1085 -34.12 15.42 8.02
C THR A 1085 -32.73 15.36 8.66
N PHE A 1086 -32.42 14.23 9.29
CA PHE A 1086 -31.18 14.01 10.02
C PHE A 1086 -30.38 12.84 9.46
N ALA A 1087 -29.07 13.02 9.30
CA ALA A 1087 -28.15 11.92 9.01
C ALA A 1087 -27.84 11.12 10.29
N PHE A 1088 -27.62 9.82 10.16
CA PHE A 1088 -27.15 8.97 11.27
C PHE A 1088 -25.66 8.63 11.08
N ARG A 1089 -24.83 9.14 11.99
CA ARG A 1089 -23.36 9.13 11.93
C ARG A 1089 -22.74 8.62 13.24
N PRO A 1090 -22.79 7.32 13.52
CA PRO A 1090 -22.27 6.77 14.76
C PRO A 1090 -20.74 6.87 14.85
N HIS A 1091 -20.21 7.08 16.06
CA HIS A 1091 -18.84 6.65 16.37
C HIS A 1091 -18.77 5.14 16.23
N CYS A 1092 -17.89 4.69 15.35
CA CYS A 1092 -17.80 3.29 14.99
C CYS A 1092 -16.40 2.92 14.53
N GLY A 1093 -15.83 1.94 15.20
CA GLY A 1093 -14.55 1.36 14.84
C GLY A 1093 -13.37 2.20 15.32
N GLU A 1094 -13.53 2.99 16.37
CA GLU A 1094 -12.41 3.57 17.12
C GLU A 1094 -11.65 2.47 17.88
N ALA A 1095 -12.40 1.53 18.49
CA ALA A 1095 -11.88 0.38 19.23
C ALA A 1095 -12.87 -0.80 19.21
N GLY A 1096 -12.58 -1.87 19.96
CA GLY A 1096 -13.49 -3.00 20.11
C GLY A 1096 -13.57 -3.96 18.92
N ASP A 1097 -14.72 -4.63 18.78
CA ASP A 1097 -14.99 -5.61 17.74
C ASP A 1097 -15.04 -4.96 16.34
N PRO A 1098 -14.19 -5.37 15.38
CA PRO A 1098 -14.25 -4.90 14.00
C PRO A 1098 -15.63 -5.07 13.33
N MET A 1099 -16.47 -6.00 13.79
CA MET A 1099 -17.82 -6.21 13.25
C MET A 1099 -18.82 -5.11 13.60
N HIS A 1100 -18.48 -4.17 14.50
CA HIS A 1100 -19.24 -2.91 14.65
C HIS A 1100 -19.43 -2.21 13.29
N ASN A 1101 -18.40 -2.25 12.44
CA ASN A 1101 -18.44 -1.68 11.09
C ASN A 1101 -19.45 -2.38 10.16
N ALA A 1102 -19.79 -3.66 10.39
CA ALA A 1102 -20.81 -4.36 9.62
C ALA A 1102 -22.22 -3.88 9.97
N ALA A 1103 -22.49 -3.58 11.25
CA ALA A 1103 -23.76 -2.98 11.66
C ALA A 1103 -23.89 -1.55 11.12
N ALA A 1104 -22.82 -0.77 11.19
CA ALA A 1104 -22.78 0.56 10.59
C ALA A 1104 -22.91 0.51 9.06
N PHE A 1105 -22.34 -0.49 8.38
CA PHE A 1105 -22.54 -0.70 6.95
C PHE A 1105 -24.01 -0.91 6.58
N LEU A 1106 -24.85 -1.47 7.44
CA LEU A 1106 -26.28 -1.59 7.13
C LEU A 1106 -27.05 -0.30 7.42
N THR A 1107 -26.67 0.44 8.46
CA THR A 1107 -27.57 1.42 9.10
C THR A 1107 -27.10 2.88 9.05
N ALA A 1108 -25.79 3.13 8.95
CA ALA A 1108 -25.20 4.46 9.05
C ALA A 1108 -25.10 5.15 7.69
N ASP A 1109 -25.30 6.47 7.65
CA ASP A 1109 -25.07 7.30 6.45
C ASP A 1109 -23.57 7.57 6.26
N SER A 1110 -22.85 7.78 7.37
CA SER A 1110 -21.37 7.83 7.44
C SER A 1110 -20.92 7.38 8.83
N ILE A 1111 -19.63 7.17 9.06
CA ILE A 1111 -19.08 6.78 10.37
C ILE A 1111 -17.97 7.73 10.84
N SER A 1112 -17.71 7.72 12.15
CA SER A 1112 -16.56 8.41 12.76
C SER A 1112 -15.49 7.40 13.19
N HIS A 1113 -14.22 7.77 13.08
CA HIS A 1113 -13.00 6.98 13.27
C HIS A 1113 -12.74 5.91 12.21
N GLY A 1114 -13.44 4.77 12.26
CA GLY A 1114 -13.23 3.66 11.31
C GLY A 1114 -11.83 3.03 11.35
N ARG A 1115 -11.14 3.05 12.49
CA ARG A 1115 -9.80 2.49 12.68
C ARG A 1115 -9.79 0.94 12.59
N THR A 1116 -10.71 0.26 13.28
CA THR A 1116 -10.82 -1.23 13.28
C THR A 1116 -11.28 -1.80 11.94
N LEU A 1117 -11.75 -0.94 11.02
CA LEU A 1117 -12.09 -1.33 9.66
C LEU A 1117 -10.85 -1.77 8.85
N ASP A 1118 -9.62 -1.39 9.23
CA ASP A 1118 -8.39 -1.73 8.49
C ASP A 1118 -8.15 -3.25 8.45
N ASP A 1119 -8.65 -3.97 9.47
CA ASP A 1119 -8.55 -5.43 9.58
C ASP A 1119 -9.58 -6.18 8.71
N GLN A 1120 -10.55 -5.47 8.12
CA GLN A 1120 -11.71 -6.02 7.43
C GLN A 1120 -11.73 -5.69 5.93
N ASN A 1121 -10.93 -6.40 5.15
CA ASN A 1121 -10.73 -6.16 3.71
C ASN A 1121 -12.04 -6.13 2.89
N MET A 1122 -12.98 -7.07 3.14
CA MET A 1122 -14.23 -7.12 2.38
C MET A 1122 -15.18 -5.99 2.79
N LEU A 1123 -15.28 -5.66 4.09
CA LEU A 1123 -16.09 -4.52 4.54
C LEU A 1123 -15.55 -3.21 3.95
N GLN A 1124 -14.24 -2.99 3.93
CA GLN A 1124 -13.66 -1.82 3.27
C GLN A 1124 -14.06 -1.74 1.80
N TYR A 1125 -14.03 -2.85 1.07
CA TYR A 1125 -14.45 -2.86 -0.33
C TYR A 1125 -15.94 -2.52 -0.48
N LEU A 1126 -16.80 -3.03 0.41
CA LEU A 1126 -18.21 -2.65 0.47
C LEU A 1126 -18.41 -1.14 0.78
N PHE A 1127 -17.62 -0.58 1.69
CA PHE A 1127 -17.63 0.86 1.99
C PHE A 1127 -17.21 1.72 0.77
N ILE A 1128 -16.24 1.25 -0.03
CA ILE A 1128 -15.85 1.91 -1.29
C ILE A 1128 -17.01 1.88 -2.28
N LEU A 1129 -17.63 0.72 -2.49
CA LEU A 1129 -18.71 0.57 -3.46
C LEU A 1129 -19.95 1.38 -3.06
N ALA A 1130 -20.27 1.41 -1.77
CA ALA A 1130 -21.38 2.20 -1.23
C ALA A 1130 -21.03 3.68 -0.99
N GLN A 1131 -19.77 4.09 -1.21
CA GLN A 1131 -19.25 5.44 -0.95
C GLN A 1131 -19.63 5.97 0.45
N ILE A 1132 -19.47 5.14 1.47
CA ILE A 1132 -19.77 5.52 2.86
C ILE A 1132 -18.68 6.46 3.37
N GLY A 1133 -19.11 7.62 3.89
CA GLY A 1133 -18.21 8.60 4.49
C GLY A 1133 -17.54 8.07 5.76
N ILE A 1134 -16.23 8.31 5.90
CA ILE A 1134 -15.48 8.03 7.13
C ILE A 1134 -14.80 9.32 7.56
N THR A 1135 -15.13 9.79 8.75
CA THR A 1135 -14.45 10.92 9.38
C THR A 1135 -13.35 10.40 10.30
N CYS A 1136 -12.09 10.69 9.99
CA CYS A 1136 -10.94 10.24 10.78
C CYS A 1136 -10.37 11.36 11.66
N CYS A 1137 -9.83 11.02 12.83
CA CYS A 1137 -9.25 11.97 13.77
C CYS A 1137 -7.81 11.55 14.16
N PRO A 1138 -6.82 11.64 13.25
CA PRO A 1138 -5.51 11.02 13.45
C PRO A 1138 -4.71 11.50 14.66
N ILE A 1139 -4.73 12.80 15.00
CA ILE A 1139 -4.03 13.32 16.19
C ILE A 1139 -4.75 12.82 17.45
N TYR A 1140 -6.08 12.86 17.47
CA TYR A 1140 -6.85 12.35 18.61
C TYR A 1140 -6.62 10.85 18.83
N ASP A 1141 -6.73 10.04 17.78
CA ASP A 1141 -6.50 8.60 17.84
C ASP A 1141 -5.05 8.28 18.23
N LYS A 1142 -4.07 9.03 17.71
CA LYS A 1142 -2.67 8.87 18.10
C LYS A 1142 -2.45 9.23 19.57
N PHE A 1143 -3.08 10.29 20.06
CA PHE A 1143 -3.00 10.68 21.46
C PHE A 1143 -3.52 9.56 22.39
N LEU A 1144 -4.59 8.87 21.97
CA LEU A 1144 -5.17 7.76 22.73
C LEU A 1144 -4.40 6.44 22.62
N TYR A 1145 -3.80 6.15 21.47
CA TYR A 1145 -3.32 4.80 21.15
C TYR A 1145 -1.82 4.68 20.82
N ASP A 1146 -1.08 5.79 20.74
CA ASP A 1146 0.38 6.07 20.57
C ASP A 1146 1.23 5.17 19.62
N ILE A 1147 1.02 3.85 19.66
CA ILE A 1147 1.75 2.79 18.96
C ILE A 1147 1.21 2.54 17.53
N ILE A 1148 0.06 3.10 17.16
CA ILE A 1148 -0.69 2.67 15.96
C ILE A 1148 -0.45 3.60 14.76
N LYS A 1149 -0.07 3.02 13.62
CA LYS A 1149 -0.09 3.71 12.32
C LYS A 1149 -1.52 3.83 11.81
N HIS A 1150 -2.07 5.04 11.79
CA HIS A 1150 -3.45 5.31 11.39
C HIS A 1150 -3.73 4.89 9.92
N PRO A 1151 -4.87 4.23 9.61
CA PRO A 1151 -5.18 3.70 8.26
C PRO A 1151 -5.63 4.75 7.24
N PHE A 1152 -5.61 6.04 7.59
CA PHE A 1152 -6.24 7.12 6.82
C PHE A 1152 -5.71 7.18 5.39
N ASN A 1153 -4.38 7.18 5.25
CA ASN A 1153 -3.75 7.25 3.93
C ASN A 1153 -4.12 6.03 3.07
N LYS A 1154 -4.24 4.83 3.65
CA LYS A 1154 -4.67 3.63 2.90
C LYS A 1154 -6.09 3.83 2.37
N TYR A 1155 -7.02 4.26 3.21
CA TYR A 1155 -8.41 4.51 2.82
C TYR A 1155 -8.50 5.56 1.72
N PHE A 1156 -7.76 6.66 1.86
CA PHE A 1156 -7.68 7.71 0.86
C PHE A 1156 -7.13 7.19 -0.48
N MET A 1157 -6.03 6.43 -0.47
CA MET A 1157 -5.46 5.85 -1.70
C MET A 1157 -6.43 4.87 -2.37
N ARG A 1158 -7.11 4.03 -1.59
CA ARG A 1158 -8.15 3.09 -2.06
C ARG A 1158 -9.37 3.79 -2.66
N GLY A 1159 -9.55 5.09 -2.42
CA GLY A 1159 -10.70 5.86 -2.91
C GLY A 1159 -11.95 5.68 -2.07
N MET A 1160 -11.78 5.46 -0.77
CA MET A 1160 -12.85 5.61 0.23
C MET A 1160 -13.15 7.10 0.42
N LEU A 1161 -14.41 7.43 0.72
CA LEU A 1161 -14.83 8.79 1.01
C LEU A 1161 -14.39 9.17 2.42
N VAL A 1162 -13.17 9.68 2.57
CA VAL A 1162 -12.57 10.01 3.87
C VAL A 1162 -12.36 11.50 4.07
N THR A 1163 -12.54 11.98 5.29
CA THR A 1163 -12.26 13.35 5.73
C THR A 1163 -11.51 13.36 7.07
N LEU A 1164 -10.97 14.51 7.45
CA LEU A 1164 -10.35 14.76 8.74
C LEU A 1164 -11.28 15.58 9.65
N ALA A 1165 -11.26 15.27 10.94
CA ALA A 1165 -11.95 15.98 12.02
C ALA A 1165 -11.13 15.91 13.31
N THR A 1166 -11.57 16.63 14.33
CA THR A 1166 -10.76 16.85 15.54
C THR A 1166 -11.25 16.09 16.77
N ASP A 1167 -12.53 15.71 16.80
CA ASP A 1167 -13.31 15.13 17.91
C ASP A 1167 -13.26 15.90 19.23
N SER A 1168 -12.11 15.92 19.91
CA SER A 1168 -11.94 16.59 21.21
C SER A 1168 -10.65 17.44 21.27
N PRO A 1169 -10.61 18.58 20.55
CA PRO A 1169 -9.46 19.49 20.49
C PRO A 1169 -8.79 19.83 21.82
N MET A 1170 -9.59 19.97 22.87
CA MET A 1170 -9.12 20.37 24.19
C MET A 1170 -8.00 19.49 24.74
N HIS A 1171 -7.96 18.20 24.40
CA HIS A 1171 -6.95 17.26 24.90
C HIS A 1171 -5.79 17.04 23.93
N SER A 1172 -6.08 17.03 22.63
CA SER A 1172 -5.16 16.51 21.61
C SER A 1172 -4.45 17.59 20.79
N HIS A 1173 -4.96 18.83 20.77
CA HIS A 1173 -4.48 19.88 19.88
C HIS A 1173 -3.80 21.02 20.64
N THR A 1174 -2.84 21.68 20.00
CA THR A 1174 -2.00 22.73 20.60
C THR A 1174 -2.28 24.13 20.07
N THR A 1175 -3.01 24.24 18.96
CA THR A 1175 -3.31 25.50 18.29
C THR A 1175 -4.75 25.97 18.55
N ASP A 1176 -5.01 27.26 18.27
CA ASP A 1176 -6.36 27.84 18.33
C ASP A 1176 -7.25 27.46 17.12
N GLN A 1177 -6.68 26.78 16.11
CA GLN A 1177 -7.36 26.30 14.90
C GLN A 1177 -7.13 24.79 14.73
N PRO A 1178 -7.80 23.96 15.55
CA PRO A 1178 -7.49 22.53 15.67
C PRO A 1178 -7.67 21.78 14.34
N LEU A 1179 -8.71 22.09 13.56
CA LEU A 1179 -8.92 21.43 12.27
C LEU A 1179 -7.75 21.68 11.30
N ILE A 1180 -7.19 22.89 11.28
CA ILE A 1180 -6.06 23.23 10.40
C ILE A 1180 -4.78 22.52 10.86
N GLU A 1181 -4.57 22.40 12.17
CA GLU A 1181 -3.50 21.58 12.75
C GLU A 1181 -3.61 20.12 12.29
N GLU A 1182 -4.84 19.58 12.20
CA GLU A 1182 -5.11 18.23 11.72
C GLU A 1182 -4.71 18.02 10.27
N TYR A 1183 -5.12 18.93 9.37
CA TYR A 1183 -4.69 18.90 7.97
C TYR A 1183 -3.17 19.06 7.84
N ALA A 1184 -2.56 19.97 8.59
CA ALA A 1184 -1.11 20.20 8.55
C ALA A 1184 -0.32 18.97 9.03
N ASN A 1185 -0.79 18.30 10.08
CA ASN A 1185 -0.22 17.05 10.56
C ASN A 1185 -0.37 15.94 9.52
N ALA A 1186 -1.55 15.81 8.89
CA ALA A 1186 -1.79 14.82 7.85
C ALA A 1186 -0.88 15.01 6.64
N VAL A 1187 -0.64 16.26 6.20
CA VAL A 1187 0.32 16.57 5.12
C VAL A 1187 1.71 16.07 5.46
N LYS A 1188 2.20 16.39 6.67
CA LYS A 1188 3.54 15.99 7.12
C LYS A 1188 3.68 14.48 7.32
N THR A 1189 2.68 13.84 7.93
CA THR A 1189 2.73 12.43 8.31
C THR A 1189 2.49 11.50 7.12
N PHE A 1190 1.62 11.89 6.18
CA PHE A 1190 1.21 11.02 5.06
C PHE A 1190 1.76 11.45 3.70
N GLY A 1191 2.51 12.57 3.61
CA GLY A 1191 3.09 13.05 2.35
C GLY A 1191 2.02 13.51 1.34
N LEU A 1192 0.97 14.18 1.83
CA LEU A 1192 -0.16 14.62 1.01
C LEU A 1192 0.21 15.84 0.17
N THR A 1193 -0.21 15.85 -1.10
CA THR A 1193 -0.07 16.99 -2.01
C THR A 1193 -1.18 18.02 -1.78
N ALA A 1194 -1.03 19.23 -2.32
CA ALA A 1194 -2.10 20.24 -2.28
C ALA A 1194 -3.41 19.74 -2.93
N THR A 1195 -3.31 18.93 -3.99
CA THR A 1195 -4.45 18.25 -4.61
C THR A 1195 -5.13 17.29 -3.63
N ASP A 1196 -4.35 16.47 -2.92
CA ASP A 1196 -4.88 15.50 -1.96
C ASP A 1196 -5.62 16.19 -0.82
N VAL A 1197 -5.05 17.27 -0.29
CA VAL A 1197 -5.63 18.06 0.81
C VAL A 1197 -6.96 18.70 0.40
N ASN A 1198 -7.05 19.26 -0.81
CA ASN A 1198 -8.30 19.84 -1.30
C ASN A 1198 -9.36 18.77 -1.60
N GLU A 1199 -8.97 17.59 -2.07
CA GLU A 1199 -9.89 16.44 -2.20
C GLU A 1199 -10.47 16.04 -0.83
N ILE A 1200 -9.63 15.96 0.21
CA ILE A 1200 -10.08 15.65 1.57
C ILE A 1200 -11.02 16.75 2.11
N ALA A 1201 -10.72 18.02 1.86
CA ALA A 1201 -11.59 19.14 2.23
C ALA A 1201 -12.94 19.07 1.50
N GLN A 1202 -12.94 18.78 0.19
CA GLN A 1202 -14.16 18.56 -0.58
C GLN A 1202 -14.97 17.37 -0.01
N ASN A 1203 -14.32 16.29 0.38
CA ASN A 1203 -14.99 15.14 1.01
C ASN A 1203 -15.69 15.54 2.31
N SER A 1204 -15.11 16.45 3.09
CA SER A 1204 -15.74 16.98 4.31
C SER A 1204 -17.10 17.63 4.03
N VAL A 1205 -17.20 18.37 2.91
CA VAL A 1205 -18.44 19.00 2.46
C VAL A 1205 -19.45 17.95 2.01
N VAL A 1206 -19.01 16.97 1.23
CA VAL A 1206 -19.87 15.87 0.74
C VAL A 1206 -20.47 15.09 1.91
N ILE A 1207 -19.64 14.73 2.90
CA ILE A 1207 -20.05 13.96 4.08
C ILE A 1207 -21.00 14.77 4.97
N SER A 1208 -20.84 16.10 5.05
CA SER A 1208 -21.56 16.97 6.00
C SER A 1208 -23.09 16.97 5.90
N SER A 1209 -23.77 17.52 6.90
CA SER A 1209 -25.23 17.60 7.02
C SER A 1209 -25.83 18.88 6.41
N TYR A 1210 -25.01 19.71 5.75
CA TYR A 1210 -25.49 20.95 5.12
C TYR A 1210 -26.42 20.65 3.94
N THR A 1211 -27.24 21.64 3.57
CA THR A 1211 -28.21 21.46 2.49
C THR A 1211 -27.49 21.22 1.16
N LEU A 1212 -28.13 20.48 0.25
CA LEU A 1212 -27.57 20.24 -1.08
C LEU A 1212 -27.23 21.55 -1.81
N ARG A 1213 -28.04 22.59 -1.61
CA ARG A 1213 -27.80 23.92 -2.16
C ARG A 1213 -26.49 24.52 -1.65
N ASP A 1214 -26.23 24.46 -0.34
CA ASP A 1214 -25.01 25.00 0.25
C ASP A 1214 -23.78 24.23 -0.25
N LYS A 1215 -23.86 22.90 -0.25
CA LYS A 1215 -22.78 22.02 -0.77
C LYS A 1215 -22.42 22.36 -2.22
N LEU A 1216 -23.42 22.47 -3.10
CA LEU A 1216 -23.21 22.83 -4.51
C LEU A 1216 -22.53 24.18 -4.66
N THR A 1217 -22.89 25.18 -3.84
CA THR A 1217 -22.26 26.50 -3.90
C THR A 1217 -20.80 26.53 -3.43
N TRP A 1218 -20.39 25.56 -2.62
CA TRP A 1218 -19.01 25.44 -2.11
C TRP A 1218 -18.12 24.54 -2.97
N LEU A 1219 -18.71 23.66 -3.78
CA LEU A 1219 -17.96 22.70 -4.60
C LEU A 1219 -17.85 23.13 -6.06
N ILE A 1220 -18.89 23.77 -6.61
CA ILE A 1220 -18.99 24.07 -8.03
C ILE A 1220 -19.09 25.57 -8.31
N GLY A 1221 -18.33 26.04 -9.30
CA GLY A 1221 -18.49 27.36 -9.88
C GLY A 1221 -19.75 27.49 -10.75
N LYS A 1222 -20.08 28.73 -11.13
CA LYS A 1222 -21.26 29.04 -11.98
C LYS A 1222 -21.32 28.28 -13.31
N ASN A 1223 -20.18 27.77 -13.80
CA ASN A 1223 -20.04 27.07 -15.08
C ASN A 1223 -20.05 25.54 -14.94
N GLY A 1224 -20.28 24.98 -13.75
CA GLY A 1224 -20.22 23.52 -13.56
C GLY A 1224 -18.82 22.96 -13.30
N GLU A 1225 -17.82 23.83 -13.12
CA GLU A 1225 -16.43 23.44 -12.87
C GLU A 1225 -16.14 23.33 -11.38
N SER A 1226 -15.30 22.35 -11.00
CA SER A 1226 -14.78 22.20 -9.63
C SER A 1226 -14.01 23.46 -9.20
N LEU A 1227 -14.24 23.91 -7.97
CA LEU A 1227 -13.60 25.12 -7.42
C LEU A 1227 -12.18 24.87 -6.88
N SER A 1228 -11.93 23.69 -6.30
CA SER A 1228 -10.74 23.42 -5.48
C SER A 1228 -10.00 22.12 -5.83
N VAL A 1229 -10.61 21.18 -6.58
CA VAL A 1229 -10.00 19.89 -6.95
C VAL A 1229 -9.81 19.76 -8.48
N PRO A 1230 -8.65 19.29 -8.97
CA PRO A 1230 -8.36 19.11 -10.39
C PRO A 1230 -9.34 18.15 -11.07
N LYS A 1231 -9.74 18.47 -12.30
CA LYS A 1231 -10.64 17.63 -13.10
C LYS A 1231 -10.02 16.27 -13.39
N THR A 1232 -8.70 16.22 -13.55
CA THR A 1232 -7.97 14.97 -13.77
C THR A 1232 -8.10 14.01 -12.58
N ARG A 1233 -8.07 14.53 -11.33
CA ARG A 1233 -8.26 13.74 -10.11
C ARG A 1233 -9.68 13.16 -10.03
N LEU A 1234 -10.68 14.01 -10.23
CA LEU A 1234 -12.10 13.63 -10.14
C LEU A 1234 -12.45 12.55 -11.19
N LYS A 1235 -12.01 12.73 -12.44
CA LYS A 1235 -12.18 11.75 -13.51
C LYS A 1235 -11.53 10.41 -13.21
N TYR A 1236 -10.36 10.41 -12.55
CA TYR A 1236 -9.71 9.18 -12.14
C TYR A 1236 -10.56 8.43 -11.11
N ARG A 1237 -10.98 9.10 -10.03
CA ARG A 1237 -11.85 8.50 -8.99
C ARG A 1237 -13.13 7.93 -9.60
N GLU A 1238 -13.76 8.70 -10.50
CA GLU A 1238 -14.94 8.29 -11.25
C GLU A 1238 -14.69 7.03 -12.06
N LYS A 1239 -13.62 7.01 -12.85
CA LYS A 1239 -13.29 5.90 -13.75
C LYS A 1239 -13.02 4.59 -13.00
N VAL A 1240 -12.30 4.65 -11.88
CA VAL A 1240 -11.99 3.43 -11.11
C VAL A 1240 -13.25 2.87 -10.46
N LEU A 1241 -14.07 3.72 -9.81
CA LEU A 1241 -15.33 3.27 -9.21
C LEU A 1241 -16.33 2.76 -10.27
N LYS A 1242 -16.45 3.46 -11.40
CA LYS A 1242 -17.23 3.05 -12.58
C LYS A 1242 -16.92 1.61 -12.96
N LYS A 1243 -15.64 1.28 -13.07
CA LYS A 1243 -15.23 -0.04 -13.52
C LYS A 1243 -15.61 -1.12 -12.52
N ASP A 1244 -15.44 -0.88 -11.22
CA ASP A 1244 -15.80 -1.86 -10.21
C ASP A 1244 -17.31 -2.16 -10.27
N VAL A 1245 -18.13 -1.13 -10.43
CA VAL A 1245 -19.58 -1.25 -10.63
C VAL A 1245 -19.91 -1.99 -11.93
N ASP A 1246 -19.33 -1.57 -13.06
CA ASP A 1246 -19.55 -2.21 -14.37
C ASP A 1246 -19.16 -3.71 -14.35
N THR A 1247 -18.07 -4.03 -13.64
CA THR A 1247 -17.61 -5.41 -13.43
C THR A 1247 -18.68 -6.17 -12.67
N LEU A 1248 -19.13 -5.68 -11.51
CA LEU A 1248 -20.19 -6.33 -10.73
C LEU A 1248 -21.48 -6.52 -11.54
N LEU A 1249 -21.91 -5.52 -12.32
CA LEU A 1249 -23.10 -5.61 -13.17
C LEU A 1249 -22.94 -6.69 -14.24
N SER A 1250 -21.78 -6.75 -14.91
CA SER A 1250 -21.51 -7.74 -15.96
C SER A 1250 -21.58 -9.20 -15.48
N TYR A 1251 -21.25 -9.47 -14.21
CA TYR A 1251 -21.27 -10.83 -13.64
C TYR A 1251 -22.60 -11.20 -12.97
N ASN A 1252 -23.41 -10.23 -12.54
CA ASN A 1252 -24.77 -10.49 -12.03
C ASN A 1252 -25.81 -10.65 -13.14
N ILE A 1253 -25.63 -9.89 -14.21
CA ILE A 1253 -26.52 -9.88 -15.36
C ILE A 1253 -25.92 -10.84 -16.36
N GLY A 1254 -26.27 -12.12 -16.26
CA GLY A 1254 -26.16 -12.97 -17.43
C GLY A 1254 -26.91 -12.29 -18.57
N THR A 1255 -26.17 -11.67 -19.50
CA THR A 1255 -26.63 -11.26 -20.83
C THR A 1255 -27.94 -10.45 -20.89
N ILE A 1256 -27.93 -9.18 -20.47
CA ILE A 1256 -28.94 -8.20 -20.96
C ILE A 1256 -28.21 -6.98 -21.50
N LYS A 1257 -28.49 -6.59 -22.75
CA LYS A 1257 -28.06 -5.32 -23.34
C LYS A 1257 -28.79 -4.18 -22.64
N ILE A 1258 -28.20 -3.66 -21.57
CA ILE A 1258 -28.57 -2.35 -21.02
C ILE A 1258 -28.21 -1.30 -22.07
N THR A 1259 -29.14 -0.40 -22.40
CA THR A 1259 -28.89 0.68 -23.35
C THR A 1259 -27.85 1.66 -22.80
N GLU A 1260 -27.15 2.39 -23.67
CA GLU A 1260 -26.16 3.39 -23.23
C GLU A 1260 -26.78 4.47 -22.32
N GLU A 1261 -28.07 4.78 -22.52
CA GLU A 1261 -28.82 5.74 -21.72
C GLU A 1261 -29.11 5.23 -20.32
N GLU A 1262 -29.54 3.97 -20.19
CA GLU A 1262 -29.72 3.32 -18.89
C GLU A 1262 -28.39 3.20 -18.15
N ARG A 1263 -27.29 2.85 -18.84
CA ARG A 1263 -25.94 2.85 -18.23
C ARG A 1263 -25.51 4.26 -17.80
N LYS A 1264 -25.89 5.32 -18.52
CA LYS A 1264 -25.64 6.71 -18.11
C LYS A 1264 -26.48 7.10 -16.88
N GLU A 1265 -27.72 6.64 -16.77
CA GLU A 1265 -28.58 6.86 -15.59
C GLU A 1265 -28.05 6.11 -14.34
N VAL A 1266 -27.61 4.86 -14.50
CA VAL A 1266 -26.96 4.05 -13.45
C VAL A 1266 -25.77 4.76 -12.82
N MET A 1267 -24.99 5.39 -13.69
CA MET A 1267 -23.78 6.09 -13.35
C MET A 1267 -24.09 7.43 -12.66
N LYS A 1268 -25.12 8.16 -13.10
CA LYS A 1268 -25.56 9.40 -12.43
C LYS A 1268 -25.97 9.21 -10.97
N GLY A 1269 -26.50 8.03 -10.60
CA GLY A 1269 -26.89 7.69 -9.23
C GLY A 1269 -25.74 7.24 -8.32
N SER A 1270 -24.63 6.78 -8.90
CA SER A 1270 -23.43 6.30 -8.18
C SER A 1270 -22.41 7.43 -7.92
N PHE A 1271 -22.57 8.56 -8.60
CA PHE A 1271 -21.73 9.75 -8.49
C PHE A 1271 -22.54 10.93 -7.98
N ASN A 1272 -22.72 11.03 -6.65
CA ASN A 1272 -22.93 12.34 -6.02
C ASN A 1272 -21.58 13.05 -5.86
N TYR A 1273 -20.89 13.23 -6.98
CA TYR A 1273 -19.86 14.23 -7.21
C TYR A 1273 -20.33 15.10 -8.37
N TYR A 1274 -21.29 15.96 -8.08
CA TYR A 1274 -21.47 17.21 -8.80
C TYR A 1274 -21.60 18.27 -7.74
#